data_AF-A0A364Y0H1-F1
#
_entry.id   AF-A0A364Y0H1-F1
#
_cell.length_a   1.000
_cell.length_b   1.000
_cell.length_c   1.000
_cell.angle_alpha   90.00
_cell.angle_beta   90.00
_cell.angle_gamma   90.00
#
_symmetry.space_group_name_H-M   'P 1'
#
loop_
_entity.id
_entity.type
_entity.pdbx_description
1 polymer ?
#
loop_
_entity_poly.entity_id
_entity_poly.type
_entity_poly.pdbx_seq_one_letter_code
_entity_poly.pdbx_strand_id
1 'polypeptide(L)'
;MEALFVRLYRFFKHRHRIFWAIFISVFALFGVLASRIEFEEDITHFFPDDKRVEKLNYIFQHSSMAERVVVMVSIADSSQRANADSLVSATQRLVADLDTTLAIYHPTITAQVDDQKILAIFDVIQNNLPVFLTKDDYAILDSMTSPAGSRQALRSTYKQLISPSGVALKRMLVEDPMGFSFLVLKKLSQLQYDENFELYDSYIVTRDHRHLIFFIQPQAKANDTGKNAHLVDDLRVCLKRSNTNSSATLASAFGATVVAVDNAEQIRFDTQLTLSILIVLIAGFILWFFRRKRVMLLIMVPVIFGALFSLACIYLMKGIVSTLALAAGSIILGIAINYALHFLVHLRHHPDKEQVIKDLVRPMLLGSTTTVLAFFSLQFTNATILRDVGLFAGFSLIGAALCSLIFLPHLISVAAYRENIIERAFSRIGSPHKVWIVIIAIVTPVLLYFASDVKFLKDMSALNFMQQDTKDAQARLETINPASMNTVYVSAEGKNLQEALRRHEQAVPTLDSLKAAGLIKRYHAVSSFLLSDSLQAQRIQQWNKYWSAEKKSMLLANTADEGRKLKFNDAILSKIDTIVNKQYSELDKPAFALLQQTFFQDNIIDNPGRALVVSLVNVPQARNKELIDVMQHTPAHGADRQMLTNLFVEFVHDDFNFIVFFTSILVFVVLLISTGRIEITLITFLPMLVTWIWILGIMALVGIEFNIINVMISTFIFGLGDDYSIFVMDGLQQEYKTGKKTMSSVRTSIFLSAVTTICGLGVLIFAKHPALWSIAVIAIIGIVCVFLMSQTLEPFIFHWLITKRTKRGLPPMTFVGVVFTIITYGIFVMGSFALTIIGVILKVIPFGGPKKQLMYHRLISFCNWLILTVSLNKVTVTERNDKMFEQPSIIIANHSSFLDILITTMLHPKLILLTNKWVYNSPIFGGVVRMAGYYEVTEGAEESIDHLRKKVGEGFSIVVFPEGTRSENGKLNRFHKGAFFLAEKLDLPIRPLLIHGANTSIPKSTIYVFPTDITLKFLPLVATSDMHYGVTYSERTKSISKHFKSSYQEFKASKETPRWFYRKLISNYLYKGPVLEWYARIKVKLEDNYAFFDELVPKKGTVLDLGCGYGFLSYMLQFRSEERIITGVDYDDDKISVAQNGFAKGATLNFFCADVTEYPLSNYDVIFVNDVLHYLHREAQFDFLERCVAALNPGGKIVVRDGNADLQERHQGTKLSELFSVSLLGFNKSTQALTFISGKEVTAFASARGWKLEVFDQTKLTSNIIFVISKDAGHGTV
;
A
#
# COMPACT_ATOMS: atom_id res chain seq x y z
N MET A 1 11.01 -10.36 -21.12
CA MET A 1 10.44 -11.36 -20.20
C MET A 1 9.58 -12.39 -20.92
N GLU A 2 8.52 -12.01 -21.65
CA GLU A 2 7.66 -12.96 -22.40
C GLU A 2 8.44 -13.96 -23.27
N ALA A 3 9.41 -13.47 -24.06
CA ALA A 3 10.24 -14.31 -24.91
C ALA A 3 11.04 -15.38 -24.13
N LEU A 4 11.45 -15.09 -22.89
CA LEU A 4 12.17 -16.03 -22.03
C LEU A 4 11.27 -17.21 -21.64
N PHE A 5 10.07 -16.92 -21.12
CA PHE A 5 9.12 -17.96 -20.70
C PHE A 5 8.61 -18.78 -21.89
N VAL A 6 8.39 -18.16 -23.05
CA VAL A 6 8.03 -18.88 -24.27
C VAL A 6 9.18 -19.80 -24.74
N ARG A 7 10.43 -19.31 -24.74
CA ARG A 7 11.60 -20.15 -25.09
C ARG A 7 11.77 -21.31 -24.10
N LEU A 8 11.59 -21.06 -22.80
CA LEU A 8 11.67 -22.08 -21.76
C LEU A 8 10.56 -23.14 -21.93
N TYR A 9 9.34 -22.71 -22.24
CA TYR A 9 8.23 -23.60 -22.55
C TYR A 9 8.56 -24.49 -23.76
N ARG A 10 9.04 -23.89 -24.87
CA ARG A 10 9.45 -24.63 -26.08
C ARG A 10 10.59 -25.61 -25.80
N PHE A 11 11.57 -25.21 -24.99
CA PHE A 11 12.70 -26.06 -24.58
C PHE A 11 12.21 -27.33 -23.89
N PHE A 12 11.35 -27.21 -22.87
CA PHE A 12 10.79 -28.36 -22.15
C PHE A 12 9.78 -29.16 -22.96
N LYS A 13 9.00 -28.52 -23.84
CA LYS A 13 8.03 -29.17 -24.73
C LYS A 13 8.68 -30.24 -25.61
N HIS A 14 9.91 -30.03 -26.08
CA HIS A 14 10.63 -31.00 -26.91
C HIS A 14 11.48 -31.99 -26.09
N ARG A 15 11.63 -31.76 -24.77
CA ARG A 15 12.58 -32.47 -23.89
C ARG A 15 11.90 -32.98 -22.61
N HIS A 16 10.88 -33.80 -22.74
CA HIS A 16 10.06 -34.27 -21.62
C HIS A 16 10.83 -34.98 -20.50
N ARG A 17 11.89 -35.75 -20.82
CA ARG A 17 12.73 -36.42 -19.79
C ARG A 17 13.48 -35.42 -18.92
N ILE A 18 14.04 -34.38 -19.54
CA ILE A 18 14.77 -33.30 -18.85
C ILE A 18 13.79 -32.49 -17.98
N PHE A 19 12.59 -32.22 -18.50
CA PHE A 19 11.52 -31.57 -17.73
C PHE A 19 11.23 -32.33 -16.43
N TRP A 20 10.93 -33.63 -16.50
CA TRP A 20 10.60 -34.42 -15.32
C TRP A 20 11.78 -34.56 -14.35
N ALA A 21 13.01 -34.72 -14.87
CA ALA A 21 14.21 -34.77 -14.05
C ALA A 21 14.39 -33.47 -13.25
N ILE A 22 14.25 -32.30 -13.89
CA ILE A 22 14.37 -31.01 -13.21
C ILE A 22 13.20 -30.79 -12.24
N PHE A 23 11.97 -31.05 -12.68
CA PHE A 23 10.78 -30.85 -11.85
C PHE A 23 10.85 -31.66 -10.55
N ILE A 24 11.17 -32.96 -10.63
CA ILE A 24 11.29 -33.83 -9.46
C ILE A 24 12.49 -33.43 -8.59
N SER A 25 13.65 -33.13 -9.20
CA SER A 25 14.85 -32.76 -8.45
C SER A 25 14.68 -31.48 -7.65
N VAL A 26 14.05 -30.46 -8.24
CA VAL A 26 13.77 -29.19 -7.56
C VAL A 26 12.76 -29.39 -6.43
N PHE A 27 11.70 -30.17 -6.67
CA PHE A 27 10.71 -30.48 -5.63
C PHE A 27 11.33 -31.24 -4.45
N ALA A 28 12.18 -32.23 -4.74
CA ALA A 28 12.90 -33.00 -3.73
C ALA A 28 13.90 -32.14 -2.96
N LEU A 29 14.65 -31.28 -3.64
CA LEU A 29 15.59 -30.34 -3.01
C LEU A 29 14.87 -29.42 -2.02
N PHE A 30 13.78 -28.79 -2.44
CA PHE A 30 12.99 -27.93 -1.56
C PHE A 30 12.35 -28.70 -0.40
N GLY A 31 11.87 -29.93 -0.64
CA GLY A 31 11.38 -30.81 0.41
C GLY A 31 12.45 -31.15 1.47
N VAL A 32 13.67 -31.49 1.04
CA VAL A 32 14.78 -31.79 1.96
C VAL A 32 15.18 -30.57 2.77
N LEU A 33 15.30 -29.39 2.15
CA LEU A 33 15.63 -28.15 2.86
C LEU A 33 14.51 -27.75 3.84
N ALA A 34 13.25 -27.83 3.41
CA ALA A 34 12.10 -27.54 4.26
C ALA A 34 12.00 -28.49 5.47
N SER A 35 12.40 -29.76 5.33
CA SER A 35 12.37 -30.72 6.44
C SER A 35 13.38 -30.42 7.56
N ARG A 36 14.34 -29.52 7.32
CA ARG A 36 15.37 -29.11 8.29
C ARG A 36 15.03 -27.84 9.05
N ILE A 37 13.86 -27.24 8.78
CA ILE A 37 13.44 -26.02 9.48
C ILE A 37 13.00 -26.34 10.91
N GLU A 38 13.42 -25.51 11.86
CA GLU A 38 12.96 -25.58 13.24
C GLU A 38 11.76 -24.64 13.43
N PHE A 39 10.78 -25.07 14.24
CA PHE A 39 9.58 -24.30 14.51
C PHE A 39 9.59 -23.74 15.92
N GLU A 40 9.31 -22.44 16.06
CA GLU A 40 9.32 -21.74 17.34
C GLU A 40 7.91 -21.29 17.76
N GLU A 41 7.56 -21.50 19.03
CA GLU A 41 6.22 -21.23 19.59
C GLU A 41 6.19 -20.07 20.60
N ASP A 42 7.31 -19.34 20.79
CA ASP A 42 7.39 -18.26 21.78
C ASP A 42 6.72 -16.95 21.27
N ILE A 43 5.69 -16.51 22.01
CA ILE A 43 4.85 -15.34 21.71
C ILE A 43 5.55 -14.03 22.14
N THR A 44 6.59 -14.05 22.97
CA THR A 44 7.31 -12.83 23.39
C THR A 44 8.04 -12.13 22.24
N HIS A 45 8.34 -12.87 21.18
CA HIS A 45 8.89 -12.35 19.95
C HIS A 45 7.93 -11.43 19.17
N PHE A 46 6.66 -11.29 19.61
CA PHE A 46 5.80 -10.19 19.15
C PHE A 46 6.35 -8.80 19.49
N PHE A 47 7.11 -8.65 20.57
CA PHE A 47 7.52 -7.35 21.08
C PHE A 47 8.74 -6.76 20.33
N PRO A 48 8.77 -5.43 20.09
CA PRO A 48 9.91 -4.72 19.50
C PRO A 48 11.20 -4.77 20.31
N ASP A 49 12.33 -4.69 19.62
CA ASP A 49 13.66 -4.47 20.20
C ASP A 49 13.84 -2.99 20.64
N ASP A 50 13.06 -2.52 21.63
CA ASP A 50 13.16 -1.19 22.24
C ASP A 50 13.67 -1.29 23.68
N LYS A 51 14.56 -0.38 24.11
CA LYS A 51 15.15 -0.41 25.47
C LYS A 51 14.13 -0.32 26.61
N ARG A 52 13.00 0.36 26.40
CA ARG A 52 11.90 0.44 27.39
C ARG A 52 11.19 -0.90 27.48
N VAL A 53 10.93 -1.53 26.34
CA VAL A 53 10.34 -2.88 26.25
C VAL A 53 11.30 -3.91 26.82
N GLU A 54 12.59 -3.84 26.51
CA GLU A 54 13.64 -4.70 27.07
C GLU A 54 13.69 -4.58 28.59
N LYS A 55 13.65 -3.35 29.14
CA LYS A 55 13.63 -3.12 30.58
C LYS A 55 12.39 -3.70 31.25
N LEU A 56 11.22 -3.53 30.64
CA LEU A 56 9.96 -4.09 31.12
C LEU A 56 9.95 -5.61 31.03
N ASN A 57 10.32 -6.17 29.88
CA ASN A 57 10.47 -7.61 29.67
C ASN A 57 11.49 -8.19 30.65
N TYR A 58 12.59 -7.50 30.94
CA TYR A 58 13.56 -7.94 31.94
C TYR A 58 12.92 -8.03 33.33
N ILE A 59 12.11 -7.04 33.73
CA ILE A 59 11.33 -7.09 34.99
C ILE A 59 10.36 -8.29 34.98
N PHE A 60 9.57 -8.47 33.92
CA PHE A 60 8.55 -9.51 33.87
C PHE A 60 9.11 -10.93 33.68
N GLN A 61 10.22 -11.09 32.96
CA GLN A 61 10.87 -12.39 32.73
C GLN A 61 11.72 -12.87 33.91
N HIS A 62 12.14 -11.96 34.80
CA HIS A 62 12.97 -12.30 35.95
C HIS A 62 12.24 -12.12 37.28
N SER A 63 10.99 -11.63 37.27
CA SER A 63 10.11 -11.67 38.43
C SER A 63 9.25 -12.93 38.37
N SER A 64 9.57 -13.92 39.20
CA SER A 64 8.81 -15.16 39.32
C SER A 64 7.34 -14.96 39.74
N MET A 65 6.95 -13.78 40.25
CA MET A 65 5.54 -13.51 40.59
C MET A 65 4.62 -13.50 39.37
N ALA A 66 5.13 -13.13 38.18
CA ALA A 66 4.31 -13.05 36.96
C ALA A 66 4.00 -14.43 36.36
N GLU A 67 4.77 -15.45 36.73
CA GLU A 67 4.72 -16.81 36.18
C GLU A 67 3.94 -17.79 37.07
N ARG A 68 3.60 -17.39 38.30
CA ARG A 68 2.84 -18.23 39.24
C ARG A 68 1.44 -18.50 38.74
N VAL A 69 1.04 -19.76 38.86
CA VAL A 69 -0.34 -20.17 38.76
C VAL A 69 -0.96 -20.09 40.15
N VAL A 70 -1.98 -19.26 40.29
CA VAL A 70 -2.77 -19.12 41.52
C VAL A 70 -3.82 -20.22 41.53
N VAL A 71 -3.77 -21.09 42.54
CA VAL A 71 -4.78 -22.12 42.76
C VAL A 71 -5.66 -21.68 43.92
N MET A 72 -6.97 -21.71 43.69
CA MET A 72 -8.00 -21.31 44.63
C MET A 72 -8.87 -22.52 44.95
N VAL A 73 -9.00 -22.84 46.23
CA VAL A 73 -9.98 -23.81 46.74
C VAL A 73 -11.05 -23.01 47.46
N SER A 74 -12.27 -23.04 46.95
CA SER A 74 -13.39 -22.22 47.43
C SER A 74 -14.55 -23.08 47.88
N ILE A 75 -15.40 -22.59 48.79
CA ILE A 75 -16.68 -23.26 49.07
C ILE A 75 -17.56 -23.24 47.81
N ALA A 76 -18.07 -24.40 47.41
CA ALA A 76 -18.75 -24.56 46.12
C ALA A 76 -20.12 -23.85 46.05
N ASP A 77 -20.81 -23.74 47.18
CA ASP A 77 -22.13 -23.11 47.28
C ASP A 77 -22.09 -21.93 48.27
N SER A 78 -22.46 -20.74 47.80
CA SER A 78 -22.47 -19.52 48.60
C SER A 78 -23.50 -19.54 49.74
N SER A 79 -24.43 -20.49 49.75
CA SER A 79 -25.38 -20.74 50.84
C SER A 79 -24.83 -21.67 51.93
N GLN A 80 -23.74 -22.39 51.66
CA GLN A 80 -23.07 -23.23 52.66
C GLN A 80 -22.29 -22.39 53.68
N ARG A 81 -22.24 -22.88 54.92
CA ARG A 81 -21.51 -22.23 56.01
C ARG A 81 -20.01 -22.23 55.69
N ALA A 82 -19.37 -21.08 55.85
CA ALA A 82 -17.92 -20.96 55.73
C ALA A 82 -17.23 -21.92 56.71
N ASN A 83 -16.21 -22.63 56.23
CA ASN A 83 -15.50 -23.64 57.00
C ASN A 83 -14.05 -23.74 56.51
N ALA A 84 -13.11 -23.24 57.32
CA ALA A 84 -11.69 -23.29 56.98
C ALA A 84 -11.13 -24.73 56.97
N ASP A 85 -11.61 -25.62 57.87
CA ASP A 85 -11.13 -27.00 57.97
C ASP A 85 -11.45 -27.82 56.70
N SER A 86 -12.60 -27.58 56.08
CA SER A 86 -12.97 -28.26 54.83
C SER A 86 -12.11 -27.79 53.66
N LEU A 87 -11.76 -26.50 53.62
CA LEU A 87 -10.84 -25.93 52.63
C LEU A 87 -9.43 -26.49 52.81
N VAL A 88 -8.92 -26.56 54.03
CA VAL A 88 -7.61 -27.16 54.35
C VAL A 88 -7.57 -28.64 53.96
N SER A 89 -8.58 -29.42 54.37
CA SER A 89 -8.66 -30.86 54.05
C SER A 89 -8.79 -31.15 52.55
N ALA A 90 -9.51 -30.29 51.81
CA ALA A 90 -9.58 -30.37 50.35
C ALA A 90 -8.24 -30.01 49.71
N THR A 91 -7.57 -28.98 50.22
CA THR A 91 -6.26 -28.52 49.73
C THR A 91 -5.18 -29.57 49.96
N GLN A 92 -5.09 -30.19 51.13
CA GLN A 92 -4.13 -31.26 51.41
C GLN A 92 -4.25 -32.42 50.43
N ARG A 93 -5.49 -32.85 50.13
CA ARG A 93 -5.74 -33.90 49.14
C ARG A 93 -5.34 -33.48 47.72
N LEU A 94 -5.66 -32.23 47.35
CA LEU A 94 -5.28 -31.68 46.05
C LEU A 94 -3.76 -31.55 45.90
N VAL A 95 -3.06 -31.04 46.92
CA VAL A 95 -1.59 -30.89 46.91
C VAL A 95 -0.91 -32.26 46.78
N ALA A 96 -1.38 -33.30 47.49
CA ALA A 96 -0.84 -34.65 47.35
C ALA A 96 -1.01 -35.23 45.92
N ASP A 97 -2.16 -34.95 45.28
CA ASP A 97 -2.40 -35.35 43.88
C ASP A 97 -1.50 -34.57 42.90
N LEU A 98 -1.34 -33.27 43.15
CA LEU A 98 -0.47 -32.40 42.35
C LEU A 98 1.01 -32.77 42.49
N ASP A 99 1.50 -33.03 43.70
CA ASP A 99 2.90 -33.45 43.94
C ASP A 99 3.21 -34.77 43.23
N THR A 100 2.24 -35.68 43.14
CA THR A 100 2.42 -36.96 42.46
C THR A 100 2.33 -36.82 40.94
N THR A 101 1.30 -36.13 40.44
CA THR A 101 1.00 -36.03 39.01
C THR A 101 1.94 -35.08 38.29
N LEU A 102 2.28 -33.94 38.91
CA LEU A 102 3.12 -32.91 38.30
C LEU A 102 4.62 -33.10 38.58
N ALA A 103 5.04 -34.14 39.32
CA ALA A 103 6.43 -34.41 39.68
C ALA A 103 7.40 -34.36 38.48
N ILE A 104 6.95 -34.84 37.31
CA ILE A 104 7.73 -34.93 36.07
C ILE A 104 8.16 -33.54 35.56
N TYR A 105 7.38 -32.50 35.88
CA TYR A 105 7.64 -31.12 35.45
C TYR A 105 8.41 -30.30 36.48
N HIS A 106 8.73 -30.89 37.64
CA HIS A 106 9.41 -30.25 38.76
C HIS A 106 8.86 -28.85 39.17
N PRO A 107 7.53 -28.65 39.29
CA PRO A 107 7.00 -27.36 39.74
C PRO A 107 7.27 -27.16 41.23
N THR A 108 7.41 -25.91 41.65
CA THR A 108 7.44 -25.58 43.08
C THR A 108 6.03 -25.27 43.55
N ILE A 109 5.48 -26.10 44.44
CA ILE A 109 4.14 -25.92 45.03
C ILE A 109 4.28 -25.32 46.43
N THR A 110 3.71 -24.14 46.64
CA THR A 110 3.77 -23.42 47.92
C THR A 110 2.37 -23.30 48.50
N ALA A 111 1.97 -24.30 49.30
CA ALA A 111 0.64 -24.36 49.94
C ALA A 111 0.63 -23.89 51.40
N GLN A 112 1.70 -24.11 52.14
CA GLN A 112 1.84 -23.67 53.54
C GLN A 112 2.96 -22.66 53.72
N VAL A 113 2.81 -21.81 54.72
CA VAL A 113 3.86 -20.91 55.21
C VAL A 113 4.75 -21.68 56.17
N ASP A 114 6.07 -21.52 55.99
CA ASP A 114 7.08 -22.23 56.76
C ASP A 114 7.36 -21.52 58.10
N ASP A 115 6.87 -22.09 59.19
CA ASP A 115 7.04 -21.57 60.56
C ASP A 115 8.51 -21.51 61.01
N GLN A 116 9.39 -22.37 60.47
CA GLN A 116 10.81 -22.35 60.81
C GLN A 116 11.52 -21.13 60.21
N LYS A 117 11.11 -20.71 59.01
CA LYS A 117 11.61 -19.48 58.40
C LYS A 117 11.22 -18.25 59.21
N ILE A 118 9.99 -18.18 59.74
CA ILE A 118 9.53 -17.07 60.58
C ILE A 118 10.39 -16.94 61.85
N LEU A 119 10.73 -18.06 62.49
CA LEU A 119 11.62 -18.07 63.66
C LEU A 119 13.05 -17.62 63.31
N ALA A 120 13.59 -18.07 62.17
CA ALA A 120 14.91 -17.65 61.70
C ALA A 120 14.95 -16.15 61.36
N ILE A 121 13.86 -15.60 60.82
CA ILE A 121 13.71 -14.16 60.59
C ILE A 121 13.68 -13.38 61.89
N PHE A 122 12.99 -13.88 62.92
CA PHE A 122 13.02 -13.25 64.24
C PHE A 122 14.44 -13.19 64.81
N ASP A 123 15.22 -14.27 64.66
CA ASP A 123 16.63 -14.29 65.07
C ASP A 123 17.45 -13.23 64.30
N VAL A 124 17.20 -13.01 63.01
CA VAL A 124 17.84 -11.92 62.24
C VAL A 124 17.43 -10.53 62.74
N ILE A 125 16.14 -10.31 62.96
CA ILE A 125 15.62 -9.03 63.49
C ILE A 125 16.25 -8.73 64.85
N GLN A 126 16.28 -9.69 65.76
CA GLN A 126 16.86 -9.51 67.08
C GLN A 126 18.37 -9.22 66.97
N ASN A 127 19.07 -9.92 66.08
CA ASN A 127 20.50 -9.77 65.96
C ASN A 127 20.94 -8.45 65.33
N ASN A 128 20.09 -7.83 64.51
CA ASN A 128 20.35 -6.59 63.78
C ASN A 128 19.28 -5.51 64.05
N LEU A 129 18.67 -5.50 65.23
CA LEU A 129 17.50 -4.67 65.59
C LEU A 129 17.60 -3.19 65.13
N PRO A 130 18.71 -2.46 65.35
CA PRO A 130 18.85 -1.07 64.90
C PRO A 130 18.62 -0.86 63.41
N VAL A 131 18.99 -1.84 62.58
CA VAL A 131 18.86 -1.78 61.13
C VAL A 131 17.39 -1.62 60.73
N PHE A 132 16.44 -2.17 61.47
CA PHE A 132 15.02 -2.15 61.11
C PHE A 132 14.20 -1.01 61.77
N LEU A 133 14.83 -0.20 62.62
CA LEU A 133 14.17 0.90 63.32
C LEU A 133 14.15 2.18 62.47
N THR A 134 12.96 2.78 62.34
CA THR A 134 12.75 4.08 61.69
C THR A 134 12.77 5.21 62.71
N LYS A 135 12.74 6.45 62.23
CA LYS A 135 12.70 7.64 63.11
C LYS A 135 11.48 7.65 64.04
N ASP A 136 10.32 7.18 63.56
CA ASP A 136 9.08 7.14 64.33
C ASP A 136 9.12 6.07 65.43
N ASP A 137 9.83 4.97 65.21
CA ASP A 137 9.99 3.91 66.22
C ASP A 137 10.70 4.41 67.47
N TYR A 138 11.62 5.38 67.36
CA TYR A 138 12.30 5.95 68.52
C TYR A 138 11.33 6.72 69.45
N ALA A 139 10.26 7.33 68.92
CA ALA A 139 9.22 7.94 69.75
C ALA A 139 8.41 6.88 70.52
N ILE A 140 8.18 5.71 69.91
CA ILE A 140 7.56 4.56 70.59
C ILE A 140 8.51 4.00 71.65
N LEU A 141 9.81 3.87 71.34
CA LEU A 141 10.82 3.44 72.29
C LEU A 141 10.91 4.39 73.50
N ASP A 142 10.76 5.72 73.31
CA ASP A 142 10.68 6.67 74.43
C ASP A 142 9.50 6.39 75.35
N SER A 143 8.33 6.04 74.78
CA SER A 143 7.16 5.65 75.55
C SER A 143 7.37 4.32 76.30
N MET A 144 8.01 3.32 75.67
CA MET A 144 8.28 2.00 76.24
C MET A 144 9.38 2.02 77.32
N THR A 145 10.36 2.90 77.19
CA THR A 145 11.48 3.05 78.12
C THR A 145 11.17 3.98 79.29
N SER A 146 10.04 4.69 79.25
CA SER A 146 9.52 5.44 80.39
C SER A 146 9.17 4.52 81.58
N PRO A 147 9.19 5.00 82.83
CA PRO A 147 8.87 4.16 83.99
C PRO A 147 7.49 3.48 83.92
N ALA A 148 6.48 4.17 83.37
CA ALA A 148 5.14 3.59 83.17
C ALA A 148 5.13 2.57 82.02
N GLY A 149 5.80 2.88 80.91
CA GLY A 149 5.87 2.01 79.74
C GLY A 149 6.64 0.72 80.01
N SER A 150 7.77 0.79 80.74
CA SER A 150 8.57 -0.40 81.07
C SER A 150 7.79 -1.36 81.98
N ARG A 151 6.99 -0.82 82.91
CA ARG A 151 6.06 -1.63 83.72
C ARG A 151 4.99 -2.30 82.87
N GLN A 152 4.39 -1.54 81.95
CA GLN A 152 3.34 -2.05 81.06
C GLN A 152 3.87 -3.14 80.11
N ALA A 153 5.08 -2.95 79.56
CA ALA A 153 5.74 -3.91 78.67
C ALA A 153 5.96 -5.26 79.37
N LEU A 154 6.61 -5.26 80.54
CA LEU A 154 6.87 -6.50 81.29
C LEU A 154 5.58 -7.21 81.74
N ARG A 155 4.54 -6.46 82.15
CA ARG A 155 3.22 -7.03 82.46
C ARG A 155 2.55 -7.64 81.23
N SER A 156 2.70 -7.03 80.05
CA SER A 156 2.17 -7.56 78.79
C SER A 156 2.87 -8.87 78.41
N THR A 157 4.21 -8.89 78.46
CA THR A 157 5.04 -10.08 78.25
C THR A 157 4.65 -11.21 79.21
N TYR A 158 4.47 -10.92 80.50
CA TYR A 158 4.00 -11.90 81.49
C TYR A 158 2.63 -12.48 81.13
N LYS A 159 1.65 -11.62 80.76
CA LYS A 159 0.31 -12.06 80.35
C LYS A 159 0.33 -12.93 79.10
N GLN A 160 1.19 -12.63 78.13
CA GLN A 160 1.33 -13.41 76.91
C GLN A 160 1.99 -14.77 77.18
N LEU A 161 3.01 -14.83 78.04
CA LEU A 161 3.68 -16.08 78.41
C LEU A 161 2.76 -17.09 79.10
N ILE A 162 1.77 -16.64 79.88
CA ILE A 162 0.80 -17.51 80.55
C ILE A 162 -0.46 -17.82 79.70
N SER A 163 -0.55 -17.24 78.50
CA SER A 163 -1.67 -17.49 77.58
C SER A 163 -1.41 -18.71 76.68
N PRO A 164 -2.45 -19.29 76.03
CA PRO A 164 -2.26 -20.41 75.09
C PRO A 164 -1.29 -20.10 73.94
N SER A 165 -1.23 -18.86 73.45
CA SER A 165 -0.26 -18.43 72.43
C SER A 165 1.16 -18.25 72.96
N GLY A 166 1.32 -18.24 74.30
CA GLY A 166 2.61 -18.15 74.98
C GLY A 166 3.53 -19.33 74.69
N VAL A 167 3.00 -20.50 74.31
CA VAL A 167 3.81 -21.69 73.96
C VAL A 167 4.63 -21.44 72.68
N ALA A 168 4.01 -20.86 71.65
CA ALA A 168 4.67 -20.55 70.38
C ALA A 168 5.62 -19.34 70.51
N LEU A 169 5.24 -18.33 71.31
CA LEU A 169 6.00 -17.09 71.45
C LEU A 169 7.03 -17.10 72.58
N LYS A 170 7.11 -18.19 73.37
CA LYS A 170 7.97 -18.28 74.57
C LYS A 170 9.41 -17.88 74.28
N ARG A 171 9.99 -18.42 73.21
CA ARG A 171 11.38 -18.11 72.82
C ARG A 171 11.55 -16.63 72.48
N MET A 172 10.63 -16.06 71.72
CA MET A 172 10.68 -14.64 71.31
C MET A 172 10.53 -13.69 72.51
N LEU A 173 9.59 -13.99 73.43
CA LEU A 173 9.28 -13.16 74.59
C LEU A 173 10.36 -13.22 75.68
N VAL A 174 11.09 -14.33 75.80
CA VAL A 174 12.20 -14.47 76.75
C VAL A 174 13.46 -13.76 76.24
N GLU A 175 13.73 -13.84 74.94
CA GLU A 175 14.89 -13.21 74.31
C GLU A 175 14.72 -11.68 74.15
N ASP A 176 13.49 -11.18 74.10
CA ASP A 176 13.18 -9.75 74.11
C ASP A 176 11.99 -9.42 75.05
N PRO A 177 12.23 -9.33 76.38
CA PRO A 177 11.19 -9.13 77.37
C PRO A 177 10.48 -7.77 77.28
N MET A 178 11.17 -6.78 76.72
CA MET A 178 10.65 -5.43 76.50
C MET A 178 9.84 -5.32 75.21
N GLY A 179 10.01 -6.28 74.30
CA GLY A 179 9.28 -6.36 73.04
C GLY A 179 9.76 -5.39 71.96
N PHE A 180 11.03 -4.98 71.96
CA PHE A 180 11.55 -4.01 70.97
C PHE A 180 11.51 -4.56 69.53
N SER A 181 11.84 -5.83 69.35
CA SER A 181 11.82 -6.58 68.09
C SER A 181 10.39 -6.80 67.58
N PHE A 182 9.38 -6.75 68.46
CA PHE A 182 7.98 -6.84 68.06
C PHE A 182 7.49 -5.58 67.34
N LEU A 183 8.16 -4.43 67.53
CA LEU A 183 7.93 -3.24 66.69
C LEU A 183 8.24 -3.55 65.22
N VAL A 184 9.30 -4.32 64.98
CA VAL A 184 9.71 -4.74 63.64
C VAL A 184 8.84 -5.87 63.11
N LEU A 185 8.54 -6.89 63.93
CA LEU A 185 7.62 -7.98 63.53
C LEU A 185 6.24 -7.46 63.14
N LYS A 186 5.70 -6.46 63.85
CA LYS A 186 4.41 -5.85 63.51
C LYS A 186 4.43 -5.16 62.14
N LYS A 187 5.55 -4.54 61.76
CA LYS A 187 5.74 -3.97 60.42
C LYS A 187 5.88 -5.08 59.36
N LEU A 188 6.52 -6.19 59.71
CA LEU A 188 6.70 -7.34 58.83
C LEU A 188 5.38 -8.08 58.55
N SER A 189 4.51 -8.23 59.56
CA SER A 189 3.19 -8.85 59.38
C SER A 189 2.29 -8.03 58.45
N GLN A 190 2.50 -6.71 58.37
CA GLN A 190 1.79 -5.83 57.43
C GLN A 190 2.26 -6.01 55.97
N LEU A 191 3.43 -6.62 55.73
CA LEU A 191 3.92 -6.91 54.38
C LEU A 191 3.34 -8.18 53.77
N GLN A 192 3.00 -9.18 54.58
CA GLN A 192 2.69 -10.53 54.06
C GLN A 192 1.25 -10.70 53.55
N TYR A 193 0.26 -9.95 54.06
CA TYR A 193 -1.16 -10.22 53.75
C TYR A 193 -1.93 -8.97 53.37
N ASP A 194 -2.88 -9.12 52.45
CA ASP A 194 -3.99 -8.17 52.31
C ASP A 194 -4.83 -8.22 53.61
N GLU A 195 -5.51 -7.13 53.97
CA GLU A 195 -6.39 -7.12 55.15
C GLU A 195 -7.51 -8.18 55.04
N ASN A 196 -7.77 -8.68 53.82
CA ASN A 196 -8.76 -9.69 53.52
C ASN A 196 -8.31 -11.13 53.82
N PHE A 197 -7.02 -11.37 54.06
CA PHE A 197 -6.46 -12.70 54.33
C PHE A 197 -5.98 -12.85 55.77
N GLU A 198 -5.96 -14.10 56.23
CA GLU A 198 -5.35 -14.53 57.48
C GLU A 198 -4.68 -15.90 57.30
N LEU A 199 -3.82 -16.25 58.24
CA LEU A 199 -3.23 -17.57 58.31
C LEU A 199 -4.08 -18.47 59.18
N TYR A 200 -4.53 -19.59 58.61
CA TYR A 200 -5.26 -20.65 59.30
C TYR A 200 -4.54 -21.98 59.06
N ASP A 201 -4.04 -22.62 60.12
CA ASP A 201 -3.22 -23.84 60.05
C ASP A 201 -2.04 -23.73 59.05
N SER A 202 -1.38 -22.58 59.06
CA SER A 202 -0.29 -22.21 58.14
C SER A 202 -0.69 -22.11 56.65
N TYR A 203 -1.99 -22.16 56.32
CA TYR A 203 -2.53 -21.87 54.99
C TYR A 203 -3.05 -20.42 54.88
N ILE A 204 -3.03 -19.87 53.66
CA ILE A 204 -3.57 -18.54 53.37
C ILE A 204 -5.06 -18.67 53.08
N VAL A 205 -5.89 -18.19 54.01
CA VAL A 205 -7.35 -18.25 53.93
C VAL A 205 -7.93 -16.85 54.00
N THR A 206 -9.03 -16.58 53.30
CA THR A 206 -9.77 -15.33 53.45
C THR A 206 -10.39 -15.23 54.84
N ARG A 207 -10.51 -14.02 55.41
CA ARG A 207 -11.09 -13.82 56.75
C ARG A 207 -12.53 -14.27 56.90
N ASP A 208 -13.26 -14.39 55.79
CA ASP A 208 -14.61 -14.95 55.75
C ASP A 208 -14.64 -16.49 55.71
N HIS A 209 -13.47 -17.14 55.70
CA HIS A 209 -13.27 -18.60 55.66
C HIS A 209 -13.92 -19.28 54.44
N ARG A 210 -13.99 -18.57 53.31
CA ARG A 210 -14.62 -19.09 52.07
C ARG A 210 -13.64 -19.50 50.99
N HIS A 211 -12.42 -18.98 51.04
CA HIS A 211 -11.42 -19.21 50.00
C HIS A 211 -10.05 -19.48 50.62
N LEU A 212 -9.36 -20.49 50.10
CA LEU A 212 -7.96 -20.78 50.36
C LEU A 212 -7.18 -20.61 49.07
N ILE A 213 -6.03 -19.94 49.13
CA ILE A 213 -5.17 -19.69 47.99
C ILE A 213 -3.79 -20.30 48.21
N PHE A 214 -3.24 -20.94 47.18
CA PHE A 214 -1.84 -21.33 47.11
C PHE A 214 -1.27 -21.14 45.70
N PHE A 215 0.05 -21.30 45.56
CA PHE A 215 0.75 -21.01 44.31
C PHE A 215 1.48 -22.23 43.77
N ILE A 216 1.46 -22.38 42.45
CA ILE A 216 2.30 -23.31 41.71
C ILE A 216 3.22 -22.47 40.82
N GLN A 217 4.54 -22.66 40.96
CA GLN A 217 5.55 -22.07 40.10
C GLN A 217 6.03 -23.11 39.08
N PRO A 218 5.70 -22.96 37.78
CA PRO A 218 6.25 -23.78 36.72
C PRO A 218 7.76 -23.56 36.58
N GLN A 219 8.50 -24.58 36.12
CA GLN A 219 9.92 -24.46 35.79
C GLN A 219 10.14 -23.72 34.45
N ALA A 220 9.25 -23.93 33.48
CA ALA A 220 9.29 -23.24 32.20
C ALA A 220 8.59 -21.88 32.29
N LYS A 221 9.10 -20.90 31.55
CA LYS A 221 8.51 -19.55 31.46
C LYS A 221 7.09 -19.63 30.91
N ALA A 222 6.20 -18.72 31.33
CA ALA A 222 4.79 -18.74 30.94
C ALA A 222 4.54 -18.77 29.42
N ASN A 223 5.44 -18.19 28.62
CA ASN A 223 5.32 -18.09 27.16
C ASN A 223 5.89 -19.30 26.39
N ASP A 224 6.55 -20.24 27.08
CA ASP A 224 6.96 -21.53 26.51
C ASP A 224 5.76 -22.49 26.51
N THR A 225 4.79 -22.19 25.65
CA THR A 225 3.48 -22.84 25.61
C THR A 225 3.59 -24.33 25.27
N GLY A 226 4.55 -24.72 24.43
CA GLY A 226 4.80 -26.12 24.08
C GLY A 226 5.19 -26.98 25.29
N LYS A 227 6.06 -26.48 26.19
CA LYS A 227 6.43 -27.22 27.42
C LYS A 227 5.35 -27.16 28.49
N ASN A 228 4.66 -26.02 28.61
CA ASN A 228 3.65 -25.82 29.64
C ASN A 228 2.31 -26.48 29.32
N ALA A 229 2.01 -26.81 28.05
CA ALA A 229 0.75 -27.44 27.67
C ALA A 229 0.46 -28.71 28.48
N HIS A 230 1.45 -29.60 28.56
CA HIS A 230 1.34 -30.85 29.33
C HIS A 230 1.15 -30.62 30.85
N LEU A 231 1.87 -29.66 31.43
CA LEU A 231 1.71 -29.29 32.84
C LEU A 231 0.30 -28.75 33.13
N VAL A 232 -0.23 -27.90 32.25
CA VAL A 232 -1.55 -27.28 32.41
C VAL A 232 -2.66 -28.32 32.24
N ASP A 233 -2.52 -29.26 31.30
CA ASP A 233 -3.47 -30.37 31.12
C ASP A 233 -3.53 -31.26 32.35
N ASP A 234 -2.38 -31.68 32.87
CA ASP A 234 -2.32 -32.51 34.08
C ASP A 234 -2.82 -31.76 35.32
N LEU A 235 -2.57 -30.45 35.42
CA LEU A 235 -3.14 -29.59 36.45
C LEU A 235 -4.68 -29.57 36.36
N ARG A 236 -5.26 -29.40 35.16
CA ARG A 236 -6.72 -29.44 34.95
C ARG A 236 -7.31 -30.79 35.34
N VAL A 237 -6.62 -31.89 35.04
CA VAL A 237 -7.04 -33.23 35.44
C VAL A 237 -7.11 -33.34 36.98
N CYS A 238 -6.09 -32.85 37.69
CA CYS A 238 -6.07 -32.82 39.16
C CYS A 238 -7.21 -31.97 39.74
N LEU A 239 -7.42 -30.75 39.20
CA LEU A 239 -8.50 -29.85 39.62
C LEU A 239 -9.88 -30.48 39.41
N LYS A 240 -10.10 -31.08 38.24
CA LYS A 240 -11.37 -31.74 37.90
C LYS A 240 -11.63 -32.96 38.79
N ARG A 241 -10.60 -33.75 39.09
CA ARG A 241 -10.68 -34.89 40.01
C ARG A 241 -11.03 -34.43 41.43
N SER A 242 -10.39 -33.37 41.92
CA SER A 242 -10.71 -32.76 43.21
C SER A 242 -12.16 -32.27 43.28
N ASN A 243 -12.64 -31.61 42.23
CA ASN A 243 -14.02 -31.10 42.13
C ASN A 243 -15.06 -32.22 42.04
N THR A 244 -14.70 -33.38 41.50
CA THR A 244 -15.58 -34.55 41.43
C THR A 244 -15.66 -35.28 42.78
N ASN A 245 -14.55 -35.28 43.53
CA ASN A 245 -14.42 -35.97 44.81
C ASN A 245 -14.98 -35.17 46.01
N SER A 246 -15.40 -33.92 45.82
CA SER A 246 -15.94 -33.06 46.87
C SER A 246 -17.05 -32.16 46.33
N SER A 247 -18.28 -32.33 46.81
CA SER A 247 -19.40 -31.43 46.49
C SER A 247 -19.41 -30.14 47.32
N ALA A 248 -18.57 -30.04 48.35
CA ALA A 248 -18.49 -28.89 49.26
C ALA A 248 -17.47 -27.84 48.80
N THR A 249 -16.49 -28.22 47.98
CA THR A 249 -15.35 -27.36 47.62
C THR A 249 -15.09 -27.39 46.12
N LEU A 250 -14.73 -26.24 45.56
CA LEU A 250 -14.41 -26.04 44.16
C LEU A 250 -12.99 -25.51 44.03
N ALA A 251 -12.12 -26.30 43.40
CA ALA A 251 -10.76 -25.96 43.03
C ALA A 251 -10.71 -25.38 41.61
N SER A 252 -9.97 -24.29 41.44
CA SER A 252 -9.76 -23.59 40.16
C SER A 252 -8.37 -22.98 40.11
N ALA A 253 -7.80 -22.83 38.92
CA ALA A 253 -6.49 -22.23 38.73
C ALA A 253 -6.52 -21.09 37.71
N PHE A 254 -5.75 -20.03 37.95
CA PHE A 254 -5.59 -18.90 37.05
C PHE A 254 -4.13 -18.41 37.08
N GLY A 255 -3.60 -18.03 35.92
CA GLY A 255 -2.24 -17.49 35.81
C GLY A 255 -1.84 -17.26 34.36
N ALA A 256 -0.77 -16.50 34.14
CA ALA A 256 -0.29 -16.18 32.80
C ALA A 256 0.03 -17.44 31.97
N THR A 257 0.60 -18.47 32.61
CA THR A 257 0.92 -19.76 31.99
C THR A 257 -0.32 -20.47 31.45
N VAL A 258 -1.42 -20.52 32.23
CA VAL A 258 -2.68 -21.18 31.81
C VAL A 258 -3.30 -20.43 30.63
N VAL A 259 -3.33 -19.09 30.69
CA VAL A 259 -3.86 -18.24 29.62
C VAL A 259 -3.03 -18.37 28.34
N ALA A 260 -1.70 -18.40 28.42
CA ALA A 260 -0.84 -18.52 27.25
C ALA A 260 -1.03 -19.87 26.53
N VAL A 261 -1.14 -20.97 27.29
CA VAL A 261 -1.44 -22.30 26.76
C VAL A 261 -2.81 -22.32 26.07
N ASP A 262 -3.85 -21.75 26.69
CA ASP A 262 -5.19 -21.66 26.09
C ASP A 262 -5.20 -20.96 24.72
N ASN A 263 -4.45 -19.86 24.60
CA ASN A 263 -4.32 -19.15 23.33
C ASN A 263 -3.63 -20.03 22.28
N ALA A 264 -2.48 -20.62 22.62
CA ALA A 264 -1.69 -21.41 21.67
C ALA A 264 -2.45 -22.64 21.16
N GLU A 265 -3.09 -23.40 22.04
CA GLU A 265 -3.89 -24.58 21.66
C GLU A 265 -5.07 -24.20 20.78
N GLN A 266 -5.80 -23.15 21.14
CA GLN A 266 -6.95 -22.72 20.36
C GLN A 266 -6.53 -22.22 18.98
N ILE A 267 -5.44 -21.46 18.86
CA ILE A 267 -4.92 -21.03 17.56
C ILE A 267 -4.50 -22.23 16.71
N ARG A 268 -3.81 -23.22 17.29
CA ARG A 268 -3.40 -24.43 16.57
C ARG A 268 -4.61 -25.20 16.05
N PHE A 269 -5.62 -25.41 16.89
CA PHE A 269 -6.86 -26.08 16.52
C PHE A 269 -7.61 -25.32 15.42
N ASP A 270 -7.81 -24.01 15.59
CA ASP A 270 -8.49 -23.17 14.62
C ASP A 270 -7.76 -23.15 13.28
N THR A 271 -6.43 -23.09 13.30
CA THR A 271 -5.60 -23.13 12.09
C THR A 271 -5.80 -24.43 11.31
N GLN A 272 -5.75 -25.58 12.00
CA GLN A 272 -5.94 -26.88 11.36
C GLN A 272 -7.36 -27.06 10.82
N LEU A 273 -8.37 -26.64 11.60
CA LEU A 273 -9.77 -26.70 11.22
C LEU A 273 -10.04 -25.83 9.99
N THR A 274 -9.61 -24.56 10.04
CA THR A 274 -9.83 -23.60 8.97
C THR A 274 -9.09 -24.00 7.69
N LEU A 275 -7.85 -24.47 7.79
CA LEU A 275 -7.12 -25.00 6.62
C LEU A 275 -7.83 -26.21 6.00
N SER A 276 -8.35 -27.13 6.83
CA SER A 276 -9.07 -28.32 6.37
C SER A 276 -10.37 -27.96 5.64
N ILE A 277 -11.17 -27.07 6.24
CA ILE A 277 -12.41 -26.56 5.62
C ILE A 277 -12.08 -25.86 4.30
N LEU A 278 -11.02 -25.05 4.27
CA LEU A 278 -10.60 -24.33 3.07
C LEU A 278 -10.25 -25.28 1.92
N ILE A 279 -9.44 -26.31 2.17
CA ILE A 279 -9.08 -27.29 1.14
C ILE A 279 -10.33 -27.97 0.58
N VAL A 280 -11.28 -28.34 1.43
CA VAL A 280 -12.54 -28.97 1.01
C VAL A 280 -13.40 -28.01 0.19
N LEU A 281 -13.56 -26.76 0.63
CA LEU A 281 -14.35 -25.74 -0.07
C LEU A 281 -13.76 -25.42 -1.44
N ILE A 282 -12.44 -25.20 -1.52
CA ILE A 282 -11.74 -24.94 -2.77
C ILE A 282 -11.82 -26.15 -3.71
N ALA A 283 -11.61 -27.36 -3.18
CA ALA A 283 -11.75 -28.59 -3.97
C ALA A 283 -13.17 -28.72 -4.55
N GLY A 284 -14.20 -28.52 -3.73
CA GLY A 284 -15.60 -28.52 -4.16
C GLY A 284 -15.90 -27.47 -5.22
N PHE A 285 -15.41 -26.24 -5.03
CA PHE A 285 -15.59 -25.13 -5.96
C PHE A 285 -14.92 -25.39 -7.32
N ILE A 286 -13.66 -25.85 -7.31
CA ILE A 286 -12.90 -26.19 -8.53
C ILE A 286 -13.57 -27.36 -9.27
N LEU A 287 -14.03 -28.39 -8.53
CA LEU A 287 -14.76 -29.52 -9.11
C LEU A 287 -16.06 -29.06 -9.76
N TRP A 288 -16.81 -28.15 -9.13
CA TRP A 288 -18.02 -27.59 -9.69
C TRP A 288 -17.76 -26.78 -10.98
N PHE A 289 -16.74 -25.92 -10.97
CA PHE A 289 -16.43 -25.03 -12.09
C PHE A 289 -15.77 -25.74 -13.29
N PHE A 290 -14.77 -26.60 -13.04
CA PHE A 290 -14.00 -27.29 -14.10
C PHE A 290 -14.49 -28.71 -14.40
N ARG A 291 -15.33 -29.30 -13.54
CA ARG A 291 -15.92 -30.64 -13.71
C ARG A 291 -14.91 -31.78 -13.95
N ARG A 292 -13.67 -31.62 -13.46
CA ARG A 292 -12.58 -32.60 -13.65
C ARG A 292 -11.70 -32.72 -12.41
N LYS A 293 -11.64 -33.91 -11.81
CA LYS A 293 -10.81 -34.21 -10.63
C LYS A 293 -9.31 -33.95 -10.82
N ARG A 294 -8.78 -34.16 -12.02
CA ARG A 294 -7.37 -33.91 -12.34
C ARG A 294 -7.00 -32.43 -12.25
N VAL A 295 -7.91 -31.51 -12.56
CA VAL A 295 -7.65 -30.06 -12.51
C VAL A 295 -7.44 -29.60 -11.07
N MET A 296 -8.20 -30.17 -10.12
CA MET A 296 -8.03 -29.94 -8.69
C MET A 296 -6.61 -30.26 -8.21
N LEU A 297 -6.10 -31.45 -8.54
CA LEU A 297 -4.75 -31.86 -8.15
C LEU A 297 -3.67 -30.96 -8.78
N LEU A 298 -3.85 -30.55 -10.03
CA LEU A 298 -2.89 -29.71 -10.74
C LEU A 298 -2.82 -28.27 -10.21
N ILE A 299 -3.93 -27.71 -9.73
CA ILE A 299 -3.96 -26.36 -9.13
C ILE A 299 -3.19 -26.34 -7.79
N MET A 300 -3.17 -27.45 -7.06
CA MET A 300 -2.41 -27.55 -5.80
C MET A 300 -0.90 -27.66 -6.02
N VAL A 301 -0.43 -28.05 -7.22
CA VAL A 301 1.01 -28.24 -7.49
C VAL A 301 1.80 -26.93 -7.29
N PRO A 302 1.45 -25.78 -7.91
CA PRO A 302 2.16 -24.52 -7.68
C PRO A 302 2.14 -24.05 -6.23
N VAL A 303 1.04 -24.29 -5.52
CA VAL A 303 0.89 -23.90 -4.11
C VAL A 303 1.83 -24.69 -3.22
N ILE A 304 1.84 -26.02 -3.34
CA ILE A 304 2.72 -26.87 -2.54
C ILE A 304 4.18 -26.55 -2.89
N PHE A 305 4.48 -26.37 -4.18
CA PHE A 305 5.80 -25.94 -4.62
C PHE A 305 6.20 -24.60 -4.00
N GLY A 306 5.30 -23.62 -3.98
CA GLY A 306 5.52 -22.32 -3.34
C GLY A 306 5.80 -22.43 -1.84
N ALA A 307 4.98 -23.19 -1.11
CA ALA A 307 5.18 -23.41 0.32
C ALA A 307 6.53 -24.07 0.63
N LEU A 308 6.91 -25.11 -0.12
CA LEU A 308 8.21 -25.78 0.04
C LEU A 308 9.38 -24.86 -0.32
N PHE A 309 9.26 -24.10 -1.40
CA PHE A 309 10.26 -23.10 -1.78
C PHE A 309 10.43 -22.04 -0.69
N SER A 310 9.33 -21.59 -0.10
CA SER A 310 9.34 -20.62 1.00
C SER A 310 10.08 -21.13 2.23
N LEU A 311 9.72 -22.33 2.71
CA LEU A 311 10.40 -22.96 3.84
C LEU A 311 11.89 -23.22 3.56
N ALA A 312 12.23 -23.63 2.33
CA ALA A 312 13.62 -23.81 1.93
C ALA A 312 14.41 -22.49 1.97
N CYS A 313 13.84 -21.38 1.49
CA CYS A 313 14.47 -20.06 1.58
C CYS A 313 14.63 -19.60 3.03
N ILE A 314 13.61 -19.76 3.88
CA ILE A 314 13.68 -19.37 5.29
C ILE A 314 14.73 -20.19 6.04
N TYR A 315 14.82 -21.50 5.77
CA TYR A 315 15.87 -22.36 6.33
C TYR A 315 17.27 -21.83 5.97
N LEU A 316 17.50 -21.44 4.72
CA LEU A 316 18.79 -20.90 4.28
C LEU A 316 19.11 -19.52 4.88
N MET A 317 18.10 -18.74 5.28
CA MET A 317 18.29 -17.40 5.84
C MET A 317 18.50 -17.41 7.35
N LYS A 318 17.68 -18.16 8.09
CA LYS A 318 17.64 -18.11 9.56
C LYS A 318 17.45 -19.45 10.27
N GLY A 319 17.04 -20.51 9.57
CA GLY A 319 16.88 -21.86 10.15
C GLY A 319 15.62 -22.09 11.00
N ILE A 320 15.07 -21.04 11.63
CA ILE A 320 13.92 -21.13 12.55
C ILE A 320 12.74 -20.30 12.01
N VAL A 321 11.50 -20.77 12.13
CA VAL A 321 10.28 -20.00 11.78
C VAL A 321 9.20 -20.13 12.85
N SER A 322 8.46 -19.06 13.12
CA SER A 322 7.32 -19.12 14.04
C SER A 322 6.24 -20.08 13.52
N THR A 323 5.72 -20.96 14.37
CA THR A 323 4.56 -21.82 14.05
C THR A 323 3.32 -20.99 13.67
N LEU A 324 3.18 -19.82 14.28
CA LEU A 324 2.09 -18.89 14.03
C LEU A 324 2.15 -18.29 12.62
N ALA A 325 3.34 -18.20 12.02
CA ALA A 325 3.48 -17.76 10.64
C ALA A 325 2.89 -18.78 9.65
N LEU A 326 2.92 -20.09 9.97
CA LEU A 326 2.26 -21.12 9.16
C LEU A 326 0.73 -21.04 9.25
N ALA A 327 0.17 -20.44 10.30
CA ALA A 327 -1.27 -20.22 10.40
C ALA A 327 -1.78 -19.25 9.31
N ALA A 328 -0.95 -18.29 8.89
CA ALA A 328 -1.20 -17.46 7.72
C ALA A 328 -1.17 -18.25 6.40
N GLY A 329 -0.75 -19.52 6.43
CA GLY A 329 -0.74 -20.42 5.27
C GLY A 329 -2.11 -20.66 4.65
N SER A 330 -3.20 -20.60 5.42
CA SER A 330 -4.58 -20.66 4.89
C SER A 330 -4.89 -19.44 4.01
N ILE A 331 -4.42 -18.26 4.41
CA ILE A 331 -4.55 -17.02 3.64
C ILE A 331 -3.72 -17.12 2.36
N ILE A 332 -2.45 -17.51 2.48
CA ILE A 332 -1.52 -17.63 1.35
C ILE A 332 -2.01 -18.68 0.35
N LEU A 333 -2.60 -19.79 0.82
CA LEU A 333 -3.21 -20.82 -0.01
C LEU A 333 -4.28 -20.23 -0.94
N GLY A 334 -5.18 -19.39 -0.41
CA GLY A 334 -6.21 -18.70 -1.20
C GLY A 334 -5.62 -17.83 -2.31
N ILE A 335 -4.53 -17.12 -2.02
CA ILE A 335 -3.85 -16.21 -2.94
C ILE A 335 -3.05 -16.98 -4.01
N ALA A 336 -2.23 -17.94 -3.58
CA ALA A 336 -1.31 -18.68 -4.45
C ALA A 336 -2.05 -19.49 -5.53
N ILE A 337 -3.26 -19.97 -5.22
CA ILE A 337 -4.13 -20.70 -6.15
C ILE A 337 -4.53 -19.82 -7.35
N ASN A 338 -4.63 -18.50 -7.17
CA ASN A 338 -5.07 -17.58 -8.21
C ASN A 338 -4.18 -17.66 -9.45
N TYR A 339 -2.86 -17.81 -9.28
CA TYR A 339 -1.94 -17.91 -10.42
C TYR A 339 -2.23 -19.11 -11.33
N ALA A 340 -2.54 -20.27 -10.75
CA ALA A 340 -2.92 -21.44 -11.50
C ALA A 340 -4.31 -21.30 -12.15
N LEU A 341 -5.25 -20.63 -11.45
CA LEU A 341 -6.59 -20.35 -11.97
C LEU A 341 -6.57 -19.41 -13.17
N HIS A 342 -5.80 -18.32 -13.11
CA HIS A 342 -5.63 -17.39 -14.24
C HIS A 342 -5.13 -18.12 -15.48
N PHE A 343 -4.13 -18.99 -15.31
CA PHE A 343 -3.62 -19.82 -16.40
C PHE A 343 -4.69 -20.75 -17.01
N LEU A 344 -5.42 -21.47 -16.16
CA LEU A 344 -6.44 -22.43 -16.60
C LEU A 344 -7.66 -21.79 -17.27
N VAL A 345 -8.13 -20.65 -16.76
CA VAL A 345 -9.27 -19.92 -17.34
C VAL A 345 -8.91 -19.36 -18.71
N HIS A 346 -7.72 -18.78 -18.88
CA HIS A 346 -7.25 -18.33 -20.19
C HIS A 346 -7.06 -19.50 -21.16
N LEU A 347 -6.48 -20.62 -20.72
CA LEU A 347 -6.30 -21.81 -21.56
C LEU A 347 -7.62 -22.43 -22.05
N ARG A 348 -8.71 -22.26 -21.31
CA ARG A 348 -10.05 -22.67 -21.76
C ARG A 348 -10.53 -21.84 -22.95
N HIS A 349 -10.24 -20.54 -22.97
CA HIS A 349 -10.67 -19.62 -24.02
C HIS A 349 -9.71 -19.60 -25.22
N HIS A 350 -8.42 -19.82 -24.96
CA HIS A 350 -7.35 -19.88 -25.95
C HIS A 350 -6.60 -21.21 -25.81
N PRO A 351 -6.89 -22.23 -26.63
CA PRO A 351 -6.28 -23.56 -26.47
C PRO A 351 -4.77 -23.58 -26.77
N ASP A 352 -4.21 -22.52 -27.36
CA ASP A 352 -2.78 -22.37 -27.55
C ASP A 352 -2.08 -21.90 -26.26
N LYS A 353 -1.34 -22.83 -25.64
CA LYS A 353 -0.54 -22.58 -24.45
C LYS A 353 0.53 -21.50 -24.64
N GLU A 354 1.10 -21.37 -25.84
CA GLU A 354 2.13 -20.36 -26.07
C GLU A 354 1.53 -18.96 -26.02
N GLN A 355 0.35 -18.77 -26.63
CA GLN A 355 -0.39 -17.52 -26.54
C GLN A 355 -0.82 -17.21 -25.10
N VAL A 356 -1.31 -18.21 -24.36
CA VAL A 356 -1.67 -18.03 -22.94
C VAL A 356 -0.48 -17.58 -22.11
N ILE A 357 0.72 -18.13 -22.33
CA ILE A 357 1.94 -17.68 -21.65
C ILE A 357 2.25 -16.22 -22.03
N LYS A 358 2.15 -15.84 -23.31
CA LYS A 358 2.38 -14.46 -23.75
C LYS A 358 1.43 -13.48 -23.08
N ASP A 359 0.14 -13.83 -23.03
CA ASP A 359 -0.90 -12.96 -22.47
C ASP A 359 -0.77 -12.81 -20.95
N LEU A 360 -0.32 -13.85 -20.25
CA LEU A 360 -0.32 -13.88 -18.79
C LEU A 360 1.01 -13.51 -18.13
N VAL A 361 2.16 -13.69 -18.79
CA VAL A 361 3.47 -13.47 -18.14
C VAL A 361 3.61 -12.05 -17.60
N ARG A 362 3.20 -11.01 -18.33
CA ARG A 362 3.27 -9.63 -17.84
C ARG A 362 2.34 -9.37 -16.66
N PRO A 363 1.01 -9.56 -16.77
CA PRO A 363 0.11 -9.27 -15.65
C PRO A 363 0.37 -10.17 -14.44
N MET A 364 0.71 -11.45 -14.62
CA MET A 364 1.03 -12.34 -13.49
C MET A 364 2.32 -11.96 -12.77
N LEU A 365 3.40 -11.62 -13.49
CA LEU A 365 4.64 -11.20 -12.84
C LEU A 365 4.51 -9.83 -12.19
N LEU A 366 3.76 -8.91 -12.81
CA LEU A 366 3.53 -7.59 -12.23
C LEU A 366 2.72 -7.71 -10.93
N GLY A 367 1.58 -8.42 -10.97
CA GLY A 367 0.74 -8.64 -9.80
C GLY A 367 1.48 -9.39 -8.69
N SER A 368 2.12 -10.52 -9.03
CA SER A 368 2.93 -11.23 -8.02
C SER A 368 4.05 -10.37 -7.44
N THR A 369 4.72 -9.53 -8.23
CA THR A 369 5.74 -8.62 -7.69
C THR A 369 5.14 -7.60 -6.73
N THR A 370 4.00 -6.99 -7.06
CA THR A 370 3.34 -6.02 -6.16
C THR A 370 2.87 -6.67 -4.86
N THR A 371 2.28 -7.86 -4.92
CA THR A 371 1.86 -8.60 -3.73
C THR A 371 3.07 -9.06 -2.90
N VAL A 372 4.11 -9.61 -3.53
CA VAL A 372 5.35 -10.05 -2.86
C VAL A 372 6.04 -8.89 -2.15
N LEU A 373 6.13 -7.73 -2.81
CA LEU A 373 6.71 -6.52 -2.20
C LEU A 373 5.85 -6.01 -1.04
N ALA A 374 4.53 -6.12 -1.11
CA ALA A 374 3.66 -5.83 0.03
C ALA A 374 3.96 -6.76 1.22
N PHE A 375 4.14 -8.06 1.01
CA PHE A 375 4.54 -8.98 2.09
C PHE A 375 5.96 -8.74 2.61
N PHE A 376 6.92 -8.45 1.73
CA PHE A 376 8.29 -8.11 2.15
C PHE A 376 8.38 -6.74 2.84
N SER A 377 7.42 -5.84 2.66
CA SER A 377 7.37 -4.61 3.45
C SER A 377 7.20 -4.87 4.95
N LEU A 378 6.64 -6.03 5.34
CA LEU A 378 6.55 -6.43 6.73
C LEU A 378 7.93 -6.66 7.37
N GLN A 379 9.00 -6.79 6.58
CA GLN A 379 10.37 -6.83 7.12
C GLN A 379 10.78 -5.54 7.84
N PHE A 380 10.12 -4.42 7.51
CA PHE A 380 10.37 -3.14 8.16
C PHE A 380 9.60 -2.95 9.47
N THR A 381 8.72 -3.89 9.83
CA THR A 381 8.03 -3.87 11.13
C THR A 381 8.98 -4.22 12.25
N ASN A 382 8.62 -3.86 13.47
CA ASN A 382 9.35 -4.22 14.67
C ASN A 382 8.97 -5.59 15.24
N ALA A 383 7.80 -6.14 14.88
CA ALA A 383 7.34 -7.45 15.37
C ALA A 383 7.89 -8.60 14.50
N THR A 384 8.62 -9.53 15.10
CA THR A 384 9.26 -10.64 14.34
C THR A 384 8.26 -11.58 13.67
N ILE A 385 7.08 -11.81 14.27
CA ILE A 385 6.04 -12.67 13.68
C ILE A 385 5.47 -12.06 12.40
N LEU A 386 5.33 -10.73 12.33
CA LEU A 386 4.96 -10.03 11.10
C LEU A 386 6.04 -10.22 10.03
N ARG A 387 7.32 -10.14 10.41
CA ARG A 387 8.44 -10.43 9.51
C ARG A 387 8.39 -11.87 9.00
N ASP A 388 8.13 -12.85 9.87
CA ASP A 388 8.04 -14.26 9.50
C ASP A 388 6.90 -14.55 8.53
N VAL A 389 5.71 -14.00 8.80
CA VAL A 389 4.56 -14.07 7.90
C VAL A 389 4.91 -13.44 6.54
N GLY A 390 5.56 -12.27 6.55
CA GLY A 390 6.01 -11.58 5.34
C GLY A 390 7.00 -12.38 4.50
N LEU A 391 8.00 -13.00 5.13
CA LEU A 391 8.96 -13.88 4.43
C LEU A 391 8.25 -15.12 3.87
N PHE A 392 7.44 -15.79 4.70
CA PHE A 392 6.76 -17.01 4.30
C PHE A 392 5.81 -16.78 3.13
N ALA A 393 5.00 -15.72 3.20
CA ALA A 393 4.09 -15.34 2.13
C ALA A 393 4.82 -14.89 0.86
N GLY A 394 5.79 -13.98 0.99
CA GLY A 394 6.52 -13.43 -0.15
C GLY A 394 7.23 -14.51 -0.97
N PHE A 395 8.00 -15.39 -0.33
CA PHE A 395 8.64 -16.49 -1.05
C PHE A 395 7.63 -17.51 -1.58
N SER A 396 6.55 -17.81 -0.83
CA SER A 396 5.53 -18.75 -1.30
C SER A 396 4.87 -18.29 -2.60
N LEU A 397 4.54 -17.00 -2.70
CA LEU A 397 3.97 -16.42 -3.91
C LEU A 397 4.96 -16.38 -5.08
N ILE A 398 6.24 -16.07 -4.84
CA ILE A 398 7.30 -16.18 -5.87
C ILE A 398 7.34 -17.61 -6.41
N GLY A 399 7.43 -18.60 -5.53
CA GLY A 399 7.48 -20.01 -5.91
C GLY A 399 6.24 -20.46 -6.67
N ALA A 400 5.05 -20.04 -6.22
CA ALA A 400 3.78 -20.37 -6.87
C ALA A 400 3.63 -19.71 -8.25
N ALA A 401 4.02 -18.45 -8.40
CA ALA A 401 3.99 -17.74 -9.68
C ALA A 401 4.97 -18.38 -10.70
N LEU A 402 6.20 -18.66 -10.27
CA LEU A 402 7.21 -19.32 -11.11
C LEU A 402 6.77 -20.74 -11.50
N CYS A 403 6.24 -21.53 -10.57
CA CYS A 403 5.74 -22.87 -10.88
C CYS A 403 4.54 -22.82 -11.85
N SER A 404 3.66 -21.84 -11.70
CA SER A 404 2.50 -21.64 -12.59
C SER A 404 2.90 -21.24 -14.01
N LEU A 405 3.99 -20.49 -14.19
CA LEU A 405 4.48 -20.07 -15.51
C LEU A 405 5.45 -21.07 -16.16
N ILE A 406 6.23 -21.81 -15.36
CA ILE A 406 7.29 -22.70 -15.86
C ILE A 406 6.82 -24.15 -15.98
N PHE A 407 6.24 -24.73 -14.92
CA PHE A 407 5.97 -26.17 -14.85
C PHE A 407 4.51 -26.52 -15.19
N LEU A 408 3.57 -25.74 -14.67
CA LEU A 408 2.14 -25.97 -14.87
C LEU A 408 1.69 -26.09 -16.34
N PRO A 409 2.23 -25.30 -17.31
CA PRO A 409 1.86 -25.43 -18.73
C PRO A 409 2.15 -26.81 -19.33
N HIS A 410 3.12 -27.55 -18.79
CA HIS A 410 3.49 -28.90 -19.25
C HIS A 410 2.68 -30.00 -18.59
N LEU A 411 2.18 -29.76 -17.37
CA LEU A 411 1.39 -30.72 -16.60
C LEU A 411 -0.09 -30.76 -17.02
N ILE A 412 -0.63 -29.63 -17.48
CA ILE A 412 -2.03 -29.50 -17.88
C ILE A 412 -2.23 -29.95 -19.33
N SER A 413 -3.27 -30.75 -19.57
CA SER A 413 -3.81 -31.04 -20.91
C SER A 413 -5.03 -30.14 -21.19
N VAL A 414 -5.17 -29.66 -22.44
CA VAL A 414 -6.32 -28.83 -22.86
C VAL A 414 -7.63 -29.59 -22.59
N ALA A 415 -8.52 -29.01 -21.80
CA ALA A 415 -9.88 -29.50 -21.64
C ALA A 415 -10.77 -28.88 -22.73
N ALA A 416 -11.68 -29.66 -23.30
CA ALA A 416 -12.66 -29.14 -24.26
C ALA A 416 -13.45 -27.98 -23.63
N TYR A 417 -13.48 -26.83 -24.31
CA TYR A 417 -14.22 -25.66 -23.86
C TYR A 417 -15.72 -25.96 -23.83
N ARG A 418 -16.35 -25.74 -22.67
CA ARG A 418 -17.80 -25.64 -22.54
C ARG A 418 -18.11 -24.38 -21.74
N GLU A 419 -18.97 -23.55 -22.30
CA GLU A 419 -19.36 -22.27 -21.69
C GLU A 419 -20.21 -22.52 -20.44
N ASN A 420 -19.80 -21.96 -19.31
CA ASN A 420 -20.51 -22.05 -18.03
C ASN A 420 -21.50 -20.88 -17.84
N ILE A 421 -22.42 -21.00 -16.87
CA ILE A 421 -23.43 -19.95 -16.55
C ILE A 421 -22.77 -18.61 -16.18
N ILE A 422 -21.66 -18.66 -15.43
CA ILE A 422 -20.88 -17.48 -15.02
C ILE A 422 -20.27 -16.77 -16.23
N GLU A 423 -19.64 -17.51 -17.13
CA GLU A 423 -19.05 -16.97 -18.37
C GLU A 423 -20.13 -16.30 -19.23
N ARG A 424 -21.32 -16.93 -19.32
CA ARG A 424 -22.47 -16.37 -20.03
C ARG A 424 -23.05 -15.10 -19.39
N ALA A 425 -22.94 -14.96 -18.06
CA ALA A 425 -23.33 -13.74 -17.36
C ALA A 425 -22.34 -12.61 -17.66
N PHE A 426 -21.03 -12.86 -17.54
CA PHE A 426 -20.00 -11.86 -17.80
C PHE A 426 -19.89 -11.45 -19.27
N SER A 427 -20.21 -12.34 -20.21
CA SER A 427 -20.27 -11.99 -21.64
C SER A 427 -21.43 -11.05 -21.98
N ARG A 428 -22.50 -11.04 -21.18
CA ARG A 428 -23.65 -10.11 -21.30
C ARG A 428 -23.44 -8.77 -20.60
N ILE A 429 -22.51 -8.70 -19.65
CA ILE A 429 -22.16 -7.46 -18.95
C ILE A 429 -21.36 -6.58 -19.91
N GLY A 430 -22.03 -5.60 -20.52
CA GLY A 430 -21.43 -4.64 -21.45
C GLY A 430 -20.55 -3.58 -20.77
N SER A 431 -20.47 -2.39 -21.39
CA SER A 431 -19.81 -1.21 -20.79
C SER A 431 -20.37 -0.90 -19.40
N PRO A 432 -19.58 -0.33 -18.47
CA PRO A 432 -19.99 -0.12 -17.08
C PRO A 432 -21.35 0.60 -17.00
N HIS A 433 -22.29 0.00 -16.26
CA HIS A 433 -23.60 0.59 -16.04
C HIS A 433 -23.44 1.91 -15.27
N LYS A 434 -23.88 3.02 -15.87
CA LYS A 434 -23.76 4.38 -15.31
C LYS A 434 -24.27 4.50 -13.87
N VAL A 435 -25.24 3.65 -13.49
CA VAL A 435 -25.81 3.57 -12.13
C VAL A 435 -24.73 3.29 -11.08
N TRP A 436 -23.85 2.32 -11.30
CA TRP A 436 -22.80 2.00 -10.33
C TRP A 436 -21.80 3.14 -10.14
N ILE A 437 -21.47 3.88 -11.20
CA ILE A 437 -20.61 5.05 -11.11
C ILE A 437 -21.27 6.17 -10.29
N VAL A 438 -22.58 6.37 -10.45
CA VAL A 438 -23.35 7.32 -9.63
C VAL A 438 -23.37 6.87 -8.16
N ILE A 439 -23.59 5.57 -7.91
CA ILE A 439 -23.51 5.00 -6.54
C ILE A 439 -22.12 5.27 -5.95
N ILE A 440 -21.04 4.96 -6.66
CA ILE A 440 -19.67 5.20 -6.19
C ILE A 440 -19.43 6.69 -5.91
N ALA A 441 -19.90 7.58 -6.78
CA ALA A 441 -19.75 9.02 -6.60
C ALA A 441 -20.52 9.58 -5.39
N ILE A 442 -21.61 8.95 -4.97
CA ILE A 442 -22.41 9.35 -3.79
C ILE A 442 -21.89 8.67 -2.51
N VAL A 443 -21.62 7.37 -2.56
CA VAL A 443 -21.24 6.56 -1.40
C VAL A 443 -19.83 6.90 -0.93
N THR A 444 -18.88 7.18 -1.85
CA THR A 444 -17.49 7.43 -1.47
C THR A 444 -17.35 8.67 -0.57
N PRO A 445 -17.96 9.85 -0.86
CA PRO A 445 -17.95 10.98 0.06
C PRO A 445 -18.61 10.70 1.42
N VAL A 446 -19.70 9.91 1.44
CA VAL A 446 -20.39 9.53 2.68
C VAL A 446 -19.48 8.65 3.54
N LEU A 447 -18.87 7.62 2.97
CA LEU A 447 -17.94 6.75 3.69
C LEU A 447 -16.66 7.48 4.11
N LEU A 448 -16.18 8.43 3.30
CA LEU A 448 -15.04 9.27 3.65
C LEU A 448 -15.33 10.14 4.88
N TYR A 449 -16.56 10.65 5.03
CA TYR A 449 -16.96 11.39 6.22
C TYR A 449 -16.90 10.53 7.49
N PHE A 450 -17.34 9.27 7.43
CA PHE A 450 -17.27 8.35 8.58
C PHE A 450 -15.87 7.75 8.81
N ALA A 451 -14.99 7.75 7.80
CA ALA A 451 -13.67 7.12 7.90
C ALA A 451 -12.79 7.70 9.02
N SER A 452 -13.00 8.95 9.44
CA SER A 452 -12.27 9.55 10.57
C SER A 452 -12.67 9.02 11.94
N ASP A 453 -13.81 8.31 12.06
CA ASP A 453 -14.35 7.83 13.33
C ASP A 453 -13.84 6.43 13.71
N VAL A 454 -12.98 5.81 12.89
CA VAL A 454 -12.41 4.49 13.17
C VAL A 454 -11.45 4.57 14.36
N LYS A 455 -11.69 3.74 15.38
CA LYS A 455 -10.91 3.68 16.62
C LYS A 455 -9.93 2.51 16.62
N PHE A 456 -8.87 2.61 17.42
CA PHE A 456 -7.96 1.50 17.72
C PHE A 456 -8.36 0.84 19.05
N LEU A 457 -8.38 -0.49 19.07
CA LEU A 457 -8.71 -1.29 20.25
C LEU A 457 -7.70 -0.99 21.36
N LYS A 458 -8.17 -0.45 22.50
CA LYS A 458 -7.30 -0.02 23.60
C LYS A 458 -6.89 -1.16 24.53
N ASP A 459 -7.74 -2.17 24.67
CA ASP A 459 -7.50 -3.31 25.55
C ASP A 459 -7.22 -4.57 24.74
N MET A 460 -5.95 -4.96 24.69
CA MET A 460 -5.51 -6.16 23.96
C MET A 460 -5.86 -7.46 24.68
N SER A 461 -6.24 -7.42 25.97
CA SER A 461 -6.67 -8.62 26.67
C SER A 461 -7.95 -9.20 26.07
N ALA A 462 -8.76 -8.37 25.40
CA ALA A 462 -9.94 -8.80 24.66
C ALA A 462 -9.62 -9.72 23.45
N LEU A 463 -8.36 -9.74 22.99
CA LEU A 463 -7.91 -10.66 21.93
C LEU A 463 -7.50 -12.03 22.46
N ASN A 464 -7.31 -12.18 23.78
CA ASN A 464 -6.96 -13.45 24.39
C ASN A 464 -8.15 -14.41 24.37
N PHE A 465 -7.87 -15.63 23.99
CA PHE A 465 -8.73 -16.75 24.25
C PHE A 465 -8.43 -17.35 25.63
N MET A 466 -9.49 -17.70 26.35
CA MET A 466 -9.44 -18.45 27.60
C MET A 466 -10.57 -19.47 27.58
N GLN A 467 -10.28 -20.67 28.06
CA GLN A 467 -11.31 -21.67 28.31
C GLN A 467 -12.27 -21.18 29.41
N GLN A 468 -13.48 -21.76 29.45
CA GLN A 468 -14.53 -21.30 30.36
C GLN A 468 -14.11 -21.43 31.83
N ASP A 469 -13.43 -22.50 32.19
CA ASP A 469 -12.88 -22.74 33.53
C ASP A 469 -11.88 -21.66 33.96
N THR A 470 -11.03 -21.21 33.03
CA THR A 470 -10.01 -20.18 33.25
C THR A 470 -10.66 -18.80 33.39
N LYS A 471 -11.70 -18.50 32.60
CA LYS A 471 -12.52 -17.27 32.76
C LYS A 471 -13.23 -17.22 34.12
N ASP A 472 -13.82 -18.34 34.52
CA ASP A 472 -14.51 -18.45 35.82
C ASP A 472 -13.50 -18.31 36.98
N ALA A 473 -12.30 -18.88 36.83
CA ALA A 473 -11.20 -18.72 37.79
C ALA A 473 -10.72 -17.26 37.88
N GLN A 474 -10.60 -16.56 36.75
CA GLN A 474 -10.25 -15.13 36.73
C GLN A 474 -11.28 -14.28 37.48
N ALA A 475 -12.56 -14.41 37.14
CA ALA A 475 -13.64 -13.64 37.78
C ALA A 475 -13.71 -13.90 39.29
N ARG A 476 -13.41 -15.13 39.71
CA ARG A 476 -13.32 -15.48 41.13
C ARG A 476 -12.13 -14.82 41.82
N LEU A 477 -10.94 -14.85 41.21
CA LEU A 477 -9.76 -14.20 41.75
C LEU A 477 -9.99 -12.68 41.88
N GLU A 478 -10.63 -12.05 40.89
CA GLU A 478 -11.01 -10.63 40.93
C GLU A 478 -11.94 -10.30 42.10
N THR A 479 -12.81 -11.24 42.49
CA THR A 479 -13.69 -11.10 43.65
C THR A 479 -12.95 -11.29 44.97
N ILE A 480 -12.05 -12.28 45.05
CA ILE A 480 -11.30 -12.61 46.27
C ILE A 480 -10.22 -11.57 46.58
N ASN A 481 -9.50 -11.12 45.56
CA ASN A 481 -8.41 -10.16 45.69
C ASN A 481 -8.51 -9.03 44.63
N PRO A 482 -9.44 -8.07 44.79
CA PRO A 482 -9.59 -6.96 43.85
C PRO A 482 -8.33 -6.09 43.74
N ALA A 483 -7.50 -6.11 44.78
CA ALA A 483 -6.28 -5.32 44.89
C ALA A 483 -5.13 -5.86 44.02
N SER A 484 -5.10 -7.15 43.68
CA SER A 484 -4.00 -7.73 42.89
C SER A 484 -4.01 -7.30 41.41
N MET A 485 -5.16 -6.88 40.87
CA MET A 485 -5.30 -6.51 39.45
C MET A 485 -4.87 -5.07 39.13
N ASN A 486 -4.71 -4.20 40.12
CA ASN A 486 -4.35 -2.78 39.93
C ASN A 486 -3.01 -2.43 40.58
N THR A 487 -1.96 -3.13 40.14
CA THR A 487 -0.59 -2.97 40.66
C THR A 487 0.33 -2.30 39.64
N VAL A 488 1.07 -1.29 40.09
CA VAL A 488 2.16 -0.62 39.36
C VAL A 488 3.48 -1.10 39.96
N TYR A 489 4.39 -1.54 39.11
CA TYR A 489 5.75 -1.94 39.45
C TYR A 489 6.64 -0.70 39.51
N VAL A 490 7.28 -0.46 40.65
CA VAL A 490 8.28 0.60 40.82
C VAL A 490 9.65 -0.05 40.93
N SER A 491 10.50 0.18 39.94
CA SER A 491 11.80 -0.49 39.79
C SER A 491 12.98 0.47 39.87
N ALA A 492 14.02 0.11 40.61
CA ALA A 492 15.27 0.86 40.70
C ALA A 492 16.45 0.00 40.24
N GLU A 493 17.28 0.55 39.35
CA GLU A 493 18.35 -0.19 38.65
C GLU A 493 19.73 0.35 39.05
N GLY A 494 20.68 -0.55 39.31
CA GLY A 494 22.07 -0.23 39.64
C GLY A 494 23.06 -1.26 39.07
N LYS A 495 24.37 -0.96 39.12
CA LYS A 495 25.42 -1.89 38.63
C LYS A 495 25.59 -3.12 39.53
N ASN A 496 25.14 -3.02 40.76
CA ASN A 496 25.12 -4.06 41.78
C ASN A 496 23.92 -3.82 42.71
N LEU A 497 23.55 -4.83 43.49
CA LEU A 497 22.38 -4.79 44.36
C LEU A 497 22.39 -3.60 45.32
N GLN A 498 23.56 -3.23 45.85
CA GLN A 498 23.72 -2.11 46.76
C GLN A 498 23.37 -0.76 46.11
N GLU A 499 23.81 -0.53 44.88
CA GLU A 499 23.45 0.68 44.12
C GLU A 499 21.94 0.72 43.80
N ALA A 500 21.36 -0.43 43.44
CA ALA A 500 19.93 -0.53 43.15
C ALA A 500 19.08 -0.24 44.41
N LEU A 501 19.48 -0.76 45.57
CA LEU A 501 18.85 -0.47 46.87
C LEU A 501 18.92 1.01 47.23
N ARG A 502 20.08 1.67 47.08
CA ARG A 502 20.21 3.12 47.35
C ARG A 502 19.27 3.96 46.48
N ARG A 503 19.15 3.63 45.19
CA ARG A 503 18.24 4.34 44.28
C ARG A 503 16.78 4.07 44.62
N HIS A 504 16.46 2.85 45.05
CA HIS A 504 15.13 2.50 45.55
C HIS A 504 14.77 3.28 46.82
N GLU A 505 15.70 3.37 47.78
CA GLU A 505 15.56 4.15 49.02
C GLU A 505 15.28 5.63 48.76
N GLN A 506 15.92 6.22 47.74
CA GLN A 506 15.69 7.61 47.33
C GLN A 506 14.29 7.87 46.76
N ALA A 507 13.61 6.82 46.27
CA ALA A 507 12.27 6.91 45.73
C ALA A 507 11.15 6.74 46.77
N VAL A 508 11.46 6.16 47.95
CA VAL A 508 10.48 5.90 49.02
C VAL A 508 9.78 7.17 49.53
N PRO A 509 10.46 8.30 49.79
CA PRO A 509 9.78 9.52 50.26
C PRO A 509 8.70 10.03 49.30
N THR A 510 8.91 9.85 47.99
CA THR A 510 7.90 10.19 46.97
C THR A 510 6.69 9.27 47.09
N LEU A 511 6.89 7.96 47.25
CA LEU A 511 5.80 7.00 47.48
C LEU A 511 5.03 7.30 48.77
N ASP A 512 5.71 7.69 49.85
CA ASP A 512 5.07 8.11 51.09
C ASP A 512 4.20 9.35 50.92
N SER A 513 4.68 10.36 50.18
CA SER A 513 3.92 11.56 49.86
C SER A 513 2.68 11.25 49.02
N LEU A 514 2.80 10.38 48.02
CA LEU A 514 1.68 9.94 47.19
C LEU A 514 0.65 9.15 48.00
N LYS A 515 1.08 8.35 48.98
CA LYS A 515 0.19 7.64 49.90
C LYS A 515 -0.56 8.62 50.79
N ALA A 516 0.15 9.60 51.36
CA ALA A 516 -0.45 10.63 52.21
C ALA A 516 -1.46 11.50 51.45
N ALA A 517 -1.22 11.76 50.16
CA ALA A 517 -2.14 12.47 49.27
C ALA A 517 -3.35 11.64 48.80
N GLY A 518 -3.43 10.35 49.17
CA GLY A 518 -4.49 9.44 48.73
C GLY A 518 -4.42 9.03 47.26
N LEU A 519 -3.28 9.26 46.60
CA LEU A 519 -3.05 8.90 45.19
C LEU A 519 -2.74 7.41 45.02
N ILE A 520 -2.10 6.79 46.01
CA ILE A 520 -1.88 5.35 46.09
C ILE A 520 -2.52 4.78 47.35
N LYS A 521 -3.06 3.57 47.28
CA LYS A 521 -3.72 2.92 48.43
C LYS A 521 -2.69 2.30 49.37
N ARG A 522 -1.74 1.57 48.81
CA ARG A 522 -0.74 0.76 49.54
C ARG A 522 0.47 0.53 48.65
N TYR A 523 1.65 0.35 49.25
CA TYR A 523 2.83 -0.12 48.53
C TYR A 523 3.74 -0.94 49.44
N HIS A 524 4.55 -1.80 48.82
CA HIS A 524 5.55 -2.62 49.50
C HIS A 524 6.95 -2.24 49.07
N ALA A 525 7.62 -1.37 49.84
CA ALA A 525 9.03 -1.07 49.61
C ALA A 525 9.92 -2.22 50.06
N VAL A 526 10.70 -2.77 49.13
CA VAL A 526 11.76 -3.75 49.42
C VAL A 526 12.78 -3.14 50.40
N SER A 527 13.13 -1.88 50.17
CA SER A 527 13.99 -1.07 51.04
C SER A 527 13.38 -0.70 52.40
N SER A 528 12.24 -1.28 52.79
CA SER A 528 11.77 -1.21 54.17
C SER A 528 12.49 -2.22 55.06
N PHE A 529 12.96 -3.34 54.49
CA PHE A 529 13.59 -4.44 55.24
C PHE A 529 14.93 -4.91 54.63
N LEU A 530 15.12 -4.83 53.32
CA LEU A 530 16.44 -5.04 52.69
C LEU A 530 17.07 -3.70 52.39
N LEU A 531 17.99 -3.26 53.24
CA LEU A 531 18.57 -1.91 53.19
C LEU A 531 19.97 -1.94 52.58
N SER A 532 20.34 -0.85 51.92
CA SER A 532 21.70 -0.60 51.47
C SER A 532 22.65 -0.47 52.66
N ASP A 533 23.91 -0.87 52.49
CA ASP A 533 24.94 -0.81 53.54
C ASP A 533 25.03 0.60 54.14
N SER A 534 24.90 1.64 53.29
CA SER A 534 24.89 3.04 53.71
C SER A 534 23.74 3.38 54.67
N LEU A 535 22.53 2.87 54.44
CA LEU A 535 21.39 3.13 55.30
C LEU A 535 21.44 2.29 56.58
N GLN A 536 21.97 1.06 56.51
CA GLN A 536 22.21 0.22 57.69
C GLN A 536 23.18 0.92 58.66
N ALA A 537 24.32 1.41 58.16
CA ALA A 537 25.31 2.14 58.96
C ALA A 537 24.69 3.39 59.61
N GLN A 538 23.86 4.14 58.87
CA GLN A 538 23.17 5.31 59.40
C GLN A 538 22.21 4.96 60.55
N ARG A 539 21.42 3.88 60.41
CA ARG A 539 20.48 3.44 61.44
C ARG A 539 21.18 2.90 62.69
N ILE A 540 22.29 2.19 62.53
CA ILE A 540 23.15 1.75 63.65
C ILE A 540 23.74 2.95 64.38
N GLN A 541 24.22 3.96 63.65
CA GLN A 541 24.73 5.19 64.26
C GLN A 541 23.63 5.94 65.04
N GLN A 542 22.40 5.96 64.52
CA GLN A 542 21.26 6.57 65.21
C GLN A 542 20.93 5.84 66.52
N TRP A 543 20.96 4.50 66.52
CA TRP A 543 20.76 3.70 67.73
C TRP A 543 21.83 3.99 68.79
N ASN A 544 23.10 4.05 68.39
CA ASN A 544 24.20 4.36 69.29
C ASN A 544 24.08 5.77 69.88
N LYS A 545 23.57 6.73 69.10
CA LYS A 545 23.30 8.10 69.55
C LYS A 545 22.08 8.21 70.48
N TYR A 546 21.07 7.36 70.29
CA TYR A 546 19.83 7.38 71.06
C TYR A 546 20.03 7.00 72.54
N TRP A 547 20.96 6.09 72.82
CA TRP A 547 21.21 5.60 74.17
C TRP A 547 22.27 6.40 74.93
N SER A 548 21.85 7.28 75.84
CA SER A 548 22.73 7.88 76.85
C SER A 548 22.96 6.95 78.04
N ALA A 549 24.09 7.11 78.75
CA ALA A 549 24.39 6.34 79.96
C ALA A 549 23.29 6.46 81.04
N GLU A 550 22.66 7.63 81.13
CA GLU A 550 21.53 7.90 82.02
C GLU A 550 20.28 7.10 81.60
N LYS A 551 19.93 7.12 80.32
CA LYS A 551 18.76 6.42 79.77
C LYS A 551 18.86 4.90 79.94
N LYS A 552 20.05 4.34 79.73
CA LYS A 552 20.33 2.91 79.97
C LYS A 552 20.13 2.55 81.45
N SER A 553 20.75 3.33 82.34
CA SER A 553 20.65 3.11 83.80
C SER A 553 19.21 3.20 84.30
N MET A 554 18.44 4.20 83.83
CA MET A 554 17.02 4.36 84.17
C MET A 554 16.17 3.18 83.69
N LEU A 555 16.36 2.72 82.45
CA LEU A 555 15.63 1.58 81.91
C LEU A 555 15.90 0.30 82.73
N LEU A 556 17.17 0.02 83.04
CA LEU A 556 17.57 -1.16 83.82
C LEU A 556 17.01 -1.10 85.25
N ALA A 557 17.02 0.07 85.89
CA ALA A 557 16.42 0.26 87.21
C ALA A 557 14.90 0.02 87.19
N ASN A 558 14.20 0.61 86.21
CA ASN A 558 12.74 0.48 86.06
C ASN A 558 12.30 -0.96 85.77
N THR A 559 13.05 -1.67 84.92
CA THR A 559 12.74 -3.05 84.53
C THR A 559 13.11 -4.06 85.62
N ALA A 560 14.18 -3.82 86.39
CA ALA A 560 14.57 -4.67 87.51
C ALA A 560 13.59 -4.56 88.71
N ASP A 561 12.99 -3.39 88.95
CA ASP A 561 11.97 -3.20 89.99
C ASP A 561 10.68 -3.97 89.65
N GLU A 562 10.13 -3.79 88.44
CA GLU A 562 8.89 -4.47 88.06
C GLU A 562 9.09 -5.96 87.74
N GLY A 563 10.22 -6.32 87.12
CA GLY A 563 10.55 -7.69 86.77
C GLY A 563 10.59 -8.61 88.01
N ARG A 564 11.17 -8.12 89.11
CA ARG A 564 11.19 -8.83 90.40
C ARG A 564 9.79 -8.99 91.00
N LYS A 565 8.91 -7.97 90.88
CA LYS A 565 7.50 -8.05 91.31
C LYS A 565 6.72 -9.11 90.53
N LEU A 566 7.04 -9.28 89.25
CA LEU A 566 6.44 -10.28 88.36
C LEU A 566 7.15 -11.64 88.38
N LYS A 567 8.15 -11.84 89.26
CA LYS A 567 8.95 -13.07 89.41
C LYS A 567 9.73 -13.50 88.15
N PHE A 568 10.16 -12.55 87.33
CA PHE A 568 11.14 -12.85 86.27
C PHE A 568 12.50 -13.21 86.91
N ASN A 569 13.18 -14.21 86.35
CA ASN A 569 14.56 -14.54 86.73
C ASN A 569 15.51 -13.42 86.26
N ASP A 570 16.53 -13.11 87.05
CA ASP A 570 17.59 -12.16 86.72
C ASP A 570 18.27 -12.47 85.37
N ALA A 571 18.36 -13.75 84.99
CA ALA A 571 18.84 -14.15 83.66
C ALA A 571 18.01 -13.56 82.51
N ILE A 572 16.68 -13.46 82.65
CA ILE A 572 15.79 -12.87 81.65
C ILE A 572 15.91 -11.34 81.66
N LEU A 573 15.99 -10.74 82.84
CA LEU A 573 16.16 -9.28 82.97
C LEU A 573 17.51 -8.80 82.41
N SER A 574 18.57 -9.63 82.51
CA SER A 574 19.88 -9.36 81.91
C SER A 574 19.87 -9.33 80.37
N LYS A 575 18.85 -9.92 79.72
CA LYS A 575 18.67 -9.82 78.26
C LYS A 575 18.36 -8.40 77.82
N ILE A 576 17.68 -7.61 78.64
CA ILE A 576 17.39 -6.19 78.37
C ILE A 576 18.70 -5.39 78.32
N ASP A 577 19.60 -5.65 79.27
CA ASP A 577 20.95 -5.07 79.28
C ASP A 577 21.76 -5.47 78.04
N THR A 578 21.68 -6.76 77.68
CA THR A 578 22.33 -7.31 76.49
C THR A 578 21.85 -6.58 75.22
N ILE A 579 20.55 -6.36 75.02
CA ILE A 579 20.00 -5.72 73.81
C ILE A 579 20.51 -4.27 73.67
N VAL A 580 20.58 -3.53 74.78
CA VAL A 580 20.89 -2.08 74.78
C VAL A 580 22.41 -1.80 74.75
N ASN A 581 23.22 -2.75 75.21
CA ASN A 581 24.68 -2.66 75.20
C ASN A 581 25.36 -3.47 74.09
N LYS A 582 24.63 -4.28 73.31
CA LYS A 582 25.16 -5.01 72.17
C LYS A 582 25.75 -4.04 71.12
N GLN A 583 26.93 -4.38 70.61
CA GLN A 583 27.48 -3.74 69.42
C GLN A 583 26.88 -4.40 68.18
N TYR A 584 26.05 -3.65 67.46
CA TYR A 584 25.40 -4.11 66.24
C TYR A 584 26.29 -3.84 65.03
N SER A 585 26.33 -4.81 64.11
CA SER A 585 26.94 -4.67 62.79
C SER A 585 25.85 -4.65 61.71
N GLU A 586 26.26 -4.31 60.49
CA GLU A 586 25.47 -4.53 59.29
C GLU A 586 25.08 -6.01 59.15
N LEU A 587 24.02 -6.27 58.37
CA LEU A 587 23.55 -7.61 58.06
C LEU A 587 24.65 -8.41 57.39
N ASP A 588 24.93 -9.61 57.91
CA ASP A 588 25.83 -10.53 57.25
C ASP A 588 25.17 -11.14 56.00
N LYS A 589 25.99 -11.72 55.12
CA LYS A 589 25.50 -12.30 53.86
C LYS A 589 24.41 -13.37 54.08
N PRO A 590 24.53 -14.30 55.06
CA PRO A 590 23.47 -15.27 55.34
C PRO A 590 22.15 -14.65 55.80
N ALA A 591 22.16 -13.68 56.72
CA ALA A 591 20.95 -13.01 57.17
C ALA A 591 20.30 -12.19 56.05
N PHE A 592 21.12 -11.51 55.24
CA PHE A 592 20.65 -10.79 54.06
C PHE A 592 19.99 -11.75 53.05
N ALA A 593 20.65 -12.88 52.74
CA ALA A 593 20.14 -13.90 51.83
C ALA A 593 18.85 -14.54 52.36
N LEU A 594 18.73 -14.78 53.67
CA LEU A 594 17.52 -15.31 54.28
C LEU A 594 16.32 -14.37 54.13
N LEU A 595 16.52 -13.07 54.39
CA LEU A 595 15.48 -12.06 54.21
C LEU A 595 15.08 -11.91 52.74
N GLN A 596 16.08 -11.92 51.85
CA GLN A 596 15.87 -11.92 50.40
C GLN A 596 15.05 -13.13 49.97
N GLN A 597 15.49 -14.35 50.26
CA GLN A 597 14.82 -15.57 49.81
C GLN A 597 13.42 -15.76 50.41
N THR A 598 13.16 -15.23 51.60
CA THR A 598 11.87 -15.47 52.27
C THR A 598 10.78 -14.46 51.89
N PHE A 599 11.13 -13.18 51.70
CA PHE A 599 10.13 -12.12 51.47
C PHE A 599 10.25 -11.42 50.12
N PHE A 600 11.45 -11.38 49.54
CA PHE A 600 11.76 -10.49 48.42
C PHE A 600 12.46 -11.22 47.27
N GLN A 601 12.32 -12.56 47.22
CA GLN A 601 12.99 -13.38 46.22
C GLN A 601 12.59 -12.94 44.81
N ASP A 602 11.32 -12.60 44.64
CA ASP A 602 10.76 -12.19 43.36
C ASP A 602 10.84 -10.68 43.09
N ASN A 603 11.32 -9.91 44.08
CA ASN A 603 11.43 -8.45 44.05
C ASN A 603 12.86 -7.98 43.76
N ILE A 604 13.85 -8.88 43.75
CA ILE A 604 15.26 -8.57 43.54
C ILE A 604 15.81 -9.45 42.42
N ILE A 605 16.43 -8.82 41.43
CA ILE A 605 17.16 -9.48 40.35
C ILE A 605 18.60 -9.03 40.45
N ASP A 606 19.52 -9.94 40.77
CA ASP A 606 20.95 -9.64 40.97
C ASP A 606 21.79 -10.43 39.97
N ASN A 607 22.02 -9.84 38.80
CA ASN A 607 22.87 -10.41 37.75
C ASN A 607 24.22 -9.68 37.72
N PRO A 608 25.32 -10.36 37.33
CA PRO A 608 26.63 -9.73 37.23
C PRO A 608 26.61 -8.46 36.36
N GLY A 609 26.85 -7.30 36.97
CA GLY A 609 26.89 -6.00 36.31
C GLY A 609 25.54 -5.28 36.16
N ARG A 610 24.42 -5.89 36.57
CA ARG A 610 23.08 -5.29 36.52
C ARG A 610 22.17 -5.87 37.62
N ALA A 611 21.81 -5.03 38.59
CA ALA A 611 20.87 -5.38 39.63
C ALA A 611 19.61 -4.50 39.60
N LEU A 612 18.48 -5.09 39.95
CA LEU A 612 17.17 -4.45 39.93
C LEU A 612 16.38 -4.76 41.21
N VAL A 613 15.76 -3.73 41.78
CA VAL A 613 14.88 -3.83 42.94
C VAL A 613 13.49 -3.36 42.54
N VAL A 614 12.47 -4.20 42.71
CA VAL A 614 11.10 -3.99 42.22
C VAL A 614 10.09 -4.04 43.36
N SER A 615 9.32 -2.96 43.52
CA SER A 615 8.24 -2.84 44.50
C SER A 615 6.87 -2.81 43.83
N LEU A 616 5.87 -3.42 44.46
CA LEU A 616 4.49 -3.40 44.01
C LEU A 616 3.72 -2.27 44.71
N VAL A 617 3.06 -1.42 43.92
CA VAL A 617 2.26 -0.29 44.38
C VAL A 617 0.81 -0.49 43.94
N ASN A 618 -0.12 -0.51 44.89
CA ASN A 618 -1.55 -0.58 44.61
C ASN A 618 -2.10 0.83 44.34
N VAL A 619 -2.67 1.02 43.16
CA VAL A 619 -3.17 2.31 42.69
C VAL A 619 -4.62 2.13 42.22
N PRO A 620 -5.54 3.08 42.49
CA PRO A 620 -6.81 3.10 41.78
C PRO A 620 -6.56 3.21 40.27
N GLN A 621 -7.10 2.30 39.46
CA GLN A 621 -6.81 2.18 38.02
C GLN A 621 -6.81 3.52 37.25
N ALA A 622 -7.71 4.44 37.59
CA ALA A 622 -7.82 5.77 36.98
C ALA A 622 -6.59 6.67 37.17
N ARG A 623 -5.70 6.34 38.11
CA ARG A 623 -4.53 7.15 38.50
C ARG A 623 -3.18 6.48 38.21
N ASN A 624 -3.16 5.32 37.54
CA ASN A 624 -1.91 4.63 37.18
C ASN A 624 -0.93 5.56 36.44
N LYS A 625 -1.44 6.34 35.49
CA LYS A 625 -0.64 7.27 34.68
C LYS A 625 0.00 8.39 35.52
N GLU A 626 -0.74 8.92 36.49
CA GLU A 626 -0.26 9.97 37.40
C GLU A 626 0.92 9.48 38.25
N LEU A 627 0.85 8.25 38.77
CA LEU A 627 1.98 7.63 39.49
C LEU A 627 3.20 7.42 38.56
N ILE A 628 2.97 6.84 37.37
CA ILE A 628 4.06 6.54 36.43
C ILE A 628 4.80 7.84 36.04
N ASP A 629 4.07 8.91 35.73
CA ASP A 629 4.65 10.20 35.34
C ASP A 629 5.49 10.83 36.48
N VAL A 630 5.00 10.77 37.73
CA VAL A 630 5.75 11.25 38.90
C VAL A 630 7.03 10.43 39.13
N MET A 631 6.93 9.10 39.00
CA MET A 631 8.08 8.23 39.23
C MET A 631 9.18 8.42 38.20
N GLN A 632 8.89 8.83 36.95
CA GLN A 632 9.92 9.11 35.94
C GLN A 632 10.93 10.18 36.37
N HIS A 633 10.59 11.03 37.34
CA HIS A 633 11.45 12.11 37.83
C HIS A 633 12.27 11.69 39.06
N THR A 634 12.19 10.41 39.44
CA THR A 634 12.93 9.83 40.57
C THR A 634 13.98 8.83 40.08
N PRO A 635 14.92 8.40 40.95
CA PRO A 635 15.87 7.33 40.62
C PRO A 635 15.23 5.95 40.38
N ALA A 636 13.95 5.77 40.74
CA ALA A 636 13.14 4.61 40.43
C ALA A 636 12.16 4.91 39.28
N HIS A 637 11.71 3.88 38.57
CA HIS A 637 10.80 4.02 37.43
C HIS A 637 9.53 3.23 37.68
N GLY A 638 8.38 3.88 37.50
CA GLY A 638 7.07 3.23 37.55
C GLY A 638 6.71 2.61 36.20
N ALA A 639 6.12 1.43 36.23
CA ALA A 639 5.60 0.73 35.07
C ALA A 639 4.43 -0.17 35.47
N ASP A 640 3.41 -0.28 34.63
CA ASP A 640 2.34 -1.26 34.82
C ASP A 640 2.29 -2.24 33.65
N ARG A 641 1.50 -3.31 33.80
CA ARG A 641 1.31 -4.30 32.74
C ARG A 641 0.65 -3.68 31.50
N GLN A 642 -0.20 -2.67 31.69
CA GLN A 642 -0.87 -1.96 30.60
C GLN A 642 0.11 -1.11 29.78
N MET A 643 1.21 -0.64 30.35
CA MET A 643 2.25 0.13 29.67
C MET A 643 2.92 -0.68 28.57
N LEU A 644 3.19 -1.96 28.79
CA LEU A 644 3.68 -2.87 27.75
C LEU A 644 2.69 -2.95 26.58
N THR A 645 1.40 -3.14 26.90
CA THR A 645 0.34 -3.18 25.90
C THR A 645 0.22 -1.87 25.14
N ASN A 646 0.32 -0.72 25.82
CA ASN A 646 0.24 0.61 25.23
C ASN A 646 1.46 0.94 24.35
N LEU A 647 2.67 0.59 24.79
CA LEU A 647 3.90 0.71 23.98
C LEU A 647 3.77 -0.16 22.74
N PHE A 648 3.27 -1.39 22.89
CA PHE A 648 3.06 -2.29 21.76
C PHE A 648 2.04 -1.73 20.77
N VAL A 649 0.92 -1.17 21.25
CA VAL A 649 -0.07 -0.45 20.44
C VAL A 649 0.57 0.71 19.68
N GLU A 650 1.40 1.52 20.35
CA GLU A 650 2.13 2.65 19.75
C GLU A 650 3.05 2.18 18.61
N PHE A 651 3.87 1.15 18.86
CA PHE A 651 4.76 0.59 17.83
C PHE A 651 4.00 0.01 16.64
N VAL A 652 2.93 -0.75 16.88
CA VAL A 652 2.13 -1.32 15.80
C VAL A 652 1.42 -0.24 14.98
N HIS A 653 0.93 0.81 15.64
CA HIS A 653 0.30 1.94 14.95
C HIS A 653 1.29 2.67 14.04
N ASP A 654 2.50 2.92 14.52
CA ASP A 654 3.53 3.61 13.74
C ASP A 654 4.05 2.74 12.60
N ASP A 655 4.31 1.45 12.87
CA ASP A 655 4.65 0.46 11.86
C ASP A 655 3.55 0.40 10.78
N PHE A 656 2.27 0.39 11.16
CA PHE A 656 1.16 0.34 10.22
C PHE A 656 1.14 1.53 9.27
N ASN A 657 1.20 2.75 9.79
CA ASN A 657 1.17 3.96 8.97
C ASN A 657 2.37 3.99 8.02
N PHE A 658 3.55 3.60 8.52
CA PHE A 658 4.74 3.48 7.71
C PHE A 658 4.58 2.44 6.60
N ILE A 659 4.14 1.22 6.93
CA ILE A 659 3.95 0.14 5.95
C ILE A 659 2.96 0.55 4.88
N VAL A 660 1.74 0.98 5.24
CA VAL A 660 0.70 1.32 4.25
C VAL A 660 1.18 2.42 3.31
N PHE A 661 1.84 3.45 3.83
CA PHE A 661 2.38 4.53 3.01
C PHE A 661 3.52 4.03 2.11
N PHE A 662 4.45 3.27 2.66
CA PHE A 662 5.59 2.72 1.93
C PHE A 662 5.17 1.75 0.83
N THR A 663 4.25 0.81 1.13
CA THR A 663 3.71 -0.14 0.15
C THR A 663 2.94 0.59 -0.94
N SER A 664 2.15 1.61 -0.59
CA SER A 664 1.43 2.43 -1.57
C SER A 664 2.37 3.08 -2.58
N ILE A 665 3.47 3.69 -2.10
CA ILE A 665 4.48 4.29 -2.97
C ILE A 665 5.19 3.22 -3.79
N LEU A 666 5.61 2.13 -3.15
CA LEU A 666 6.35 1.06 -3.79
C LEU A 666 5.56 0.43 -4.94
N VAL A 667 4.30 0.06 -4.68
CA VAL A 667 3.35 -0.42 -5.69
C VAL A 667 3.19 0.61 -6.80
N PHE A 668 2.93 1.87 -6.45
CA PHE A 668 2.74 2.92 -7.45
C PHE A 668 3.95 3.07 -8.37
N VAL A 669 5.16 3.03 -7.82
CA VAL A 669 6.42 3.08 -8.58
C VAL A 669 6.58 1.85 -9.48
N VAL A 670 6.29 0.65 -8.99
CA VAL A 670 6.33 -0.58 -9.78
C VAL A 670 5.33 -0.53 -10.95
N LEU A 671 4.10 -0.09 -10.69
CA LEU A 671 3.08 0.13 -11.72
C LEU A 671 3.51 1.21 -12.72
N LEU A 672 4.14 2.29 -12.27
CA LEU A 672 4.65 3.36 -13.12
C LEU A 672 5.76 2.90 -14.06
N ILE A 673 6.71 2.12 -13.54
CA ILE A 673 7.79 1.53 -14.34
C ILE A 673 7.21 0.54 -15.36
N SER A 674 6.28 -0.31 -14.94
CA SER A 674 5.70 -1.36 -15.79
C SER A 674 4.81 -0.81 -16.91
N THR A 675 3.94 0.15 -16.59
CA THR A 675 3.02 0.76 -17.57
C THR A 675 3.69 1.85 -18.40
N GLY A 676 4.76 2.47 -17.89
CA GLY A 676 5.55 3.56 -18.48
C GLY A 676 4.79 4.88 -18.67
N ARG A 677 3.57 4.99 -18.14
CA ARG A 677 2.67 6.13 -18.29
C ARG A 677 1.90 6.37 -16.99
N ILE A 678 1.97 7.60 -16.48
CA ILE A 678 1.32 8.00 -15.24
C ILE A 678 -0.21 7.87 -15.32
N GLU A 679 -0.80 8.06 -16.50
CA GLU A 679 -2.24 7.96 -16.72
C GLU A 679 -2.76 6.56 -16.43
N ILE A 680 -2.10 5.55 -17.01
CA ILE A 680 -2.47 4.15 -16.82
C ILE A 680 -2.23 3.75 -15.38
N THR A 681 -1.12 4.19 -14.79
CA THR A 681 -0.79 3.95 -13.38
C THR A 681 -1.90 4.49 -12.47
N LEU A 682 -2.30 5.75 -12.66
CA LEU A 682 -3.36 6.38 -11.87
C LEU A 682 -4.71 5.68 -12.04
N ILE A 683 -5.08 5.27 -13.26
CA ILE A 683 -6.33 4.54 -13.50
C ILE A 683 -6.32 3.18 -12.81
N THR A 684 -5.18 2.48 -12.83
CA THR A 684 -5.01 1.16 -12.20
C THR A 684 -5.00 1.26 -10.67
N PHE A 685 -4.41 2.33 -10.12
CA PHE A 685 -4.24 2.53 -8.68
C PHE A 685 -5.49 3.12 -7.98
N LEU A 686 -6.30 3.91 -8.69
CA LEU A 686 -7.46 4.61 -8.11
C LEU A 686 -8.52 3.68 -7.48
N PRO A 687 -8.92 2.53 -8.09
CA PRO A 687 -9.84 1.57 -7.48
C PRO A 687 -9.44 1.15 -6.06
N MET A 688 -8.14 1.00 -5.83
CA MET A 688 -7.61 0.62 -4.52
C MET A 688 -7.73 1.75 -3.49
N LEU A 689 -7.41 3.00 -3.87
CA LEU A 689 -7.60 4.16 -3.00
C LEU A 689 -9.08 4.32 -2.59
N VAL A 690 -10.00 4.18 -3.53
CA VAL A 690 -11.44 4.26 -3.24
C VAL A 690 -11.87 3.10 -2.36
N THR A 691 -11.34 1.89 -2.59
CA THR A 691 -11.62 0.74 -1.73
C THR A 691 -11.14 0.96 -0.30
N TRP A 692 -9.98 1.57 -0.10
CA TRP A 692 -9.48 1.88 1.24
C TRP A 692 -10.42 2.81 2.00
N ILE A 693 -10.94 3.85 1.34
CA ILE A 693 -11.97 4.75 1.90
C ILE A 693 -13.22 3.96 2.30
N TRP A 694 -13.64 3.00 1.47
CA TRP A 694 -14.81 2.18 1.75
C TRP A 694 -14.60 1.25 2.95
N ILE A 695 -13.42 0.62 3.06
CA ILE A 695 -13.08 -0.23 4.20
C ILE A 695 -13.17 0.59 5.48
N LEU A 696 -12.50 1.74 5.55
CA LEU A 696 -12.52 2.61 6.73
C LEU A 696 -13.93 3.11 7.07
N GLY A 697 -14.68 3.59 6.09
CA GLY A 697 -16.04 4.07 6.31
C GLY A 697 -16.99 2.95 6.77
N ILE A 698 -16.88 1.74 6.22
CA ILE A 698 -17.69 0.59 6.65
C ILE A 698 -17.29 0.16 8.06
N MET A 699 -16.00 0.14 8.40
CA MET A 699 -15.53 -0.16 9.75
C MET A 699 -16.12 0.81 10.77
N ALA A 700 -16.13 2.11 10.47
CA ALA A 700 -16.75 3.12 11.33
C ALA A 700 -18.26 2.90 11.52
N LEU A 701 -18.99 2.58 10.43
CA LEU A 701 -20.44 2.34 10.49
C LEU A 701 -20.83 1.07 11.23
N VAL A 702 -20.02 0.01 11.14
CA VAL A 702 -20.28 -1.29 11.79
C VAL A 702 -19.71 -1.34 13.22
N GLY A 703 -18.87 -0.38 13.60
CA GLY A 703 -18.22 -0.34 14.92
C GLY A 703 -17.05 -1.32 15.03
N ILE A 704 -16.37 -1.62 13.92
CA ILE A 704 -15.17 -2.47 13.90
C ILE A 704 -13.95 -1.60 14.23
N GLU A 705 -13.27 -1.90 15.33
CA GLU A 705 -12.04 -1.22 15.73
C GLU A 705 -10.81 -1.83 15.05
N PHE A 706 -9.79 -1.01 14.77
CA PHE A 706 -8.48 -1.50 14.37
C PHE A 706 -7.83 -2.23 15.53
N ASN A 707 -7.30 -3.40 15.24
CA ASN A 707 -6.40 -4.14 16.12
C ASN A 707 -5.14 -4.52 15.33
N ILE A 708 -4.17 -5.09 16.03
CA ILE A 708 -2.84 -5.41 15.50
C ILE A 708 -2.90 -6.41 14.34
N ILE A 709 -3.84 -7.35 14.38
CA ILE A 709 -4.00 -8.37 13.35
C ILE A 709 -4.76 -7.81 12.13
N ASN A 710 -5.77 -6.98 12.37
CA ASN A 710 -6.54 -6.29 11.32
C ASN A 710 -5.67 -5.28 10.53
N VAL A 711 -4.70 -4.67 11.22
CA VAL A 711 -3.65 -3.85 10.63
C VAL A 711 -2.81 -4.63 9.62
N MET A 712 -2.38 -5.85 9.97
CA MET A 712 -1.60 -6.72 9.07
C MET A 712 -2.37 -7.02 7.78
N ILE A 713 -3.65 -7.36 7.88
CA ILE A 713 -4.47 -7.75 6.72
C ILE A 713 -4.78 -6.58 5.83
N SER A 714 -4.90 -5.38 6.39
CA SER A 714 -5.11 -4.17 5.60
C SER A 714 -3.98 -3.99 4.57
N THR A 715 -2.74 -4.34 4.93
CA THR A 715 -1.60 -4.34 3.99
C THR A 715 -1.72 -5.47 2.94
N PHE A 716 -2.34 -6.61 3.28
CA PHE A 716 -2.62 -7.70 2.34
C PHE A 716 -3.70 -7.34 1.32
N ILE A 717 -4.78 -6.69 1.78
CA ILE A 717 -5.86 -6.23 0.91
C ILE A 717 -5.31 -5.23 -0.11
N PHE A 718 -4.35 -4.40 0.29
CA PHE A 718 -3.66 -3.50 -0.63
C PHE A 718 -2.88 -4.27 -1.71
N GLY A 719 -1.99 -5.19 -1.32
CA GLY A 719 -1.20 -5.98 -2.26
C GLY A 719 -2.00 -6.92 -3.17
N LEU A 720 -3.16 -7.41 -2.72
CA LEU A 720 -4.11 -8.19 -3.53
C LEU A 720 -5.02 -7.32 -4.39
N GLY A 721 -5.30 -6.10 -3.93
CA GLY A 721 -6.20 -5.18 -4.57
C GLY A 721 -5.72 -4.78 -5.96
N ASP A 722 -4.40 -4.60 -6.07
CA ASP A 722 -3.73 -4.28 -7.31
C ASP A 722 -3.82 -5.39 -8.35
N ASP A 723 -3.76 -6.67 -7.96
CA ASP A 723 -3.78 -7.78 -8.91
C ASP A 723 -5.02 -7.70 -9.80
N TYR A 724 -6.19 -7.46 -9.21
CA TYR A 724 -7.43 -7.36 -9.97
C TYR A 724 -7.40 -6.18 -10.94
N SER A 725 -6.93 -5.03 -10.50
CA SER A 725 -6.80 -3.84 -11.35
C SER A 725 -5.78 -4.06 -12.47
N ILE A 726 -4.63 -4.68 -12.19
CA ILE A 726 -3.60 -5.02 -13.17
C ILE A 726 -4.15 -5.91 -14.28
N PHE A 727 -4.87 -6.97 -13.93
CA PHE A 727 -5.47 -7.87 -14.93
C PHE A 727 -6.55 -7.16 -15.76
N VAL A 728 -7.41 -6.35 -15.15
CA VAL A 728 -8.41 -5.55 -15.88
C VAL A 728 -7.73 -4.57 -16.82
N MET A 729 -6.74 -3.80 -16.34
CA MET A 729 -6.00 -2.83 -17.14
C MET A 729 -5.29 -3.51 -18.32
N ASP A 730 -4.59 -4.62 -18.10
CA ASP A 730 -3.88 -5.34 -19.16
C ASP A 730 -4.86 -5.75 -20.26
N GLY A 731 -5.99 -6.35 -19.91
CA GLY A 731 -6.96 -6.74 -20.92
C GLY A 731 -7.66 -5.55 -21.60
N LEU A 732 -7.90 -4.42 -20.91
CA LEU A 732 -8.41 -3.18 -21.52
C LEU A 732 -7.39 -2.60 -22.53
N GLN A 733 -6.11 -2.63 -22.17
CA GLN A 733 -5.02 -2.20 -23.05
C GLN A 733 -4.85 -3.14 -24.24
N GLN A 734 -4.94 -4.46 -24.05
CA GLN A 734 -4.87 -5.43 -25.14
C GLN A 734 -6.01 -5.25 -26.15
N GLU A 735 -7.25 -5.07 -25.67
CA GLU A 735 -8.40 -4.81 -26.53
C GLU A 735 -8.24 -3.48 -27.28
N TYR A 736 -7.75 -2.42 -26.61
CA TYR A 736 -7.45 -1.15 -27.27
C TYR A 736 -6.29 -1.24 -28.28
N LYS A 737 -5.27 -2.05 -27.98
CA LYS A 737 -4.06 -2.22 -28.78
C LYS A 737 -4.35 -3.02 -30.05
N THR A 738 -5.07 -4.14 -29.94
CA THR A 738 -5.21 -5.17 -30.99
C THR A 738 -6.63 -5.38 -31.49
N GLY A 739 -7.65 -4.81 -30.83
CA GLY A 739 -9.06 -5.04 -31.13
C GLY A 739 -9.57 -6.45 -30.80
N LYS A 740 -8.71 -7.37 -30.33
CA LYS A 740 -9.08 -8.72 -29.91
C LYS A 740 -9.87 -8.65 -28.59
N LYS A 741 -11.02 -9.33 -28.50
CA LYS A 741 -11.90 -9.32 -27.32
C LYS A 741 -11.40 -10.31 -26.26
N THR A 742 -10.57 -9.86 -25.32
CA THR A 742 -10.02 -10.70 -24.23
C THR A 742 -10.71 -10.46 -22.88
N MET A 743 -11.48 -9.37 -22.73
CA MET A 743 -12.10 -8.95 -21.47
C MET A 743 -13.00 -9.99 -20.81
N SER A 744 -13.73 -10.81 -21.58
CA SER A 744 -14.61 -11.83 -20.99
C SER A 744 -13.84 -12.89 -20.19
N SER A 745 -12.68 -13.30 -20.70
CA SER A 745 -11.81 -14.29 -20.04
C SER A 745 -11.21 -13.72 -18.76
N VAL A 746 -10.70 -12.49 -18.85
CA VAL A 746 -10.12 -11.75 -17.72
C VAL A 746 -11.13 -11.56 -16.59
N ARG A 747 -12.34 -11.06 -16.88
CA ARG A 747 -13.39 -10.85 -15.86
C ARG A 747 -13.80 -12.13 -15.15
N THR A 748 -13.96 -13.22 -15.92
CA THR A 748 -14.29 -14.54 -15.37
C THR A 748 -13.19 -15.02 -14.43
N SER A 749 -11.93 -14.83 -14.85
CA SER A 749 -10.77 -15.23 -14.06
C SER A 749 -10.67 -14.45 -12.74
N ILE A 750 -10.86 -13.12 -12.79
CA ILE A 750 -10.84 -12.27 -11.60
C ILE A 750 -12.00 -12.61 -10.67
N PHE A 751 -13.19 -12.88 -11.19
CA PHE A 751 -14.31 -13.32 -10.35
C PHE A 751 -13.99 -14.64 -9.62
N LEU A 752 -13.41 -15.60 -10.33
CA LEU A 752 -13.00 -16.88 -9.75
C LEU A 752 -11.92 -16.69 -8.67
N SER A 753 -10.97 -15.79 -8.92
CA SER A 753 -9.93 -15.40 -7.97
C SER A 753 -10.53 -14.70 -6.73
N ALA A 754 -11.48 -13.80 -6.90
CA ALA A 754 -12.16 -13.12 -5.80
C ALA A 754 -12.92 -14.12 -4.92
N VAL A 755 -13.67 -15.05 -5.52
CA VAL A 755 -14.41 -16.08 -4.78
C VAL A 755 -13.45 -17.00 -4.01
N THR A 756 -12.37 -17.47 -4.63
CA THR A 756 -11.40 -18.34 -3.94
C THR A 756 -10.66 -17.63 -2.83
N THR A 757 -10.35 -16.34 -2.98
CA THR A 757 -9.71 -15.55 -1.93
C THR A 757 -10.69 -15.22 -0.79
N ILE A 758 -11.96 -14.95 -1.10
CA ILE A 758 -13.05 -14.82 -0.10
C ILE A 758 -13.23 -16.14 0.64
N CYS A 759 -13.20 -17.30 -0.02
CA CYS A 759 -13.21 -18.59 0.67
C CYS A 759 -11.96 -18.77 1.54
N GLY A 760 -10.76 -18.42 1.04
CA GLY A 760 -9.49 -18.44 1.77
C GLY A 760 -9.55 -17.72 3.11
N LEU A 761 -9.92 -16.43 3.05
CA LEU A 761 -9.98 -15.57 4.23
C LEU A 761 -11.25 -15.77 5.05
N GLY A 762 -12.37 -16.09 4.40
CA GLY A 762 -13.67 -16.21 5.04
C GLY A 762 -13.85 -17.45 5.89
N VAL A 763 -13.06 -18.51 5.66
CA VAL A 763 -13.08 -19.68 6.53
C VAL A 763 -12.59 -19.35 7.95
N LEU A 764 -11.82 -18.27 8.12
CA LEU A 764 -11.40 -17.80 9.44
C LEU A 764 -12.57 -17.29 10.31
N ILE A 765 -13.77 -17.07 9.75
CA ILE A 765 -14.99 -16.81 10.53
C ILE A 765 -15.32 -18.00 11.46
N PHE A 766 -14.89 -19.21 11.12
CA PHE A 766 -15.10 -20.40 11.96
C PHE A 766 -14.09 -20.52 13.11
N ALA A 767 -13.07 -19.66 13.18
CA ALA A 767 -12.13 -19.64 14.28
C ALA A 767 -12.81 -19.14 15.56
N LYS A 768 -12.56 -19.82 16.69
CA LYS A 768 -13.03 -19.34 18.00
C LYS A 768 -12.08 -18.31 18.60
N HIS A 769 -10.81 -18.33 18.22
CA HIS A 769 -9.83 -17.36 18.67
C HIS A 769 -10.21 -15.96 18.15
N PRO A 770 -10.46 -14.96 19.03
CA PRO A 770 -10.95 -13.63 18.61
C PRO A 770 -10.04 -12.96 17.58
N ALA A 771 -8.75 -13.16 17.76
CA ALA A 771 -7.72 -12.59 16.91
C ALA A 771 -7.80 -13.13 15.45
N LEU A 772 -8.00 -14.44 15.25
CA LEU A 772 -8.19 -15.06 13.92
C LEU A 772 -9.56 -14.71 13.31
N TRP A 773 -10.61 -14.62 14.13
CA TRP A 773 -11.95 -14.26 13.66
C TRP A 773 -11.98 -12.83 13.10
N SER A 774 -11.31 -11.89 13.78
CA SER A 774 -11.26 -10.48 13.36
C SER A 774 -10.67 -10.30 11.96
N ILE A 775 -9.78 -11.21 11.55
CA ILE A 775 -9.14 -11.22 10.23
C ILE A 775 -10.16 -11.29 9.10
N ALA A 776 -11.12 -12.20 9.26
CA ALA A 776 -11.99 -12.64 8.17
C ALA A 776 -12.94 -11.52 7.71
N VAL A 777 -13.47 -10.75 8.66
CA VAL A 777 -14.51 -9.75 8.39
C VAL A 777 -13.98 -8.62 7.50
N ILE A 778 -12.85 -8.02 7.88
CA ILE A 778 -12.24 -6.92 7.12
C ILE A 778 -11.75 -7.41 5.76
N ALA A 779 -11.15 -8.60 5.71
CA ALA A 779 -10.71 -9.22 4.47
C ALA A 779 -11.85 -9.41 3.46
N ILE A 780 -12.99 -9.95 3.88
CA ILE A 780 -14.15 -10.16 3.00
C ILE A 780 -14.67 -8.82 2.46
N ILE A 781 -14.85 -7.83 3.34
CA ILE A 781 -15.31 -6.50 2.95
C ILE A 781 -14.34 -5.90 1.93
N GLY A 782 -13.04 -5.95 2.23
CA GLY A 782 -12.00 -5.42 1.36
C GLY A 782 -11.99 -6.05 -0.02
N ILE A 783 -11.97 -7.39 -0.11
CA ILE A 783 -11.94 -8.08 -1.41
C ILE A 783 -13.20 -7.84 -2.23
N VAL A 784 -14.38 -7.80 -1.60
CA VAL A 784 -15.63 -7.47 -2.29
C VAL A 784 -15.58 -6.04 -2.84
N CYS A 785 -15.11 -5.07 -2.04
CA CYS A 785 -14.96 -3.69 -2.49
C CYS A 785 -13.95 -3.57 -3.65
N VAL A 786 -12.77 -4.18 -3.56
CA VAL A 786 -11.75 -4.15 -4.62
C VAL A 786 -12.32 -4.76 -5.91
N PHE A 787 -12.97 -5.93 -5.81
CA PHE A 787 -13.57 -6.58 -6.96
C PHE A 787 -14.59 -5.65 -7.64
N LEU A 788 -15.50 -5.03 -6.88
CA LEU A 788 -16.47 -4.10 -7.44
C LEU A 788 -15.82 -2.88 -8.08
N MET A 789 -14.80 -2.29 -7.46
CA MET A 789 -14.12 -1.10 -7.99
C MET A 789 -13.34 -1.39 -9.27
N SER A 790 -12.56 -2.47 -9.30
CA SER A 790 -11.80 -2.89 -10.50
C SER A 790 -12.73 -3.22 -11.67
N GLN A 791 -13.90 -3.82 -11.43
CA GLN A 791 -14.85 -4.16 -12.51
C GLN A 791 -15.67 -2.97 -13.02
N THR A 792 -15.75 -1.86 -12.29
CA THR A 792 -16.64 -0.74 -12.62
C THR A 792 -15.90 0.58 -12.87
N LEU A 793 -15.17 1.08 -11.88
CA LEU A 793 -14.55 2.40 -11.89
C LEU A 793 -13.43 2.50 -12.93
N GLU A 794 -12.54 1.51 -12.94
CA GLU A 794 -11.39 1.47 -13.84
C GLU A 794 -11.79 1.39 -15.33
N PRO A 795 -12.64 0.44 -15.77
CA PRO A 795 -13.14 0.40 -17.15
C PRO A 795 -13.88 1.68 -17.56
N PHE A 796 -14.59 2.32 -16.63
CA PHE A 796 -15.30 3.57 -16.90
C PHE A 796 -14.33 4.71 -17.23
N ILE A 797 -13.28 4.87 -16.41
CA ILE A 797 -12.28 5.93 -16.61
C ILE A 797 -11.47 5.66 -17.88
N PHE A 798 -11.02 4.41 -18.10
CA PHE A 798 -10.34 4.02 -19.33
C PHE A 798 -11.20 4.29 -20.57
N HIS A 799 -12.49 3.97 -20.51
CA HIS A 799 -13.42 4.25 -21.60
C HIS A 799 -13.57 5.75 -21.86
N TRP A 800 -13.74 6.56 -20.81
CA TRP A 800 -13.96 7.99 -20.94
C TRP A 800 -12.72 8.74 -21.49
N LEU A 801 -11.53 8.41 -20.98
CA LEU A 801 -10.27 9.08 -21.36
C LEU A 801 -9.68 8.59 -22.69
N ILE A 802 -9.89 7.32 -23.03
CA ILE A 802 -9.21 6.66 -24.16
C ILE A 802 -10.24 6.20 -25.20
N THR A 803 -10.97 5.11 -24.95
CA THR A 803 -11.68 4.41 -26.05
C THR A 803 -12.88 5.17 -26.63
N LYS A 804 -13.60 5.96 -25.83
CA LYS A 804 -14.70 6.81 -26.32
C LYS A 804 -14.20 7.91 -27.26
N ARG A 805 -13.00 8.44 -27.01
CA ARG A 805 -12.39 9.50 -27.82
C ARG A 805 -11.85 8.94 -29.12
N THR A 806 -11.14 7.82 -29.06
CA THR A 806 -10.55 7.18 -30.25
C THR A 806 -11.63 6.69 -31.21
N LYS A 807 -12.76 6.17 -30.70
CA LYS A 807 -13.94 5.86 -31.53
C LYS A 807 -14.55 7.08 -32.24
N ARG A 808 -14.32 8.30 -31.76
CA ARG A 808 -14.73 9.56 -32.40
C ARG A 808 -13.63 10.16 -33.30
N GLY A 809 -12.54 9.43 -33.56
CA GLY A 809 -11.40 9.92 -34.33
C GLY A 809 -10.54 10.96 -33.60
N LEU A 810 -10.71 11.11 -32.28
CA LEU A 810 -9.91 12.00 -31.46
C LEU A 810 -8.79 11.21 -30.75
N PRO A 811 -7.58 11.77 -30.60
CA PRO A 811 -6.53 11.12 -29.82
C PRO A 811 -6.94 11.00 -28.34
N PRO A 812 -6.37 9.99 -27.64
CA PRO A 812 -6.67 9.77 -26.24
C PRO A 812 -6.06 10.88 -25.38
N MET A 813 -6.65 11.14 -24.20
CA MET A 813 -6.15 12.19 -23.30
C MET A 813 -4.88 11.76 -22.58
N THR A 814 -3.92 12.67 -22.45
CA THR A 814 -2.73 12.53 -21.58
C THR A 814 -2.87 13.39 -20.33
N PHE A 815 -2.30 12.95 -19.20
CA PHE A 815 -2.27 13.66 -17.92
C PHE A 815 -1.75 15.08 -18.10
N VAL A 816 -0.59 15.20 -18.75
CA VAL A 816 0.05 16.50 -19.05
C VAL A 816 -0.89 17.39 -19.86
N GLY A 817 -1.55 16.87 -20.90
CA GLY A 817 -2.49 17.68 -21.68
C GLY A 817 -3.80 17.99 -20.94
N VAL A 818 -4.25 17.15 -19.99
CA VAL A 818 -5.38 17.47 -19.10
C VAL A 818 -5.00 18.63 -18.18
N VAL A 819 -3.83 18.57 -17.55
CA VAL A 819 -3.30 19.64 -16.71
C VAL A 819 -3.19 20.95 -17.51
N PHE A 820 -2.61 20.91 -18.72
CA PHE A 820 -2.55 22.08 -19.58
C PHE A 820 -3.93 22.60 -20.00
N THR A 821 -4.88 21.70 -20.26
CA THR A 821 -6.27 22.09 -20.55
C THR A 821 -6.86 22.83 -19.35
N ILE A 822 -6.75 22.29 -18.14
CA ILE A 822 -7.25 22.93 -16.91
C ILE A 822 -6.60 24.29 -16.70
N ILE A 823 -5.28 24.40 -16.83
CA ILE A 823 -4.55 25.67 -16.69
C ILE A 823 -5.01 26.69 -17.75
N THR A 824 -5.12 26.27 -19.01
CA THR A 824 -5.53 27.14 -20.13
C THR A 824 -6.93 27.72 -19.90
N TYR A 825 -7.90 26.87 -19.55
CA TYR A 825 -9.26 27.33 -19.24
C TYR A 825 -9.33 28.12 -17.93
N GLY A 826 -8.54 27.76 -16.91
CA GLY A 826 -8.41 28.51 -15.67
C GLY A 826 -7.94 29.94 -15.92
N ILE A 827 -6.87 30.12 -16.69
CA ILE A 827 -6.37 31.45 -17.09
C ILE A 827 -7.41 32.19 -17.92
N PHE A 828 -8.09 31.53 -18.86
CA PHE A 828 -9.15 32.17 -19.65
C PHE A 828 -10.31 32.67 -18.78
N VAL A 829 -10.80 31.86 -17.83
CA VAL A 829 -11.91 32.22 -16.94
C VAL A 829 -11.49 33.33 -15.98
N MET A 830 -10.36 33.16 -15.26
CA MET A 830 -9.85 34.17 -14.33
C MET A 830 -9.51 35.48 -15.06
N GLY A 831 -8.87 35.39 -16.22
CA GLY A 831 -8.54 36.53 -17.08
C GLY A 831 -9.79 37.27 -17.56
N SER A 832 -10.86 36.56 -17.91
CA SER A 832 -12.13 37.18 -18.33
C SER A 832 -12.80 37.95 -17.19
N PHE A 833 -12.80 37.39 -15.97
CA PHE A 833 -13.28 38.11 -14.78
C PHE A 833 -12.42 39.33 -14.47
N ALA A 834 -11.10 39.20 -14.47
CA ALA A 834 -10.17 40.30 -14.25
C ALA A 834 -10.34 41.42 -15.28
N LEU A 835 -10.42 41.07 -16.58
CA LEU A 835 -10.69 42.02 -17.66
C LEU A 835 -12.05 42.70 -17.50
N THR A 836 -13.07 42.00 -17.02
CA THR A 836 -14.39 42.62 -16.78
C THR A 836 -14.30 43.64 -15.65
N ILE A 837 -13.63 43.32 -14.54
CA ILE A 837 -13.40 44.24 -13.42
C ILE A 837 -12.60 45.47 -13.88
N ILE A 838 -11.49 45.25 -14.59
CA ILE A 838 -10.66 46.33 -15.14
C ILE A 838 -11.47 47.20 -16.09
N GLY A 839 -12.31 46.61 -16.95
CA GLY A 839 -13.19 47.37 -17.85
C GLY A 839 -14.18 48.27 -17.11
N VAL A 840 -14.75 47.80 -15.98
CA VAL A 840 -15.61 48.61 -15.11
C VAL A 840 -14.81 49.75 -14.46
N ILE A 841 -13.60 49.49 -13.96
CA ILE A 841 -12.72 50.52 -13.37
C ILE A 841 -12.37 51.59 -14.42
N LEU A 842 -11.99 51.18 -15.64
CA LEU A 842 -11.64 52.09 -16.74
C LEU A 842 -12.79 53.00 -17.16
N LYS A 843 -14.05 52.63 -16.92
CA LYS A 843 -15.20 53.53 -17.14
C LYS A 843 -15.16 54.74 -16.21
N VAL A 844 -14.73 54.56 -14.96
CA VAL A 844 -14.75 55.60 -13.91
C VAL A 844 -13.59 56.61 -14.06
N ILE A 845 -12.45 56.22 -14.64
CA ILE A 845 -11.28 57.09 -14.79
C ILE A 845 -11.52 58.22 -15.82
N PRO A 846 -11.15 59.49 -15.61
CA PRO A 846 -11.47 60.61 -16.52
C PRO A 846 -10.53 60.73 -17.76
N PHE A 847 -10.27 59.65 -18.49
CA PHE A 847 -9.55 59.69 -19.79
C PHE A 847 -10.50 59.74 -21.00
N GLY A 848 -10.02 60.23 -22.15
CA GLY A 848 -10.75 60.22 -23.42
C GLY A 848 -11.12 58.80 -23.90
N GLY A 849 -12.36 58.63 -24.37
CA GLY A 849 -12.98 57.35 -24.73
C GLY A 849 -12.15 56.44 -25.67
N PRO A 850 -11.62 56.95 -26.81
CA PRO A 850 -10.85 56.13 -27.75
C PRO A 850 -9.52 55.59 -27.16
N LYS A 851 -8.85 56.37 -26.31
CA LYS A 851 -7.60 55.96 -25.64
C LYS A 851 -7.84 54.84 -24.63
N LYS A 852 -8.94 54.91 -23.87
CA LYS A 852 -9.36 53.84 -22.94
C LYS A 852 -9.62 52.54 -23.67
N GLN A 853 -10.37 52.60 -24.77
CA GLN A 853 -10.70 51.42 -25.56
C GLN A 853 -9.44 50.77 -26.16
N LEU A 854 -8.49 51.57 -26.66
CA LEU A 854 -7.22 51.04 -27.17
C LEU A 854 -6.37 50.38 -26.07
N MET A 855 -6.35 50.96 -24.87
CA MET A 855 -5.64 50.37 -23.72
C MET A 855 -6.26 49.03 -23.30
N TYR A 856 -7.59 48.95 -23.29
CA TYR A 856 -8.32 47.70 -23.06
C TYR A 856 -8.05 46.67 -24.16
N HIS A 857 -8.04 47.12 -25.43
CA HIS A 857 -7.44 46.50 -26.61
C HIS A 857 -6.15 45.73 -26.34
N ARG A 858 -5.15 46.47 -25.85
CA ARG A 858 -3.81 45.94 -25.57
C ARG A 858 -3.82 44.90 -24.46
N LEU A 859 -4.65 45.11 -23.43
CA LEU A 859 -4.77 44.16 -22.33
C LEU A 859 -5.42 42.85 -22.79
N ILE A 860 -6.48 42.91 -23.60
CA ILE A 860 -7.09 41.73 -24.23
C ILE A 860 -6.05 41.00 -25.10
N SER A 861 -5.32 41.73 -25.94
CA SER A 861 -4.27 41.16 -26.79
C SER A 861 -3.19 40.45 -25.96
N PHE A 862 -2.74 41.06 -24.86
CA PHE A 862 -1.78 40.45 -23.92
C PHE A 862 -2.34 39.19 -23.24
N CYS A 863 -3.58 39.24 -22.72
CA CYS A 863 -4.21 38.07 -22.10
C CYS A 863 -4.38 36.92 -23.11
N ASN A 864 -4.77 37.22 -24.35
CA ASN A 864 -4.94 36.20 -25.38
C ASN A 864 -3.60 35.64 -25.86
N TRP A 865 -2.55 36.47 -25.94
CA TRP A 865 -1.18 36.01 -26.15
C TRP A 865 -0.72 35.06 -25.03
N LEU A 866 -1.00 35.40 -23.78
CA LEU A 866 -0.67 34.56 -22.62
C LEU A 866 -1.38 33.20 -22.69
N ILE A 867 -2.68 33.19 -23.00
CA ILE A 867 -3.47 31.95 -23.16
C ILE A 867 -2.90 31.07 -24.30
N LEU A 868 -2.57 31.66 -25.44
CA LEU A 868 -2.01 30.95 -26.59
C LEU A 868 -0.60 30.40 -26.28
N THR A 869 0.19 31.14 -25.51
CA THR A 869 1.54 30.73 -25.09
C THR A 869 1.50 29.58 -24.06
N VAL A 870 0.64 29.68 -23.04
CA VAL A 870 0.49 28.65 -21.99
C VAL A 870 -0.14 27.38 -22.54
N SER A 871 -1.00 27.47 -23.56
CA SER A 871 -1.51 26.30 -24.29
C SER A 871 -0.48 25.61 -25.19
N LEU A 872 0.77 26.07 -25.19
CA LEU A 872 1.88 25.57 -26.02
C LEU A 872 1.56 25.61 -27.52
N ASN A 873 0.70 26.55 -27.91
CA ASN A 873 0.34 26.79 -29.30
C ASN A 873 1.27 27.87 -29.87
N LYS A 874 2.20 27.46 -30.75
CA LYS A 874 3.14 28.39 -31.36
C LYS A 874 2.46 29.12 -32.51
N VAL A 875 2.04 30.36 -32.28
CA VAL A 875 1.43 31.20 -33.33
C VAL A 875 2.53 31.86 -34.16
N THR A 876 2.55 31.58 -35.46
CA THR A 876 3.49 32.18 -36.43
C THR A 876 2.70 32.94 -37.48
N VAL A 877 3.04 34.21 -37.70
CA VAL A 877 2.44 35.04 -38.74
C VAL A 877 3.40 35.10 -39.93
N THR A 878 2.96 34.60 -41.08
CA THR A 878 3.71 34.67 -42.34
C THR A 878 3.54 36.08 -42.91
N GLU A 879 4.65 36.71 -43.32
CA GLU A 879 4.64 38.04 -43.97
C GLU A 879 3.97 39.13 -43.10
N ARG A 880 4.28 39.18 -41.80
CA ARG A 880 3.80 40.25 -40.92
C ARG A 880 4.37 41.59 -41.37
N ASN A 881 3.49 42.56 -41.62
CA ASN A 881 3.86 43.94 -41.86
C ASN A 881 3.08 44.84 -40.89
N ASP A 882 3.78 45.64 -40.07
CA ASP A 882 3.14 46.46 -39.04
C ASP A 882 2.26 47.57 -39.62
N LYS A 883 2.47 47.96 -40.89
CA LYS A 883 1.61 48.92 -41.61
C LYS A 883 0.26 48.33 -42.03
N MET A 884 0.06 47.02 -41.91
CA MET A 884 -1.18 46.37 -42.37
C MET A 884 -2.43 46.91 -41.67
N PHE A 885 -2.31 47.36 -40.43
CA PHE A 885 -3.45 47.86 -39.65
C PHE A 885 -3.52 49.39 -39.56
N GLU A 886 -2.73 50.12 -40.35
CA GLU A 886 -2.77 51.59 -40.42
C GLU A 886 -4.04 52.09 -41.11
N GLN A 887 -4.47 51.41 -42.18
CA GLN A 887 -5.71 51.70 -42.90
C GLN A 887 -6.84 50.73 -42.48
N PRO A 888 -8.03 51.23 -42.11
CA PRO A 888 -9.20 50.41 -41.82
C PRO A 888 -9.58 49.51 -43.00
N SER A 889 -9.94 48.26 -42.71
CA SER A 889 -10.39 47.28 -43.71
C SER A 889 -11.38 46.29 -43.10
N ILE A 890 -12.12 45.58 -43.95
CA ILE A 890 -12.87 44.39 -43.54
C ILE A 890 -11.94 43.18 -43.60
N ILE A 891 -11.62 42.61 -42.44
CA ILE A 891 -10.80 41.40 -42.36
C ILE A 891 -11.71 40.18 -42.35
N ILE A 892 -11.62 39.34 -43.38
CA ILE A 892 -12.34 38.07 -43.43
C ILE A 892 -11.42 36.91 -43.03
N ALA A 893 -11.85 36.06 -42.10
CA ALA A 893 -11.06 34.91 -41.65
C ALA A 893 -11.89 33.62 -41.63
N ASN A 894 -11.24 32.46 -41.82
CA ASN A 894 -11.91 31.18 -41.65
C ASN A 894 -12.23 30.91 -40.17
N HIS A 895 -13.33 30.19 -39.93
CA HIS A 895 -13.79 29.90 -38.57
C HIS A 895 -13.89 28.40 -38.33
N SER A 896 -12.85 27.84 -37.71
CA SER A 896 -12.69 26.40 -37.49
C SER A 896 -12.43 26.02 -36.03
N SER A 897 -12.11 26.99 -35.15
CA SER A 897 -11.83 26.76 -33.74
C SER A 897 -12.34 27.90 -32.86
N PHE A 898 -12.46 27.63 -31.56
CA PHE A 898 -12.63 28.71 -30.57
C PHE A 898 -11.41 29.65 -30.54
N LEU A 899 -10.21 29.11 -30.84
CA LEU A 899 -8.97 29.88 -30.83
C LEU A 899 -8.93 30.98 -31.88
N ASP A 900 -9.71 30.89 -32.97
CA ASP A 900 -9.70 31.91 -34.04
C ASP A 900 -10.05 33.31 -33.51
N ILE A 901 -10.93 33.40 -32.52
CA ILE A 901 -11.32 34.65 -31.87
C ILE A 901 -10.16 35.18 -31.00
N LEU A 902 -9.52 34.31 -30.22
CA LEU A 902 -8.38 34.69 -29.38
C LEU A 902 -7.18 35.12 -30.25
N ILE A 903 -6.94 34.42 -31.35
CA ILE A 903 -5.89 34.73 -32.32
C ILE A 903 -6.16 36.09 -32.96
N THR A 904 -7.36 36.33 -33.48
CA THR A 904 -7.69 37.59 -34.17
C THR A 904 -7.57 38.80 -33.25
N THR A 905 -8.05 38.69 -32.01
CA THR A 905 -7.93 39.76 -31.01
C THR A 905 -6.52 39.94 -30.45
N MET A 906 -5.67 38.92 -30.55
CA MET A 906 -4.24 39.02 -30.23
C MET A 906 -3.48 39.85 -31.29
N LEU A 907 -3.87 39.80 -32.57
CA LEU A 907 -3.07 40.35 -33.67
C LEU A 907 -2.84 41.87 -33.58
N HIS A 908 -3.87 42.64 -33.25
CA HIS A 908 -3.76 44.09 -33.18
C HIS A 908 -4.89 44.72 -32.33
N PRO A 909 -4.61 45.77 -31.51
CA PRO A 909 -5.61 46.38 -30.64
C PRO A 909 -6.68 47.19 -31.38
N LYS A 910 -6.49 47.56 -32.66
CA LYS A 910 -7.51 48.26 -33.48
C LYS A 910 -8.44 47.32 -34.26
N LEU A 911 -8.73 46.13 -33.73
CA LEU A 911 -9.64 45.17 -34.34
C LEU A 911 -10.94 45.07 -33.53
N ILE A 912 -12.08 45.09 -34.22
CA ILE A 912 -13.42 44.91 -33.64
C ILE A 912 -14.08 43.70 -34.28
N LEU A 913 -14.72 42.87 -33.45
CA LEU A 913 -15.43 41.67 -33.87
C LEU A 913 -16.94 41.90 -33.95
N LEU A 914 -17.57 41.20 -34.90
CA LEU A 914 -19.01 40.96 -34.90
C LEU A 914 -19.30 39.66 -34.16
N THR A 915 -20.18 39.72 -33.18
CA THR A 915 -20.49 38.60 -32.27
C THR A 915 -21.97 38.25 -32.34
N ASN A 916 -22.30 37.01 -32.00
CA ASN A 916 -23.69 36.58 -31.86
C ASN A 916 -24.22 36.87 -30.44
N LYS A 917 -25.53 36.76 -30.28
CA LYS A 917 -26.25 37.03 -29.03
C LYS A 917 -25.73 36.24 -27.82
N TRP A 918 -25.39 34.96 -27.99
CA TRP A 918 -24.94 34.14 -26.86
C TRP A 918 -23.51 34.48 -26.41
N VAL A 919 -22.61 34.83 -27.35
CA VAL A 919 -21.24 35.28 -27.04
C VAL A 919 -21.30 36.62 -26.31
N TYR A 920 -22.13 37.55 -26.78
CA TYR A 920 -22.32 38.87 -26.17
C TYR A 920 -22.87 38.78 -24.73
N ASN A 921 -23.73 37.79 -24.46
CA ASN A 921 -24.37 37.59 -23.16
C ASN A 921 -23.73 36.51 -22.26
N SER A 922 -22.58 35.96 -22.65
CA SER A 922 -21.88 34.94 -21.85
C SER A 922 -21.54 35.43 -20.44
N PRO A 923 -21.80 34.64 -19.38
CA PRO A 923 -21.48 35.05 -18.00
C PRO A 923 -19.97 35.09 -17.72
N ILE A 924 -19.16 34.36 -18.50
CA ILE A 924 -17.71 34.28 -18.30
C ILE A 924 -17.00 35.45 -18.99
N PHE A 925 -17.31 35.70 -20.27
CA PHE A 925 -16.55 36.63 -21.11
C PHE A 925 -17.41 37.70 -21.80
N GLY A 926 -18.74 37.67 -21.66
CA GLY A 926 -19.63 38.69 -22.26
C GLY A 926 -19.36 40.09 -21.73
N GLY A 927 -18.95 40.21 -20.45
CA GLY A 927 -18.46 41.47 -19.88
C GLY A 927 -17.29 42.05 -20.68
N VAL A 928 -16.29 41.22 -21.01
CA VAL A 928 -15.13 41.60 -21.83
C VAL A 928 -15.56 42.04 -23.23
N VAL A 929 -16.45 41.27 -23.88
CA VAL A 929 -16.97 41.58 -25.24
C VAL A 929 -17.65 42.96 -25.25
N ARG A 930 -18.50 43.25 -24.27
CA ARG A 930 -19.20 44.54 -24.15
C ARG A 930 -18.25 45.70 -23.86
N MET A 931 -17.28 45.50 -22.97
CA MET A 931 -16.29 46.54 -22.63
C MET A 931 -15.30 46.81 -23.77
N ALA A 932 -15.01 45.81 -24.60
CA ALA A 932 -14.21 45.95 -25.82
C ALA A 932 -14.96 46.68 -26.95
N GLY A 933 -16.26 46.97 -26.78
CA GLY A 933 -17.05 47.59 -27.85
C GLY A 933 -17.16 46.70 -29.08
N TYR A 934 -17.12 45.37 -28.91
CA TYR A 934 -17.50 44.41 -29.95
C TYR A 934 -19.01 44.45 -30.15
N TYR A 935 -19.46 44.26 -31.39
CA TYR A 935 -20.85 44.52 -31.76
C TYR A 935 -21.65 43.21 -31.84
N GLU A 936 -22.88 43.21 -31.34
CA GLU A 936 -23.82 42.08 -31.48
C GLU A 936 -24.59 42.20 -32.79
N VAL A 937 -24.63 41.13 -33.59
CA VAL A 937 -25.44 41.07 -34.82
C VAL A 937 -26.60 40.11 -34.58
N THR A 938 -27.80 40.65 -34.37
CA THR A 938 -29.02 39.89 -34.04
C THR A 938 -29.72 39.32 -35.27
N GLU A 939 -30.00 40.11 -36.32
CA GLU A 939 -30.73 39.64 -37.53
C GLU A 939 -30.34 40.34 -38.85
N GLY A 940 -29.19 41.01 -38.94
CA GLY A 940 -28.71 41.61 -40.20
C GLY A 940 -27.58 42.61 -40.00
N ALA A 941 -26.72 42.80 -41.01
CA ALA A 941 -25.61 43.76 -40.94
C ALA A 941 -26.07 45.23 -41.12
N GLU A 942 -27.32 45.45 -41.50
CA GLU A 942 -27.88 46.76 -41.88
C GLU A 942 -28.02 47.71 -40.69
N GLU A 943 -28.50 47.23 -39.54
CA GLU A 943 -28.64 48.04 -38.31
C GLU A 943 -27.29 48.41 -37.67
N SER A 944 -26.18 47.81 -38.13
CA SER A 944 -24.85 48.00 -37.55
C SER A 944 -24.00 49.08 -38.25
N ILE A 945 -24.45 49.61 -39.38
CA ILE A 945 -23.63 50.44 -40.28
C ILE A 945 -23.19 51.74 -39.61
N ASP A 946 -24.09 52.49 -38.97
CA ASP A 946 -23.76 53.80 -38.39
C ASP A 946 -22.77 53.69 -37.23
N HIS A 947 -22.95 52.67 -36.39
CA HIS A 947 -22.03 52.39 -35.28
C HIS A 947 -20.64 51.97 -35.80
N LEU A 948 -20.60 51.08 -36.79
CA LEU A 948 -19.36 50.61 -37.40
C LEU A 948 -18.65 51.74 -38.16
N ARG A 949 -19.36 52.63 -38.85
CA ARG A 949 -18.80 53.80 -39.54
C ARG A 949 -18.07 54.72 -38.57
N LYS A 950 -18.62 54.96 -37.37
CA LYS A 950 -17.95 55.71 -36.31
C LYS A 950 -16.64 55.04 -35.88
N LYS A 951 -16.65 53.72 -35.68
CA LYS A 951 -15.46 52.95 -35.28
C LYS A 951 -14.38 52.91 -36.37
N VAL A 952 -14.79 52.80 -37.62
CA VAL A 952 -13.90 52.89 -38.77
C VAL A 952 -13.24 54.27 -38.83
N GLY A 953 -13.98 55.35 -38.58
CA GLY A 953 -13.43 56.71 -38.47
C GLY A 953 -12.44 56.88 -37.30
N GLU A 954 -12.59 56.12 -36.22
CA GLU A 954 -11.62 56.02 -35.12
C GLU A 954 -10.37 55.17 -35.48
N GLY A 955 -10.33 54.59 -36.68
CA GLY A 955 -9.22 53.80 -37.21
C GLY A 955 -9.30 52.29 -36.95
N PHE A 956 -10.47 51.76 -36.56
CA PHE A 956 -10.66 50.32 -36.31
C PHE A 956 -10.97 49.55 -37.60
N SER A 957 -10.37 48.38 -37.75
CA SER A 957 -10.77 47.38 -38.76
C SER A 957 -11.79 46.40 -38.20
N ILE A 958 -12.66 45.88 -39.06
CA ILE A 958 -13.76 45.00 -38.66
C ILE A 958 -13.40 43.57 -39.06
N VAL A 959 -13.38 42.66 -38.10
CA VAL A 959 -13.12 41.24 -38.32
C VAL A 959 -14.45 40.50 -38.44
N VAL A 960 -14.61 39.77 -39.54
CA VAL A 960 -15.82 38.98 -39.83
C VAL A 960 -15.42 37.55 -40.18
N PHE A 961 -16.14 36.60 -39.60
CA PHE A 961 -16.07 35.19 -39.97
C PHE A 961 -17.22 34.88 -40.95
N PRO A 962 -17.02 34.94 -42.27
CA PRO A 962 -18.10 34.87 -43.25
C PRO A 962 -18.83 33.52 -43.27
N GLU A 963 -18.29 32.48 -42.63
CA GLU A 963 -18.95 31.16 -42.46
C GLU A 963 -20.11 31.19 -41.45
N GLY A 964 -20.21 32.22 -40.60
CA GLY A 964 -21.27 32.39 -39.59
C GLY A 964 -21.19 31.44 -38.38
N THR A 965 -20.67 30.23 -38.57
CA THR A 965 -20.45 29.24 -37.50
C THR A 965 -19.13 28.51 -37.70
N ARG A 966 -18.60 27.92 -36.61
CA ARG A 966 -17.38 27.10 -36.66
C ARG A 966 -17.59 25.82 -37.46
N SER A 967 -16.66 25.51 -38.36
CA SER A 967 -16.60 24.24 -39.07
C SER A 967 -16.45 23.06 -38.08
N GLU A 968 -17.15 21.95 -38.36
CA GLU A 968 -17.07 20.73 -37.52
C GLU A 968 -15.87 19.85 -37.88
N ASN A 969 -15.51 19.83 -39.18
CA ASN A 969 -14.52 18.92 -39.74
C ASN A 969 -13.27 19.66 -40.26
N GLY A 970 -13.15 20.97 -39.98
CA GLY A 970 -12.06 21.82 -40.47
C GLY A 970 -12.12 22.17 -41.96
N LYS A 971 -13.17 21.73 -42.68
CA LYS A 971 -13.44 22.13 -44.07
C LYS A 971 -14.16 23.48 -44.08
N LEU A 972 -13.76 24.38 -44.99
CA LEU A 972 -14.35 25.71 -45.10
C LEU A 972 -15.80 25.67 -45.60
N ASN A 973 -16.72 26.25 -44.83
CA ASN A 973 -18.13 26.34 -45.17
C ASN A 973 -18.41 27.37 -46.27
N ARG A 974 -19.67 27.52 -46.67
CA ARG A 974 -20.11 28.59 -47.57
C ARG A 974 -19.98 29.95 -46.88
N PHE A 975 -19.52 30.96 -47.61
CA PHE A 975 -19.48 32.34 -47.12
C PHE A 975 -20.85 33.02 -47.29
N HIS A 976 -21.29 33.70 -46.24
CA HIS A 976 -22.46 34.59 -46.24
C HIS A 976 -22.09 35.98 -46.76
N LYS A 977 -23.07 36.71 -47.29
CA LYS A 977 -22.87 38.01 -47.97
C LYS A 977 -22.56 39.18 -47.04
N GLY A 978 -22.81 39.03 -45.73
CA GLY A 978 -22.77 40.16 -44.76
C GLY A 978 -21.45 40.91 -44.69
N ALA A 979 -20.30 40.23 -44.72
CA ALA A 979 -18.98 40.88 -44.70
C ALA A 979 -18.75 41.77 -45.94
N PHE A 980 -19.24 41.31 -47.09
CA PHE A 980 -19.07 41.98 -48.38
C PHE A 980 -20.05 43.15 -48.53
N PHE A 981 -21.26 43.00 -48.00
CA PHE A 981 -22.22 44.10 -47.88
C PHE A 981 -21.67 45.23 -46.99
N LEU A 982 -21.05 44.90 -45.85
CA LEU A 982 -20.40 45.89 -44.99
C LEU A 982 -19.23 46.60 -45.68
N ALA A 983 -18.42 45.86 -46.44
CA ALA A 983 -17.32 46.43 -47.21
C ALA A 983 -17.80 47.47 -48.22
N GLU A 984 -18.91 47.20 -48.93
CA GLU A 984 -19.51 48.12 -49.90
C GLU A 984 -20.13 49.35 -49.22
N LYS A 985 -20.91 49.16 -48.15
CA LYS A 985 -21.60 50.28 -47.45
C LYS A 985 -20.67 51.20 -46.65
N LEU A 986 -19.50 50.71 -46.26
CA LEU A 986 -18.49 51.47 -45.53
C LEU A 986 -17.35 51.95 -46.44
N ASP A 987 -17.38 51.63 -47.74
CA ASP A 987 -16.30 51.87 -48.71
C ASP A 987 -14.92 51.41 -48.18
N LEU A 988 -14.87 50.16 -47.70
CA LEU A 988 -13.67 49.56 -47.12
C LEU A 988 -13.13 48.43 -47.98
N PRO A 989 -11.79 48.34 -48.14
CA PRO A 989 -11.18 47.21 -48.81
C PRO A 989 -11.29 45.93 -47.95
N ILE A 990 -11.25 44.77 -48.60
CA ILE A 990 -11.33 43.46 -47.94
C ILE A 990 -9.94 42.85 -47.82
N ARG A 991 -9.56 42.44 -46.61
CA ARG A 991 -8.29 41.75 -46.33
C ARG A 991 -8.54 40.31 -45.85
N PRO A 992 -8.24 39.29 -46.67
CA PRO A 992 -8.37 37.91 -46.23
C PRO A 992 -7.25 37.48 -45.27
N LEU A 993 -7.61 36.77 -44.20
CA LEU A 993 -6.72 36.13 -43.23
C LEU A 993 -6.97 34.63 -43.21
N LEU A 994 -5.94 33.86 -43.55
CA LEU A 994 -5.93 32.40 -43.47
C LEU A 994 -5.38 31.96 -42.11
N ILE A 995 -6.16 31.18 -41.36
CA ILE A 995 -5.81 30.60 -40.06
C ILE A 995 -5.67 29.08 -40.22
N HIS A 996 -4.45 28.55 -40.14
CA HIS A 996 -4.17 27.12 -40.22
C HIS A 996 -3.68 26.58 -38.86
N GLY A 997 -4.10 25.35 -38.50
CA GLY A 997 -3.69 24.65 -37.28
C GLY A 997 -4.61 24.83 -36.06
N ALA A 998 -5.41 25.89 -35.99
CA ALA A 998 -6.28 26.17 -34.84
C ALA A 998 -7.32 25.05 -34.56
N ASN A 999 -7.94 24.49 -35.60
CA ASN A 999 -8.85 23.34 -35.46
C ASN A 999 -8.14 22.06 -35.01
N THR A 1000 -6.85 21.88 -35.32
CA THR A 1000 -6.06 20.75 -34.81
C THR A 1000 -5.83 20.87 -33.30
N SER A 1001 -5.76 22.11 -32.80
CA SER A 1001 -5.58 22.39 -31.36
C SER A 1001 -6.85 22.18 -30.56
N ILE A 1002 -7.93 22.87 -30.93
CA ILE A 1002 -9.23 22.76 -30.25
C ILE A 1002 -10.33 22.63 -31.31
N PRO A 1003 -10.66 21.40 -31.73
CA PRO A 1003 -11.81 21.15 -32.58
C PRO A 1003 -13.12 21.52 -31.89
N LYS A 1004 -14.17 21.84 -32.65
CA LYS A 1004 -15.51 22.17 -32.10
C LYS A 1004 -16.09 21.06 -31.20
N SER A 1005 -15.73 19.80 -31.44
CA SER A 1005 -16.26 18.61 -30.77
C SER A 1005 -15.63 18.31 -29.40
N THR A 1006 -14.59 19.02 -28.99
CA THR A 1006 -13.89 18.75 -27.72
C THR A 1006 -13.36 20.03 -27.08
N ILE A 1007 -13.29 20.03 -25.75
CA ILE A 1007 -12.63 21.07 -24.95
C ILE A 1007 -11.17 20.75 -24.62
N TYR A 1008 -10.65 19.61 -25.06
CA TYR A 1008 -9.27 19.22 -24.76
C TYR A 1008 -8.32 19.98 -25.67
N VAL A 1009 -7.27 20.57 -25.08
CA VAL A 1009 -6.30 21.38 -25.81
C VAL A 1009 -5.16 20.51 -26.32
N PHE A 1010 -5.00 20.46 -27.63
CA PHE A 1010 -3.85 19.81 -28.28
C PHE A 1010 -2.80 20.86 -28.63
N PRO A 1011 -1.57 20.76 -28.10
CA PRO A 1011 -0.49 21.63 -28.52
C PRO A 1011 -0.17 21.42 -30.00
N THR A 1012 -0.14 22.50 -30.79
CA THR A 1012 0.20 22.46 -32.22
C THR A 1012 0.76 23.81 -32.70
N ASP A 1013 1.43 23.84 -33.84
CA ASP A 1013 1.80 25.12 -34.45
C ASP A 1013 0.56 25.73 -35.12
N ILE A 1014 0.37 27.04 -34.99
CA ILE A 1014 -0.72 27.77 -35.62
C ILE A 1014 -0.08 28.77 -36.57
N THR A 1015 -0.40 28.67 -37.86
CA THR A 1015 0.22 29.51 -38.90
C THR A 1015 -0.81 30.41 -39.54
N LEU A 1016 -0.53 31.70 -39.55
CA LEU A 1016 -1.40 32.73 -40.12
C LEU A 1016 -0.79 33.26 -41.41
N LYS A 1017 -1.61 33.53 -42.42
CA LYS A 1017 -1.20 34.21 -43.66
C LYS A 1017 -2.26 35.21 -44.09
N PHE A 1018 -1.86 36.45 -44.27
CA PHE A 1018 -2.70 37.46 -44.92
C PHE A 1018 -2.58 37.34 -46.43
N LEU A 1019 -3.70 37.45 -47.14
CA LEU A 1019 -3.70 37.58 -48.60
C LEU A 1019 -3.63 39.07 -49.00
N PRO A 1020 -3.28 39.36 -50.28
CA PRO A 1020 -3.30 40.73 -50.80
C PRO A 1020 -4.63 41.44 -50.54
N LEU A 1021 -4.54 42.75 -50.32
CA LEU A 1021 -5.70 43.60 -50.06
C LEU A 1021 -6.56 43.70 -51.33
N VAL A 1022 -7.84 43.39 -51.22
CA VAL A 1022 -8.81 43.54 -52.31
C VAL A 1022 -9.41 44.94 -52.22
N ALA A 1023 -9.00 45.83 -53.13
CA ALA A 1023 -9.51 47.20 -53.20
C ALA A 1023 -11.01 47.22 -53.55
N THR A 1024 -11.74 48.25 -53.12
CA THR A 1024 -13.15 48.45 -53.47
C THR A 1024 -13.34 48.65 -54.97
N SER A 1025 -12.38 49.32 -55.62
CA SER A 1025 -12.32 49.55 -57.07
C SER A 1025 -11.89 48.35 -57.92
N ASP A 1026 -11.44 47.25 -57.30
CA ASP A 1026 -10.99 46.07 -58.05
C ASP A 1026 -12.18 45.28 -58.61
N MET A 1027 -12.44 45.47 -59.90
CA MET A 1027 -13.55 44.84 -60.63
C MET A 1027 -13.28 43.36 -60.96
N HIS A 1028 -12.06 42.84 -60.77
CA HIS A 1028 -11.73 41.43 -61.06
C HIS A 1028 -12.56 40.45 -60.22
N TYR A 1029 -12.99 40.88 -59.04
CA TYR A 1029 -13.81 40.08 -58.13
C TYR A 1029 -15.32 40.24 -58.34
N GLY A 1030 -15.76 41.06 -59.30
CA GLY A 1030 -17.18 41.34 -59.58
C GLY A 1030 -17.63 42.71 -59.08
N VAL A 1031 -18.80 43.14 -59.57
CA VAL A 1031 -19.31 44.51 -59.40
C VAL A 1031 -20.23 44.61 -58.19
N THR A 1032 -21.11 43.62 -57.98
CA THR A 1032 -22.01 43.59 -56.83
C THR A 1032 -21.39 42.88 -55.63
N TYR A 1033 -21.77 43.25 -54.40
CA TYR A 1033 -21.33 42.51 -53.20
C TYR A 1033 -21.64 41.00 -53.26
N SER A 1034 -22.68 40.58 -53.99
CA SER A 1034 -23.04 39.17 -54.20
C SER A 1034 -22.04 38.44 -55.11
N GLU A 1035 -21.62 39.07 -56.22
CA GLU A 1035 -20.58 38.55 -57.12
C GLU A 1035 -19.23 38.50 -56.41
N ARG A 1036 -18.86 39.58 -55.71
CA ARG A 1036 -17.66 39.66 -54.87
C ARG A 1036 -17.61 38.57 -53.82
N THR A 1037 -18.73 38.28 -53.15
CA THR A 1037 -18.83 37.16 -52.19
C THR A 1037 -18.41 35.83 -52.84
N LYS A 1038 -18.92 35.52 -54.05
CA LYS A 1038 -18.65 34.26 -54.74
C LYS A 1038 -17.20 34.17 -55.21
N SER A 1039 -16.69 35.21 -55.86
CA SER A 1039 -15.32 35.24 -56.42
C SER A 1039 -14.26 35.26 -55.32
N ILE A 1040 -14.43 36.11 -54.29
CA ILE A 1040 -13.49 36.18 -53.16
C ILE A 1040 -13.56 34.89 -52.33
N SER A 1041 -14.75 34.30 -52.12
CA SER A 1041 -14.84 33.00 -51.43
C SER A 1041 -14.12 31.89 -52.20
N LYS A 1042 -14.23 31.85 -53.53
CA LYS A 1042 -13.50 30.89 -54.38
C LYS A 1042 -11.99 31.10 -54.26
N HIS A 1043 -11.52 32.34 -54.37
CA HIS A 1043 -10.10 32.69 -54.20
C HIS A 1043 -9.59 32.32 -52.80
N PHE A 1044 -10.31 32.70 -51.75
CA PHE A 1044 -9.99 32.37 -50.35
C PHE A 1044 -9.82 30.86 -50.17
N LYS A 1045 -10.79 30.07 -50.67
CA LYS A 1045 -10.75 28.61 -50.53
C LYS A 1045 -9.58 27.99 -51.29
N SER A 1046 -9.29 28.43 -52.52
CA SER A 1046 -8.11 27.96 -53.27
C SER A 1046 -6.81 28.28 -52.54
N SER A 1047 -6.62 29.54 -52.17
CA SER A 1047 -5.44 30.01 -51.44
C SER A 1047 -5.28 29.32 -50.08
N TYR A 1048 -6.38 29.00 -49.39
CA TYR A 1048 -6.34 28.23 -48.15
C TYR A 1048 -5.90 26.78 -48.37
N GLN A 1049 -6.36 26.11 -49.44
CA GLN A 1049 -5.91 24.75 -49.76
C GLN A 1049 -4.43 24.72 -50.14
N GLU A 1050 -3.96 25.68 -50.94
CA GLU A 1050 -2.54 25.82 -51.27
C GLU A 1050 -1.69 26.10 -50.03
N PHE A 1051 -2.14 27.02 -49.17
CA PHE A 1051 -1.47 27.34 -47.92
C PHE A 1051 -1.41 26.13 -46.99
N LYS A 1052 -2.53 25.43 -46.81
CA LYS A 1052 -2.61 24.19 -46.04
C LYS A 1052 -1.63 23.14 -46.58
N ALA A 1053 -1.63 22.88 -47.89
CA ALA A 1053 -0.73 21.92 -48.53
C ALA A 1053 0.76 22.26 -48.33
N SER A 1054 1.11 23.56 -48.27
CA SER A 1054 2.48 24.01 -48.00
C SER A 1054 2.94 23.81 -46.54
N LYS A 1055 2.01 23.70 -45.59
CA LYS A 1055 2.30 23.59 -44.15
C LYS A 1055 2.19 22.17 -43.62
N GLU A 1056 1.27 21.37 -44.15
CA GLU A 1056 0.99 20.00 -43.69
C GLU A 1056 2.03 18.96 -44.16
N THR A 1057 3.31 19.22 -43.93
CA THR A 1057 4.43 18.29 -44.22
C THR A 1057 4.37 17.03 -43.34
N PRO A 1058 5.13 15.95 -43.65
CA PRO A 1058 5.17 14.78 -42.76
C PRO A 1058 5.58 15.11 -41.31
N ARG A 1059 6.45 16.11 -41.13
CA ARG A 1059 6.80 16.65 -39.81
C ARG A 1059 5.61 17.23 -39.04
N TRP A 1060 4.66 17.89 -39.72
CA TRP A 1060 3.43 18.41 -39.10
C TRP A 1060 2.58 17.28 -38.50
N PHE A 1061 2.50 16.14 -39.17
CA PHE A 1061 1.70 15.00 -38.72
C PHE A 1061 2.39 14.09 -37.70
N TYR A 1062 3.65 14.36 -37.33
CA TYR A 1062 4.39 13.57 -36.34
C TYR A 1062 3.60 13.34 -35.05
N ARG A 1063 3.04 14.41 -34.44
CA ARG A 1063 2.27 14.28 -33.18
C ARG A 1063 1.00 13.44 -33.37
N LYS A 1064 0.33 13.57 -34.52
CA LYS A 1064 -0.87 12.81 -34.86
C LYS A 1064 -0.53 11.32 -35.03
N LEU A 1065 0.56 11.01 -35.72
CA LEU A 1065 1.05 9.65 -35.90
C LEU A 1065 1.40 8.99 -34.56
N ILE A 1066 2.20 9.66 -33.72
CA ILE A 1066 2.60 9.10 -32.43
C ILE A 1066 1.39 8.88 -31.51
N SER A 1067 0.36 9.73 -31.61
CA SER A 1067 -0.87 9.56 -30.84
C SER A 1067 -1.60 8.23 -31.13
N ASN A 1068 -1.40 7.61 -32.30
CA ASN A 1068 -2.00 6.30 -32.63
C ASN A 1068 -1.44 5.15 -31.75
N TYR A 1069 -0.27 5.35 -31.15
CA TYR A 1069 0.46 4.34 -30.39
C TYR A 1069 0.50 4.65 -28.88
N LEU A 1070 -0.09 5.76 -28.44
CA LEU A 1070 -0.28 6.05 -27.01
C LEU A 1070 -1.07 4.91 -26.36
N TYR A 1071 -0.69 4.51 -25.15
CA TYR A 1071 -1.36 3.46 -24.35
C TYR A 1071 -1.40 2.05 -24.98
N LYS A 1072 -0.66 1.81 -26.07
CA LYS A 1072 -0.48 0.46 -26.67
C LYS A 1072 0.75 -0.29 -26.13
N GLY A 1073 1.28 0.17 -24.99
CA GLY A 1073 2.45 -0.36 -24.31
C GLY A 1073 3.66 0.59 -24.35
N PRO A 1074 4.48 0.62 -23.29
CA PRO A 1074 5.53 1.64 -23.12
C PRO A 1074 6.64 1.55 -24.17
N VAL A 1075 7.02 0.32 -24.54
CA VAL A 1075 8.10 0.06 -25.50
C VAL A 1075 7.69 0.44 -26.93
N LEU A 1076 6.44 0.14 -27.32
CA LEU A 1076 5.96 0.41 -28.68
C LEU A 1076 5.89 1.91 -28.97
N GLU A 1077 5.40 2.69 -28.00
CA GLU A 1077 5.36 4.14 -28.15
C GLU A 1077 6.76 4.72 -28.33
N TRP A 1078 7.71 4.31 -27.49
CA TRP A 1078 9.10 4.75 -27.58
C TRP A 1078 9.73 4.37 -28.92
N TYR A 1079 9.51 3.13 -29.38
CA TYR A 1079 9.97 2.64 -30.68
C TYR A 1079 9.40 3.47 -31.84
N ALA A 1080 8.10 3.78 -31.82
CA ALA A 1080 7.46 4.63 -32.83
C ALA A 1080 8.10 6.03 -32.87
N ARG A 1081 8.36 6.65 -31.71
CA ARG A 1081 8.97 7.99 -31.63
C ARG A 1081 10.36 8.05 -32.22
N ILE A 1082 11.17 7.01 -32.00
CA ILE A 1082 12.53 6.92 -32.51
C ILE A 1082 12.53 6.57 -33.99
N LYS A 1083 11.83 5.50 -34.39
CA LYS A 1083 11.82 5.04 -35.79
C LYS A 1083 11.37 6.14 -36.74
N VAL A 1084 10.27 6.84 -36.43
CA VAL A 1084 9.76 7.94 -37.27
C VAL A 1084 10.78 9.09 -37.39
N LYS A 1085 11.53 9.40 -36.32
CA LYS A 1085 12.55 10.46 -36.37
C LYS A 1085 13.80 10.05 -37.14
N LEU A 1086 14.21 8.78 -37.06
CA LEU A 1086 15.35 8.26 -37.81
C LEU A 1086 15.10 8.33 -39.33
N GLU A 1087 13.84 8.20 -39.76
CA GLU A 1087 13.42 8.28 -41.17
C GLU A 1087 13.04 9.71 -41.61
N ASP A 1088 13.46 10.74 -40.87
CA ASP A 1088 13.04 12.15 -41.07
C ASP A 1088 11.53 12.32 -41.32
N ASN A 1089 10.72 11.66 -40.48
CA ASN A 1089 9.26 11.63 -40.57
C ASN A 1089 8.71 11.09 -41.90
N TYR A 1090 9.51 10.32 -42.64
CA TYR A 1090 9.17 9.80 -43.97
C TYR A 1090 8.99 10.89 -45.04
N ALA A 1091 9.68 12.03 -44.91
CA ALA A 1091 9.61 13.12 -45.87
C ALA A 1091 9.95 12.67 -47.29
N PHE A 1092 11.08 11.97 -47.45
CA PHE A 1092 11.52 11.46 -48.74
C PHE A 1092 10.54 10.45 -49.37
N PHE A 1093 9.97 9.55 -48.56
CA PHE A 1093 9.01 8.56 -49.04
C PHE A 1093 7.72 9.22 -49.55
N ASP A 1094 7.27 10.32 -48.93
CA ASP A 1094 6.09 11.06 -49.39
C ASP A 1094 6.30 11.71 -50.77
N GLU A 1095 7.52 12.19 -51.07
CA GLU A 1095 7.88 12.81 -52.35
C GLU A 1095 7.84 11.83 -53.52
N LEU A 1096 8.09 10.55 -53.26
CA LEU A 1096 8.08 9.49 -54.28
C LEU A 1096 6.66 9.05 -54.68
N VAL A 1097 5.64 9.39 -53.88
CA VAL A 1097 4.27 8.88 -54.04
C VAL A 1097 3.35 9.95 -54.62
N PRO A 1098 2.60 9.65 -55.69
CA PRO A 1098 1.66 10.61 -56.26
C PRO A 1098 0.57 10.99 -55.24
N LYS A 1099 0.01 12.20 -55.38
CA LYS A 1099 -1.07 12.67 -54.48
C LYS A 1099 -2.33 11.80 -54.58
N LYS A 1100 -2.59 11.21 -55.74
CA LYS A 1100 -3.67 10.26 -56.00
C LYS A 1100 -3.07 9.03 -56.65
N GLY A 1101 -3.29 7.86 -56.07
CA GLY A 1101 -2.71 6.62 -56.55
C GLY A 1101 -2.86 5.47 -55.56
N THR A 1102 -2.47 4.29 -56.03
CA THR A 1102 -2.48 3.01 -55.33
C THR A 1102 -1.08 2.67 -54.85
N VAL A 1103 -0.94 2.43 -53.55
CA VAL A 1103 0.34 2.21 -52.88
C VAL A 1103 0.32 0.89 -52.13
N LEU A 1104 1.36 0.08 -52.31
CA LEU A 1104 1.60 -1.13 -51.54
C LEU A 1104 2.84 -0.92 -50.64
N ASP A 1105 2.73 -1.24 -49.35
CA ASP A 1105 3.80 -1.15 -48.36
C ASP A 1105 4.09 -2.55 -47.81
N LEU A 1106 5.08 -3.23 -48.40
CA LEU A 1106 5.52 -4.58 -48.03
C LEU A 1106 6.55 -4.48 -46.90
N GLY A 1107 6.29 -5.16 -45.79
CA GLY A 1107 7.05 -4.97 -44.55
C GLY A 1107 6.57 -3.78 -43.74
N CYS A 1108 5.27 -3.45 -43.81
CA CYS A 1108 4.75 -2.23 -43.19
C CYS A 1108 4.89 -2.22 -41.65
N GLY A 1109 5.10 -3.37 -41.00
CA GLY A 1109 5.24 -3.50 -39.56
C GLY A 1109 4.01 -2.96 -38.82
N TYR A 1110 4.22 -1.95 -37.99
CA TYR A 1110 3.13 -1.26 -37.28
C TYR A 1110 2.39 -0.20 -38.13
N GLY A 1111 2.77 -0.02 -39.39
CA GLY A 1111 2.11 0.89 -40.34
C GLY A 1111 2.54 2.35 -40.26
N PHE A 1112 3.72 2.66 -39.69
CA PHE A 1112 4.18 4.05 -39.49
C PHE A 1112 4.22 4.86 -40.79
N LEU A 1113 4.83 4.30 -41.84
CA LEU A 1113 4.89 4.92 -43.18
C LEU A 1113 3.50 5.01 -43.79
N SER A 1114 2.74 3.92 -43.78
CA SER A 1114 1.42 3.83 -44.38
C SER A 1114 0.45 4.88 -43.79
N TYR A 1115 0.47 5.09 -42.47
CA TYR A 1115 -0.27 6.17 -41.82
C TYR A 1115 0.20 7.56 -42.25
N MET A 1116 1.52 7.79 -42.33
CA MET A 1116 2.06 9.09 -42.73
C MET A 1116 1.66 9.45 -44.16
N LEU A 1117 1.75 8.49 -45.09
CA LEU A 1117 1.33 8.65 -46.47
C LEU A 1117 -0.16 8.96 -46.59
N GLN A 1118 -1.01 8.32 -45.77
CA GLN A 1118 -2.45 8.61 -45.72
C GLN A 1118 -2.73 10.03 -45.20
N PHE A 1119 -2.00 10.50 -44.18
CA PHE A 1119 -2.20 11.86 -43.65
C PHE A 1119 -1.85 12.94 -44.67
N ARG A 1120 -0.92 12.65 -45.58
CA ARG A 1120 -0.50 13.56 -46.65
C ARG A 1120 -1.49 13.63 -47.81
N SER A 1121 -2.25 12.57 -48.07
CA SER A 1121 -3.35 12.60 -49.01
C SER A 1121 -4.38 11.50 -48.72
N GLU A 1122 -5.63 11.91 -48.48
CA GLU A 1122 -6.77 11.00 -48.33
C GLU A 1122 -7.18 10.34 -49.67
N GLU A 1123 -6.64 10.83 -50.80
CA GLU A 1123 -6.88 10.28 -52.14
C GLU A 1123 -5.95 9.10 -52.49
N ARG A 1124 -4.98 8.79 -51.62
CA ARG A 1124 -4.13 7.59 -51.76
C ARG A 1124 -4.88 6.38 -51.23
N ILE A 1125 -4.86 5.29 -52.00
CA ILE A 1125 -5.32 3.96 -51.57
C ILE A 1125 -4.07 3.17 -51.16
N ILE A 1126 -3.95 2.87 -49.87
CA ILE A 1126 -2.72 2.32 -49.29
C ILE A 1126 -3.01 0.94 -48.71
N THR A 1127 -2.21 -0.04 -49.11
CA THR A 1127 -2.25 -1.41 -48.61
C THR A 1127 -0.94 -1.71 -47.91
N GLY A 1128 -0.96 -1.95 -46.60
CA GLY A 1128 0.19 -2.43 -45.84
C GLY A 1128 0.13 -3.94 -45.64
N VAL A 1129 1.25 -4.62 -45.85
CA VAL A 1129 1.37 -6.07 -45.66
C VAL A 1129 2.58 -6.39 -44.78
N ASP A 1130 2.41 -7.25 -43.80
CA ASP A 1130 3.47 -7.78 -42.93
C ASP A 1130 3.07 -9.21 -42.51
N TYR A 1131 4.02 -10.09 -42.25
CA TYR A 1131 3.71 -11.47 -41.88
C TYR A 1131 3.42 -11.62 -40.36
N ASP A 1132 3.67 -10.58 -39.55
CA ASP A 1132 3.43 -10.59 -38.11
C ASP A 1132 2.01 -10.10 -37.74
N ASP A 1133 1.11 -11.05 -37.40
CA ASP A 1133 -0.28 -10.79 -37.00
C ASP A 1133 -0.40 -9.78 -35.86
N ASP A 1134 0.53 -9.77 -34.91
CA ASP A 1134 0.47 -8.84 -33.78
C ASP A 1134 0.75 -7.40 -34.22
N LYS A 1135 1.67 -7.20 -35.17
CA LYS A 1135 1.97 -5.87 -35.73
C LYS A 1135 0.81 -5.37 -36.57
N ILE A 1136 0.24 -6.23 -37.41
CA ILE A 1136 -0.91 -5.90 -38.25
C ILE A 1136 -2.16 -5.61 -37.41
N SER A 1137 -2.43 -6.41 -36.37
CA SER A 1137 -3.53 -6.16 -35.43
C SER A 1137 -3.41 -4.78 -34.76
N VAL A 1138 -2.18 -4.37 -34.43
CA VAL A 1138 -1.89 -3.04 -33.86
C VAL A 1138 -2.08 -1.92 -34.88
N ALA A 1139 -1.54 -2.10 -36.09
CA ALA A 1139 -1.65 -1.16 -37.20
C ALA A 1139 -3.12 -0.94 -37.61
N GLN A 1140 -3.91 -2.02 -37.65
CA GLN A 1140 -5.32 -1.99 -37.98
C GLN A 1140 -6.16 -1.21 -36.96
N ASN A 1141 -5.76 -1.20 -35.68
CA ASN A 1141 -6.47 -0.55 -34.58
C ASN A 1141 -5.95 0.85 -34.21
N GLY A 1142 -5.42 1.64 -35.14
CA GLY A 1142 -5.11 3.06 -34.89
C GLY A 1142 -6.35 3.95 -35.04
N PHE A 1143 -6.55 4.90 -34.12
CA PHE A 1143 -7.74 5.78 -34.12
C PHE A 1143 -7.79 6.71 -35.35
N ALA A 1144 -6.62 7.01 -35.95
CA ALA A 1144 -6.52 7.88 -37.12
C ALA A 1144 -6.56 7.10 -38.45
N LYS A 1145 -6.95 5.81 -38.44
CA LYS A 1145 -7.09 5.00 -39.66
C LYS A 1145 -8.21 5.57 -40.53
N GLY A 1146 -7.89 5.93 -41.76
CA GLY A 1146 -8.85 6.37 -42.76
C GLY A 1146 -9.44 5.18 -43.52
N ALA A 1147 -10.46 5.44 -44.32
CA ALA A 1147 -11.14 4.40 -45.10
C ALA A 1147 -10.28 3.81 -46.24
N THR A 1148 -9.24 4.54 -46.67
CA THR A 1148 -8.39 4.16 -47.81
C THR A 1148 -7.11 3.42 -47.42
N LEU A 1149 -6.85 3.23 -46.12
CA LEU A 1149 -5.71 2.47 -45.62
C LEU A 1149 -6.17 1.10 -45.14
N ASN A 1150 -5.53 0.03 -45.59
CA ASN A 1150 -5.82 -1.34 -45.16
C ASN A 1150 -4.54 -2.08 -44.81
N PHE A 1151 -4.62 -2.98 -43.83
CA PHE A 1151 -3.49 -3.80 -43.38
C PHE A 1151 -3.85 -5.28 -43.49
N PHE A 1152 -2.91 -6.09 -43.96
CA PHE A 1152 -3.08 -7.53 -44.15
C PHE A 1152 -1.92 -8.31 -43.54
N CYS A 1153 -2.24 -9.39 -42.83
CA CYS A 1153 -1.26 -10.35 -42.34
C CYS A 1153 -1.02 -11.41 -43.41
N ALA A 1154 0.14 -11.40 -44.06
CA ALA A 1154 0.49 -12.36 -45.11
C ALA A 1154 2.01 -12.45 -45.29
N ASP A 1155 2.48 -13.61 -45.76
CA ASP A 1155 3.84 -13.72 -46.28
C ASP A 1155 3.93 -12.90 -47.58
N VAL A 1156 4.93 -12.04 -47.68
CA VAL A 1156 5.11 -11.16 -48.84
C VAL A 1156 5.35 -11.96 -50.13
N THR A 1157 5.94 -13.15 -50.03
CA THR A 1157 6.19 -14.02 -51.19
C THR A 1157 4.91 -14.69 -51.71
N GLU A 1158 3.90 -14.87 -50.86
CA GLU A 1158 2.61 -15.49 -51.22
C GLU A 1158 1.52 -14.46 -51.50
N TYR A 1159 1.71 -13.21 -51.07
CA TYR A 1159 0.71 -12.16 -51.24
C TYR A 1159 0.42 -11.88 -52.73
N PRO A 1160 -0.86 -11.85 -53.16
CA PRO A 1160 -1.21 -11.60 -54.55
C PRO A 1160 -0.97 -10.13 -54.90
N LEU A 1161 -0.03 -9.89 -55.82
CA LEU A 1161 0.27 -8.55 -56.32
C LEU A 1161 -0.70 -8.17 -57.44
N SER A 1162 -1.18 -6.93 -57.42
CA SER A 1162 -2.07 -6.33 -58.42
C SER A 1162 -1.48 -5.02 -58.94
N ASN A 1163 -2.21 -4.26 -59.75
CA ASN A 1163 -1.72 -3.04 -60.38
C ASN A 1163 -1.51 -1.90 -59.35
N TYR A 1164 -0.26 -1.50 -59.10
CA TYR A 1164 0.11 -0.43 -58.16
C TYR A 1164 0.90 0.71 -58.83
N ASP A 1165 0.74 1.94 -58.33
CA ASP A 1165 1.54 3.10 -58.76
C ASP A 1165 2.89 3.16 -58.04
N VAL A 1166 2.91 2.80 -56.75
CA VAL A 1166 4.14 2.70 -55.95
C VAL A 1166 4.12 1.45 -55.08
N ILE A 1167 5.21 0.69 -55.09
CA ILE A 1167 5.43 -0.45 -54.20
C ILE A 1167 6.65 -0.17 -53.32
N PHE A 1168 6.46 -0.11 -52.01
CA PHE A 1168 7.55 -0.07 -51.04
C PHE A 1168 7.92 -1.48 -50.60
N VAL A 1169 9.21 -1.77 -50.56
CA VAL A 1169 9.80 -2.99 -49.97
C VAL A 1169 10.75 -2.53 -48.87
N ASN A 1170 10.26 -2.45 -47.64
CA ASN A 1170 10.96 -1.83 -46.52
C ASN A 1170 11.48 -2.88 -45.53
N ASP A 1171 12.80 -3.05 -45.44
CA ASP A 1171 13.45 -3.95 -44.50
C ASP A 1171 12.95 -5.41 -44.61
N VAL A 1172 12.63 -5.89 -45.82
CA VAL A 1172 12.05 -7.23 -46.03
C VAL A 1172 12.97 -8.17 -46.80
N LEU A 1173 13.76 -7.66 -47.75
CA LEU A 1173 14.51 -8.53 -48.67
C LEU A 1173 15.52 -9.38 -47.90
N HIS A 1174 16.14 -8.83 -46.87
CA HIS A 1174 17.14 -9.56 -46.11
C HIS A 1174 16.61 -10.76 -45.29
N TYR A 1175 15.29 -10.91 -45.19
CA TYR A 1175 14.64 -12.10 -44.62
C TYR A 1175 14.39 -13.22 -45.65
N LEU A 1176 14.48 -12.92 -46.95
CA LEU A 1176 14.31 -13.89 -48.02
C LEU A 1176 15.63 -14.57 -48.37
N HIS A 1177 15.58 -15.78 -48.95
CA HIS A 1177 16.74 -16.40 -49.58
C HIS A 1177 17.21 -15.58 -50.79
N ARG A 1178 18.52 -15.61 -51.05
CA ARG A 1178 19.16 -14.81 -52.11
C ARG A 1178 18.56 -15.01 -53.50
N GLU A 1179 18.20 -16.24 -53.87
CA GLU A 1179 17.54 -16.52 -55.16
C GLU A 1179 16.12 -15.93 -55.21
N ALA A 1180 15.36 -16.05 -54.11
CA ALA A 1180 14.00 -15.55 -54.02
C ALA A 1180 13.90 -14.01 -53.99
N GLN A 1181 14.96 -13.30 -53.59
CA GLN A 1181 14.98 -11.82 -53.53
C GLN A 1181 14.72 -11.19 -54.90
N PHE A 1182 15.42 -11.67 -55.94
CA PHE A 1182 15.33 -11.09 -57.28
C PHE A 1182 14.05 -11.51 -58.00
N ASP A 1183 13.60 -12.77 -57.83
CA ASP A 1183 12.31 -13.24 -58.33
C ASP A 1183 11.15 -12.43 -57.72
N PHE A 1184 11.26 -12.11 -56.43
CA PHE A 1184 10.29 -11.28 -55.74
C PHE A 1184 10.28 -9.85 -56.28
N LEU A 1185 11.44 -9.22 -56.48
CA LEU A 1185 11.55 -7.90 -57.09
C LEU A 1185 10.98 -7.87 -58.51
N GLU A 1186 11.19 -8.92 -59.30
CA GLU A 1186 10.63 -9.05 -60.65
C GLU A 1186 9.10 -9.11 -60.64
N ARG A 1187 8.51 -9.87 -59.72
CA ARG A 1187 7.05 -9.89 -59.50
C ARG A 1187 6.52 -8.52 -59.09
N CYS A 1188 7.23 -7.78 -58.22
CA CYS A 1188 6.85 -6.43 -57.83
C CYS A 1188 6.88 -5.47 -59.03
N VAL A 1189 7.91 -5.49 -59.87
CA VAL A 1189 7.97 -4.61 -61.05
C VAL A 1189 6.92 -4.98 -62.10
N ALA A 1190 6.62 -6.27 -62.27
CA ALA A 1190 5.54 -6.72 -63.15
C ALA A 1190 4.18 -6.13 -62.73
N ALA A 1191 3.94 -6.02 -61.42
CA ALA A 1191 2.74 -5.48 -60.80
C ALA A 1191 2.62 -3.93 -60.84
N LEU A 1192 3.63 -3.22 -61.35
CA LEU A 1192 3.56 -1.76 -61.49
C LEU A 1192 2.74 -1.32 -62.70
N ASN A 1193 1.94 -0.27 -62.51
CA ASN A 1193 1.34 0.52 -63.58
C ASN A 1193 2.44 1.15 -64.48
N PRO A 1194 2.13 1.52 -65.74
CA PRO A 1194 3.07 2.28 -66.57
C PRO A 1194 3.56 3.56 -65.86
N GLY A 1195 4.88 3.76 -65.78
CA GLY A 1195 5.47 4.87 -65.02
C GLY A 1195 5.47 4.70 -63.50
N GLY A 1196 5.02 3.54 -62.99
CA GLY A 1196 5.07 3.19 -61.58
C GLY A 1196 6.49 2.95 -61.06
N LYS A 1197 6.64 3.01 -59.74
CA LYS A 1197 7.94 2.90 -59.06
C LYS A 1197 7.93 1.83 -57.99
N ILE A 1198 9.02 1.08 -57.87
CA ILE A 1198 9.32 0.28 -56.69
C ILE A 1198 10.42 0.97 -55.89
N VAL A 1199 10.22 1.09 -54.58
CA VAL A 1199 11.14 1.73 -53.64
C VAL A 1199 11.59 0.67 -52.66
N VAL A 1200 12.82 0.20 -52.81
CA VAL A 1200 13.43 -0.82 -51.98
C VAL A 1200 14.34 -0.14 -50.96
N ARG A 1201 14.08 -0.35 -49.68
CA ARG A 1201 14.91 0.14 -48.58
C ARG A 1201 15.43 -1.05 -47.80
N ASP A 1202 16.72 -1.34 -47.91
CA ASP A 1202 17.34 -2.50 -47.26
C ASP A 1202 18.85 -2.28 -47.02
N GLY A 1203 19.47 -3.13 -46.21
CA GLY A 1203 20.89 -3.09 -45.90
C GLY A 1203 21.77 -3.49 -47.08
N ASN A 1204 22.58 -2.57 -47.59
CA ASN A 1204 23.55 -2.83 -48.65
C ASN A 1204 24.86 -3.43 -48.09
N ALA A 1205 25.16 -4.67 -48.51
CA ALA A 1205 26.36 -5.41 -48.12
C ALA A 1205 27.67 -4.79 -48.64
N ASP A 1206 27.63 -3.92 -49.67
CA ASP A 1206 28.82 -3.27 -50.23
C ASP A 1206 29.42 -2.22 -49.28
N LEU A 1207 28.62 -1.66 -48.36
CA LEU A 1207 29.04 -0.62 -47.41
C LEU A 1207 29.63 -1.23 -46.12
N GLN A 1208 30.73 -1.97 -46.25
CA GLN A 1208 31.25 -2.86 -45.19
C GLN A 1208 31.33 -2.25 -43.77
N GLU A 1209 31.81 -1.01 -43.62
CA GLU A 1209 31.89 -0.34 -42.30
C GLU A 1209 30.51 -0.09 -41.69
N ARG A 1210 29.58 0.52 -42.45
CA ARG A 1210 28.22 0.81 -41.97
C ARG A 1210 27.35 -0.45 -41.88
N HIS A 1211 27.68 -1.46 -42.66
CA HIS A 1211 26.96 -2.73 -42.70
C HIS A 1211 27.13 -3.54 -41.41
N GLN A 1212 28.27 -3.39 -40.71
CA GLN A 1212 28.42 -3.92 -39.35
C GLN A 1212 27.37 -3.33 -38.40
N GLY A 1213 27.09 -2.03 -38.52
CA GLY A 1213 26.02 -1.36 -37.78
C GLY A 1213 24.64 -1.94 -38.08
N THR A 1214 24.32 -2.17 -39.35
CA THR A 1214 23.04 -2.81 -39.76
C THR A 1214 22.93 -4.26 -39.28
N LYS A 1215 23.99 -5.06 -39.40
CA LYS A 1215 23.99 -6.44 -38.86
C LYS A 1215 23.78 -6.45 -37.36
N LEU A 1216 24.46 -5.56 -36.64
CA LEU A 1216 24.30 -5.43 -35.20
C LEU A 1216 22.87 -5.01 -34.85
N SER A 1217 22.30 -4.00 -35.53
CA SER A 1217 20.92 -3.55 -35.27
C SER A 1217 19.88 -4.64 -35.53
N GLU A 1218 20.02 -5.41 -36.63
CA GLU A 1218 19.12 -6.52 -36.92
C GLU A 1218 19.32 -7.69 -35.94
N LEU A 1219 20.56 -7.97 -35.51
CA LEU A 1219 20.82 -8.97 -34.49
C LEU A 1219 20.18 -8.60 -33.15
N PHE A 1220 20.21 -7.31 -32.76
CA PHE A 1220 19.46 -6.81 -31.60
C PHE A 1220 17.95 -6.91 -31.81
N SER A 1221 17.44 -6.55 -33.00
CA SER A 1221 16.01 -6.57 -33.34
C SER A 1221 15.43 -7.99 -33.33
N VAL A 1222 16.15 -8.96 -33.91
CA VAL A 1222 15.72 -10.36 -34.07
C VAL A 1222 16.00 -11.20 -32.82
N SER A 1223 17.20 -11.11 -32.23
CA SER A 1223 17.63 -12.04 -31.17
C SER A 1223 17.35 -11.55 -29.74
N LEU A 1224 17.56 -10.26 -29.47
CA LEU A 1224 17.54 -9.71 -28.11
C LEU A 1224 16.19 -9.07 -27.76
N LEU A 1225 15.69 -8.18 -28.62
CA LEU A 1225 14.46 -7.43 -28.40
C LEU A 1225 13.24 -8.13 -29.01
N GLY A 1226 13.44 -8.96 -30.03
CA GLY A 1226 12.40 -9.76 -30.68
C GLY A 1226 11.33 -8.91 -31.39
N PHE A 1227 11.69 -7.72 -31.86
CA PHE A 1227 10.79 -6.84 -32.62
C PHE A 1227 10.50 -7.39 -34.02
N ASN A 1228 11.45 -8.12 -34.60
CA ASN A 1228 11.30 -8.79 -35.89
C ASN A 1228 11.46 -10.29 -35.69
N LYS A 1229 10.66 -11.10 -36.39
CA LYS A 1229 10.84 -12.56 -36.43
C LYS A 1229 11.65 -12.89 -37.70
N SER A 1230 12.45 -13.95 -37.64
CA SER A 1230 13.09 -14.53 -38.82
C SER A 1230 13.02 -16.04 -38.69
N THR A 1231 12.70 -16.72 -39.79
CA THR A 1231 12.70 -18.19 -39.88
C THR A 1231 14.04 -18.73 -40.39
N GLN A 1232 14.90 -17.86 -40.94
CA GLN A 1232 16.12 -18.21 -41.65
C GLN A 1232 17.28 -17.24 -41.32
N ALA A 1233 18.49 -17.57 -41.80
CA ALA A 1233 19.65 -16.67 -41.69
C ALA A 1233 19.46 -15.46 -42.61
N LEU A 1234 19.79 -14.26 -42.10
CA LEU A 1234 19.62 -13.02 -42.86
C LEU A 1234 20.59 -12.98 -44.06
N THR A 1235 20.09 -12.66 -45.24
CA THR A 1235 20.91 -12.51 -46.46
C THR A 1235 20.77 -11.11 -47.06
N PHE A 1236 21.82 -10.30 -47.00
CA PHE A 1236 21.73 -8.89 -47.44
C PHE A 1236 22.08 -8.75 -48.93
N ILE A 1237 21.39 -7.82 -49.61
CA ILE A 1237 21.62 -7.49 -51.02
C ILE A 1237 22.87 -6.64 -51.23
N SER A 1238 23.55 -6.81 -52.36
CA SER A 1238 24.62 -5.90 -52.81
C SER A 1238 24.05 -4.85 -53.75
N GLY A 1239 24.43 -3.58 -53.56
CA GLY A 1239 24.03 -2.49 -54.44
C GLY A 1239 24.51 -2.65 -55.88
N LYS A 1240 25.70 -3.25 -56.07
CA LYS A 1240 26.20 -3.64 -57.40
C LYS A 1240 25.28 -4.67 -58.08
N GLU A 1241 24.78 -5.64 -57.32
CA GLU A 1241 23.89 -6.67 -57.84
C GLU A 1241 22.53 -6.10 -58.23
N VAL A 1242 21.93 -5.23 -57.41
CA VAL A 1242 20.68 -4.54 -57.75
C VAL A 1242 20.84 -3.68 -59.01
N THR A 1243 21.99 -3.02 -59.15
CA THR A 1243 22.31 -2.20 -60.33
C THR A 1243 22.45 -3.05 -61.60
N ALA A 1244 23.18 -4.16 -61.52
CA ALA A 1244 23.31 -5.11 -62.63
C ALA A 1244 21.96 -5.72 -63.01
N PHE A 1245 21.16 -6.11 -62.02
CA PHE A 1245 19.83 -6.70 -62.19
C PHE A 1245 18.86 -5.76 -62.91
N ALA A 1246 18.80 -4.49 -62.49
CA ALA A 1246 17.95 -3.48 -63.12
C ALA A 1246 18.43 -3.14 -64.54
N SER A 1247 19.74 -3.00 -64.74
CA SER A 1247 20.33 -2.69 -66.05
C SER A 1247 20.08 -3.79 -67.08
N ALA A 1248 20.19 -5.07 -66.67
CA ALA A 1248 19.93 -6.22 -67.55
C ALA A 1248 18.48 -6.29 -68.07
N ARG A 1249 17.54 -5.62 -67.39
CA ARG A 1249 16.11 -5.59 -67.73
C ARG A 1249 15.67 -4.25 -68.33
N GLY A 1250 16.60 -3.32 -68.56
CA GLY A 1250 16.31 -1.99 -69.08
C GLY A 1250 15.53 -1.10 -68.11
N TRP A 1251 15.59 -1.35 -66.81
CA TRP A 1251 14.89 -0.53 -65.82
C TRP A 1251 15.74 0.64 -65.35
N LYS A 1252 15.11 1.80 -65.15
CA LYS A 1252 15.77 2.97 -64.59
C LYS A 1252 15.93 2.80 -63.08
N LEU A 1253 17.17 2.74 -62.58
CA LEU A 1253 17.51 2.66 -61.16
C LEU A 1253 18.15 3.97 -60.67
N GLU A 1254 17.66 4.48 -59.56
CA GLU A 1254 18.25 5.60 -58.80
C GLU A 1254 18.58 5.12 -57.37
N VAL A 1255 19.77 5.46 -56.87
CA VAL A 1255 20.24 5.04 -55.53
C VAL A 1255 20.42 6.28 -54.65
N PHE A 1256 19.81 6.23 -53.46
CA PHE A 1256 19.84 7.32 -52.49
C PHE A 1256 20.43 6.80 -51.16
N ASP A 1257 21.56 7.37 -50.75
CA ASP A 1257 22.15 7.14 -49.43
C ASP A 1257 21.88 8.36 -48.52
N GLN A 1258 20.91 8.21 -47.63
CA GLN A 1258 20.53 9.23 -46.64
C GLN A 1258 21.02 8.86 -45.22
N THR A 1259 21.80 7.77 -45.09
CA THR A 1259 22.13 7.17 -43.79
C THR A 1259 23.56 7.46 -43.35
N LYS A 1260 23.72 7.82 -42.06
CA LYS A 1260 25.06 8.09 -41.49
C LYS A 1260 25.67 6.90 -40.76
N LEU A 1261 24.85 6.06 -40.12
CA LEU A 1261 25.28 5.03 -39.16
C LEU A 1261 24.97 3.59 -39.58
N THR A 1262 24.07 3.40 -40.55
CA THR A 1262 23.63 2.09 -41.05
C THR A 1262 23.90 2.00 -42.55
N SER A 1263 23.83 0.80 -43.12
CA SER A 1263 23.91 0.56 -44.56
C SER A 1263 22.54 0.52 -45.25
N ASN A 1264 21.49 1.05 -44.62
CA ASN A 1264 20.12 0.95 -45.12
C ASN A 1264 19.87 2.03 -46.18
N ILE A 1265 20.21 1.73 -47.43
CA ILE A 1265 20.07 2.66 -48.56
C ILE A 1265 18.76 2.41 -49.29
N ILE A 1266 18.35 3.41 -50.09
CA ILE A 1266 17.10 3.36 -50.85
C ILE A 1266 17.41 3.22 -52.33
N PHE A 1267 16.85 2.19 -52.96
CA PHE A 1267 16.87 1.96 -54.39
C PHE A 1267 15.49 2.26 -54.97
N VAL A 1268 15.41 3.13 -55.97
CA VAL A 1268 14.17 3.46 -56.67
C VAL A 1268 14.27 2.94 -58.09
N ILE A 1269 13.45 1.93 -58.43
CA ILE A 1269 13.40 1.37 -59.78
C ILE A 1269 12.09 1.82 -60.43
N SER A 1270 12.18 2.39 -61.63
CA SER A 1270 11.01 2.87 -62.39
C SER A 1270 10.78 2.01 -63.63
N LYS A 1271 9.51 1.68 -63.90
CA LYS A 1271 9.08 0.99 -65.12
C LYS A 1271 8.87 2.03 -66.22
N ASP A 1272 9.63 1.95 -67.31
CA ASP A 1272 9.49 2.91 -68.41
C ASP A 1272 8.05 2.92 -68.95
N ALA A 1273 7.51 4.13 -69.14
CA ALA A 1273 6.28 4.32 -69.87
C ALA A 1273 6.60 4.01 -71.34
N GLY A 1274 6.34 2.78 -71.77
CA GLY A 1274 6.73 2.30 -73.09
C GLY A 1274 6.44 3.33 -74.19
N HIS A 1275 7.43 3.56 -75.05
CA HIS A 1275 7.17 4.10 -76.38
C HIS A 1275 6.14 3.18 -77.05
N GLY A 1276 4.95 3.73 -77.33
CA GLY A 1276 4.05 3.11 -78.29
C GLY A 1276 4.81 2.96 -79.60
N THR A 1277 5.11 1.71 -79.97
CA THR A 1277 5.34 1.38 -81.37
C THR A 1277 4.03 1.64 -82.11
N VAL A 1278 4.10 2.60 -83.04
CA VAL A 1278 3.09 2.87 -84.08
C VAL A 1278 2.70 1.59 -84.80
#